data_AF-A0AAR2KS51-F1
#
_entry.id   AF-A0AAR2KS51-F1
#
_cell.length_a   1.000
_cell.length_b   1.000
_cell.length_c   1.000
_cell.angle_alpha   90.00
_cell.angle_beta   90.00
_cell.angle_gamma   90.00
#
_symmetry.space_group_name_H-M   'P 1'
#
loop_
_entity.id
_entity.type
_entity.pdbx_description
1 polymer ?
#
loop_
_entity_poly.entity_id
_entity_poly.type
_entity_poly.pdbx_seq_one_letter_code
_entity_poly.pdbx_strand_id
1 'polypeptide(L)'
;LKHFTSVSRQTRSSLGNSSSCYYSKVITQPMSVIDHSSRHFLKGTLAGQNLLYLSSSTDQVEGRLGPSTVVLDHTSGFEGLLFVDDDLLGVIGHSNFSSIRATTCAYKGKWVYEVLISSEGLMQIGWCTLNCRFNQEEGVGDTPDSYAYDGNRVRKWNVTTTNYGKSWAAGDIVSCMIDLDEGTITFCLNGQSLGTAFSNIKMGPGVAYFPAISLSFKESVAFNFGSRPLRYPFHFYIICYLPLQDPPTADLIKAHRLLGYMKTVLSTCIDTQEEKLTEKDIGSWQLKGEPTVLVTLAHIFNYFAPLMCKVYLVEDVLMSFLLGILEGGGSVDEHPLIQQLLDLFWLLMEDFEVNECLKQLMMSLLRAYRFSPIIPDLGFQIHYLRLTTAILRHEKSRKYLLSNVITFDVLRSVVFFYIKTPLRVKEAGLEELIPTTWWPTRFDKEGKDEKDLRHETADERMRRRAYERGCQRLKKRIEVVEELQVQILRLMLNNKDKGTGEASRYIFLNKFRKFLQENASNRGNPTVLCPPEYMVCFMHRLITAVRSYWDEGKRKSTGAISSEEAYVPPQLFYNGKVDYFDLQRLGGLLSHLKKTLKDDLATKANIIIDPAEIQATSMDDLDEDEESGAAQRPSGAAAMGGALARPSWLSSPTLGRANRFLSTAAVSLMTPRRPLAPPEKVKVRSLPVEQRTEEDIEGSHGNDGLLLGRPLEEPDQPITEKSLLEILDGIVMMYNLSVHQQLGKMVVVSDDVHEYAVALKDTEEKIARCPGRRPDILEELQKSQKVFAEKLNHLSRRLAWINATIYSKEKMLDVYWLLRVCIRTIEHADNTGSLFAFNPEFYLNVAMNSYSALKNYFSPSNSMDELPGYEDTLTQLAAILAKHFADPRIVGTDIKDSLMQALASYVCYPQSLRAVERIPEEQRVAMMRNLLAPYEQRPWAQTNWILVRLWRGCGFGYRYTRLPHLLKTKPEDANLPSLQKPCPSILLQRHMAELLSQDKDMAASFLNSVLNQLNWAFSEFIGMIQEIQQAAERPERNFVDTRQLKVCATCFDLSVSLLRVLEMTVTLVPEIFLDWNRPSAELLLRRLAQLLNQVLNRVTAERNLFDRVVNLRLPGNARTYDMSPLCSVTRVVRLTVIRGAATPRAHTSVLLSDPCFQLHSIQHLLGETEASTAGADHKHFSLHAYTDYISAEEEQKVEQMLAFLTEESKQAAATTPTSEDDLCPICYAHSISAIFKPCSHKSCKACINQHLMNNKDCFFCKATITGVEDYSKPAGS
;
A
#
# COMPACT_ATOMS: atom_id res chain seq x y z
N LEU A 1 -17.57 -34.20 41.22
CA LEU A 1 -17.46 -33.70 39.82
C LEU A 1 -16.28 -34.31 39.05
N LYS A 2 -14.99 -34.06 39.36
CA LYS A 2 -13.85 -34.57 38.55
C LYS A 2 -13.94 -36.08 38.18
N HIS A 3 -14.36 -36.93 39.12
CA HIS A 3 -14.51 -38.37 38.91
C HIS A 3 -15.73 -38.76 38.03
N PHE A 4 -16.73 -37.89 37.93
CA PHE A 4 -17.92 -38.04 37.06
C PHE A 4 -17.57 -37.65 35.62
N THR A 5 -16.82 -36.56 35.43
CA THR A 5 -16.35 -36.12 34.12
C THR A 5 -15.36 -37.11 33.49
N SER A 6 -14.51 -37.78 34.28
CA SER A 6 -13.65 -38.85 33.75
C SER A 6 -14.46 -40.08 33.31
N VAL A 7 -15.45 -40.51 34.10
CA VAL A 7 -16.33 -41.64 33.74
C VAL A 7 -17.20 -41.31 32.52
N SER A 8 -17.67 -40.07 32.39
CA SER A 8 -18.38 -39.60 31.18
C SER A 8 -17.48 -39.64 29.93
N ARG A 9 -16.22 -39.18 30.03
CA ARG A 9 -15.27 -39.24 28.90
C ARG A 9 -14.83 -40.68 28.58
N GLN A 10 -14.76 -41.58 29.56
CA GLN A 10 -14.44 -43.01 29.33
C GLN A 10 -15.61 -43.86 28.79
N THR A 11 -16.86 -43.47 29.05
CA THR A 11 -18.04 -44.23 28.58
C THR A 11 -18.40 -43.94 27.11
N ARG A 12 -18.03 -42.78 26.57
CA ARG A 12 -18.14 -42.51 25.13
C ARG A 12 -17.09 -43.27 24.30
N SER A 13 -15.82 -43.25 24.70
CA SER A 13 -14.72 -43.87 23.92
C SER A 13 -14.77 -45.40 23.83
N SER A 14 -15.61 -46.05 24.64
CA SER A 14 -15.77 -47.51 24.70
C SER A 14 -16.99 -48.05 23.95
N LEU A 15 -17.88 -47.19 23.42
CA LEU A 15 -19.10 -47.62 22.71
C LEU A 15 -18.90 -47.94 21.22
N GLY A 16 -17.67 -47.93 20.73
CA GLY A 16 -17.33 -48.17 19.31
C GLY A 16 -17.35 -49.64 18.86
N ASN A 17 -17.39 -50.62 19.78
CA ASN A 17 -17.39 -52.06 19.42
C ASN A 17 -18.17 -52.94 20.40
N SER A 18 -19.03 -53.80 19.82
CA SER A 18 -19.53 -55.10 20.30
C SER A 18 -19.69 -55.38 21.82
N SER A 19 -20.95 -55.61 22.20
CA SER A 19 -21.44 -56.66 23.12
C SER A 19 -20.98 -56.74 24.59
N SER A 20 -21.98 -56.66 25.48
CA SER A 20 -22.20 -57.58 26.62
C SER A 20 -21.18 -57.63 27.79
N CYS A 21 -21.61 -56.99 28.89
CA CYS A 21 -21.40 -57.41 30.30
C CYS A 21 -20.09 -56.99 31.01
N TYR A 22 -20.14 -57.05 32.34
CA TYR A 22 -19.09 -56.78 33.33
C TYR A 22 -18.37 -55.42 33.29
N TYR A 23 -18.93 -54.43 33.99
CA TYR A 23 -18.24 -53.78 35.12
C TYR A 23 -19.24 -53.09 36.06
N SER A 24 -19.56 -53.74 37.17
CA SER A 24 -20.44 -53.21 38.24
C SER A 24 -19.83 -53.53 39.60
N LYS A 25 -19.93 -52.61 40.57
CA LYS A 25 -18.97 -52.35 41.67
C LYS A 25 -17.76 -51.56 41.12
N VAL A 26 -17.39 -50.39 41.63
CA VAL A 26 -17.72 -49.74 42.93
C VAL A 26 -18.12 -48.28 42.74
N ILE A 27 -19.26 -47.87 43.32
CA ILE A 27 -19.59 -46.55 43.92
C ILE A 27 -20.96 -46.69 44.62
N THR A 28 -21.25 -45.86 45.62
CA THR A 28 -22.24 -46.13 46.68
C THR A 28 -23.70 -45.70 46.38
N GLN A 29 -24.62 -46.21 47.21
CA GLN A 29 -26.06 -46.34 46.94
C GLN A 29 -26.91 -45.08 46.69
N PRO A 30 -26.56 -43.83 47.09
CA PRO A 30 -27.44 -42.68 46.82
C PRO A 30 -27.65 -42.37 45.33
N MET A 31 -26.70 -42.72 44.45
CA MET A 31 -26.76 -42.33 43.04
C MET A 31 -27.80 -43.11 42.22
N SER A 32 -28.14 -44.35 42.59
CA SER A 32 -29.04 -45.18 41.78
C SER A 32 -30.46 -44.60 41.74
N VAL A 33 -30.92 -43.97 42.82
CA VAL A 33 -32.23 -43.31 42.88
C VAL A 33 -32.25 -42.07 41.98
N ILE A 34 -31.18 -41.28 41.97
CA ILE A 34 -31.08 -40.07 41.14
C ILE A 34 -30.97 -40.43 39.65
N ASP A 35 -30.13 -41.40 39.30
CA ASP A 35 -29.98 -41.90 37.92
C ASP A 35 -31.29 -42.53 37.41
N HIS A 36 -31.95 -43.39 38.22
CA HIS A 36 -33.22 -44.00 37.84
C HIS A 36 -34.36 -42.95 37.74
N SER A 37 -34.38 -41.94 38.60
CA SER A 37 -35.39 -40.85 38.54
C SER A 37 -35.14 -39.90 37.38
N SER A 38 -33.88 -39.53 37.10
CA SER A 38 -33.50 -38.71 35.94
C SER A 38 -33.84 -39.43 34.63
N ARG A 39 -33.59 -40.74 34.56
CA ARG A 39 -34.04 -41.58 33.44
C ARG A 39 -35.56 -41.69 33.36
N HIS A 40 -36.29 -41.66 34.47
CA HIS A 40 -37.76 -41.67 34.46
C HIS A 40 -38.36 -40.32 34.02
N PHE A 41 -37.74 -39.20 34.42
CA PHE A 41 -38.12 -37.85 33.98
C PHE A 41 -37.81 -37.64 32.49
N LEU A 42 -36.62 -38.06 32.04
CA LEU A 42 -36.26 -38.07 30.61
C LEU A 42 -37.17 -39.02 29.82
N LYS A 43 -37.47 -40.22 30.31
CA LYS A 43 -38.45 -41.11 29.66
C LYS A 43 -39.86 -40.53 29.65
N GLY A 44 -40.33 -39.91 30.72
CA GLY A 44 -41.65 -39.25 30.75
C GLY A 44 -41.75 -38.13 29.71
N THR A 45 -40.72 -37.28 29.63
CA THR A 45 -40.67 -36.14 28.71
C THR A 45 -40.42 -36.55 27.24
N LEU A 46 -39.71 -37.67 27.01
CA LEU A 46 -39.39 -38.17 25.66
C LEU A 46 -40.39 -39.21 25.11
N ALA A 47 -41.11 -39.95 25.96
CA ALA A 47 -42.09 -40.95 25.52
C ALA A 47 -43.43 -40.34 25.07
N GLY A 48 -43.62 -39.03 25.21
CA GLY A 48 -44.84 -38.33 24.77
C GLY A 48 -45.02 -38.26 23.24
N GLN A 49 -44.01 -38.62 22.43
CA GLN A 49 -44.12 -38.67 20.97
C GLN A 49 -43.39 -39.89 20.40
N ASN A 50 -44.10 -40.67 19.57
CA ASN A 50 -43.53 -41.84 18.90
C ASN A 50 -42.40 -41.45 17.93
N LEU A 51 -41.17 -41.85 18.26
CA LEU A 51 -40.07 -41.94 17.30
C LEU A 51 -40.34 -43.10 16.34
N LEU A 52 -41.11 -42.83 15.28
CA LEU A 52 -41.21 -43.72 14.14
C LEU A 52 -39.82 -43.87 13.50
N TYR A 53 -39.30 -45.09 13.52
CA TYR A 53 -38.14 -45.49 12.73
C TYR A 53 -38.52 -45.47 11.25
N LEU A 54 -38.29 -44.33 10.58
CA LEU A 54 -38.15 -44.32 9.12
C LEU A 54 -36.80 -44.95 8.78
N SER A 55 -36.85 -46.17 8.26
CA SER A 55 -35.69 -46.93 7.81
C SER A 55 -35.01 -46.25 6.62
N SER A 56 -33.70 -46.06 6.71
CA SER A 56 -32.86 -45.53 5.63
C SER A 56 -33.06 -46.33 4.33
N SER A 57 -33.72 -45.72 3.35
CA SER A 57 -34.03 -46.33 2.06
C SER A 57 -33.87 -45.31 0.93
N THR A 58 -32.62 -45.12 0.51
CA THR A 58 -32.22 -44.46 -0.75
C THR A 58 -32.98 -43.18 -1.11
N ASP A 59 -32.59 -42.06 -0.51
CA ASP A 59 -33.14 -40.72 -0.79
C ASP A 59 -32.81 -40.23 -2.22
N GLN A 60 -33.51 -40.75 -3.23
CA GLN A 60 -33.64 -40.10 -4.53
C GLN A 60 -34.86 -39.16 -4.49
N VAL A 61 -34.62 -37.88 -4.21
CA VAL A 61 -35.65 -36.84 -4.31
C VAL A 61 -36.05 -36.70 -5.78
N GLU A 62 -37.34 -36.87 -6.06
CA GLU A 62 -37.86 -36.83 -7.43
C GLU A 62 -37.53 -35.49 -8.10
N GLY A 63 -37.03 -35.52 -9.34
CA GLY A 63 -36.63 -34.33 -10.09
C GLY A 63 -35.16 -33.93 -9.99
N ARG A 64 -34.32 -34.54 -9.13
CA ARG A 64 -32.85 -34.37 -9.18
C ARG A 64 -32.07 -35.67 -9.42
N LEU A 65 -30.89 -35.56 -10.02
CA LEU A 65 -29.95 -36.66 -10.27
C LEU A 65 -28.52 -36.23 -9.89
N GLY A 66 -27.88 -36.98 -9.00
CA GLY A 66 -26.53 -36.71 -8.50
C GLY A 66 -26.34 -37.19 -7.06
N PRO A 67 -25.19 -36.91 -6.43
CA PRO A 67 -24.99 -37.12 -4.98
C PRO A 67 -25.94 -36.26 -4.13
N SER A 68 -26.22 -36.71 -2.91
CA SER A 68 -27.07 -35.96 -1.97
C SER A 68 -26.45 -34.63 -1.56
N THR A 69 -25.15 -34.63 -1.25
CA THR A 69 -24.30 -33.45 -1.10
C THR A 69 -23.89 -32.90 -2.47
N VAL A 70 -24.13 -31.61 -2.72
CA VAL A 70 -23.85 -30.97 -4.02
C VAL A 70 -22.62 -30.07 -3.91
N VAL A 71 -21.69 -30.21 -4.87
CA VAL A 71 -20.41 -29.49 -4.94
C VAL A 71 -20.04 -29.21 -6.40
N LEU A 72 -18.97 -28.45 -6.65
CA LEU A 72 -18.42 -28.25 -7.99
C LEU A 72 -17.60 -29.48 -8.46
N ASP A 73 -17.81 -29.91 -9.71
CA ASP A 73 -17.11 -31.05 -10.30
C ASP A 73 -15.74 -30.64 -10.88
N HIS A 74 -14.74 -30.63 -9.99
CA HIS A 74 -13.32 -30.44 -10.30
C HIS A 74 -12.65 -31.68 -10.96
N THR A 75 -13.41 -32.71 -11.35
CA THR A 75 -12.87 -33.96 -11.91
C THR A 75 -13.25 -34.20 -13.37
N SER A 76 -14.49 -33.87 -13.77
CA SER A 76 -15.00 -34.11 -15.14
C SER A 76 -15.92 -33.00 -15.67
N GLY A 77 -16.08 -31.92 -14.90
CA GLY A 77 -17.09 -30.89 -15.12
C GLY A 77 -16.53 -29.49 -15.30
N PHE A 78 -15.25 -29.35 -15.63
CA PHE A 78 -14.58 -28.05 -15.77
C PHE A 78 -13.68 -27.97 -17.01
N GLU A 79 -13.30 -26.74 -17.38
CA GLU A 79 -12.36 -26.41 -18.45
C GLU A 79 -11.62 -25.10 -18.11
N GLY A 80 -10.39 -24.95 -18.60
CA GLY A 80 -9.49 -23.86 -18.22
C GLY A 80 -8.91 -24.02 -16.81
N LEU A 81 -8.04 -23.07 -16.42
CA LEU A 81 -7.36 -23.10 -15.12
C LEU A 81 -8.25 -22.49 -14.03
N LEU A 82 -8.51 -23.26 -12.97
CA LEU A 82 -9.33 -22.88 -11.82
C LEU A 82 -8.58 -23.15 -10.51
N PHE A 83 -8.81 -22.31 -9.52
CA PHE A 83 -8.61 -22.68 -8.11
C PHE A 83 -9.99 -22.89 -7.47
N VAL A 84 -10.13 -23.97 -6.69
CA VAL A 84 -11.37 -24.37 -6.01
C VAL A 84 -11.05 -24.55 -4.53
N ASP A 85 -11.92 -24.06 -3.63
CA ASP A 85 -11.73 -24.16 -2.18
C ASP A 85 -11.86 -25.61 -1.68
N ASP A 86 -11.29 -25.92 -0.51
CA ASP A 86 -11.34 -27.25 0.14
C ASP A 86 -12.77 -27.80 0.34
N ASP A 87 -13.78 -26.92 0.43
CA ASP A 87 -15.19 -27.32 0.57
C ASP A 87 -15.90 -27.57 -0.78
N LEU A 88 -15.20 -27.37 -1.89
CA LEU A 88 -15.67 -27.48 -3.28
C LEU A 88 -16.89 -26.59 -3.60
N LEU A 89 -17.03 -25.47 -2.88
CA LEU A 89 -18.08 -24.45 -3.12
C LEU A 89 -17.50 -23.10 -3.55
N GLY A 90 -16.30 -22.73 -3.09
CA GLY A 90 -15.57 -21.55 -3.58
C GLY A 90 -14.80 -21.83 -4.87
N VAL A 91 -14.74 -20.87 -5.80
CA VAL A 91 -13.99 -21.01 -7.07
C VAL A 91 -13.47 -19.66 -7.60
N ILE A 92 -12.27 -19.68 -8.19
CA ILE A 92 -11.55 -18.54 -8.77
C ILE A 92 -11.06 -18.88 -10.18
N GLY A 93 -11.35 -18.01 -11.16
CA GLY A 93 -10.86 -18.11 -12.54
C GLY A 93 -9.39 -17.70 -12.66
N HIS A 94 -8.57 -18.54 -13.32
CA HIS A 94 -7.16 -18.23 -13.59
C HIS A 94 -6.76 -18.44 -15.07
N SER A 95 -7.75 -18.46 -15.97
CA SER A 95 -7.59 -18.31 -17.42
C SER A 95 -8.57 -17.24 -17.94
N ASN A 96 -8.62 -17.02 -19.27
CA ASN A 96 -9.50 -16.00 -19.85
C ASN A 96 -10.99 -16.29 -19.65
N PHE A 97 -11.40 -17.56 -19.67
CA PHE A 97 -12.81 -17.95 -19.50
C PHE A 97 -12.96 -19.38 -18.93
N SER A 98 -12.43 -19.59 -17.72
CA SER A 98 -12.49 -20.89 -17.05
C SER A 98 -13.93 -21.22 -16.65
N SER A 99 -14.39 -22.44 -16.92
CA SER A 99 -15.80 -22.84 -16.77
C SER A 99 -15.94 -24.09 -15.89
N ILE A 100 -16.99 -24.18 -15.06
CA ILE A 100 -17.26 -25.35 -14.20
C ILE A 100 -18.75 -25.55 -13.92
N ARG A 101 -19.17 -26.81 -13.77
CA ARG A 101 -20.53 -27.22 -13.35
C ARG A 101 -20.54 -27.98 -12.02
N ALA A 102 -21.71 -28.06 -11.39
CA ALA A 102 -21.93 -28.85 -10.18
C ALA A 102 -22.06 -30.36 -10.46
N THR A 103 -21.95 -31.18 -9.41
CA THR A 103 -22.08 -32.65 -9.46
C THR A 103 -23.50 -33.17 -9.62
N THR A 104 -24.52 -32.32 -9.44
CA THR A 104 -25.94 -32.69 -9.41
C THR A 104 -26.75 -31.82 -10.37
N CYS A 105 -27.74 -32.42 -11.04
CA CYS A 105 -28.63 -31.77 -11.99
C CYS A 105 -30.11 -31.97 -11.64
N ALA A 106 -30.96 -31.10 -12.19
CA ALA A 106 -32.41 -31.14 -12.08
C ALA A 106 -33.07 -31.46 -13.44
N TYR A 107 -34.16 -32.24 -13.43
CA TYR A 107 -34.90 -32.66 -14.63
C TYR A 107 -36.44 -32.50 -14.55
N LYS A 108 -36.99 -32.22 -13.35
CA LYS A 108 -38.42 -31.98 -13.09
C LYS A 108 -38.55 -31.15 -11.81
N GLY A 109 -39.63 -30.37 -11.63
CA GLY A 109 -39.83 -29.57 -10.42
C GLY A 109 -39.07 -28.25 -10.38
N LYS A 110 -39.13 -27.58 -9.24
CA LYS A 110 -38.69 -26.18 -9.07
C LYS A 110 -37.48 -26.10 -8.15
N TRP A 111 -36.33 -25.70 -8.69
CA TRP A 111 -35.04 -25.75 -7.99
C TRP A 111 -34.35 -24.38 -7.92
N VAL A 112 -33.63 -24.14 -6.82
CA VAL A 112 -32.85 -22.92 -6.60
C VAL A 112 -31.47 -23.24 -6.00
N TYR A 113 -30.48 -22.43 -6.36
CA TYR A 113 -29.22 -22.29 -5.64
C TYR A 113 -28.83 -20.81 -5.54
N GLU A 114 -27.99 -20.46 -4.57
CA GLU A 114 -27.45 -19.11 -4.42
C GLU A 114 -25.97 -19.08 -4.82
N VAL A 115 -25.55 -18.01 -5.50
CA VAL A 115 -24.14 -17.72 -5.80
C VAL A 115 -23.75 -16.40 -5.15
N LEU A 116 -22.70 -16.45 -4.36
CA LEU A 116 -22.13 -15.34 -3.64
C LEU A 116 -20.99 -14.73 -4.45
N ILE A 117 -21.24 -13.53 -4.96
CA ILE A 117 -20.31 -12.78 -5.80
C ILE A 117 -19.12 -12.32 -4.93
N SER A 118 -17.88 -12.68 -5.24
CA SER A 118 -16.70 -12.22 -4.47
C SER A 118 -15.91 -11.10 -5.16
N SER A 119 -15.99 -11.00 -6.48
CA SER A 119 -15.46 -9.91 -7.31
C SER A 119 -16.52 -9.46 -8.33
N GLU A 120 -16.34 -8.31 -8.99
CA GLU A 120 -17.41 -7.67 -9.81
C GLU A 120 -17.20 -7.69 -11.33
N GLY A 121 -16.19 -8.41 -11.83
CA GLY A 121 -15.85 -8.46 -13.25
C GLY A 121 -16.66 -9.47 -14.09
N LEU A 122 -16.05 -9.94 -15.18
CA LEU A 122 -16.75 -10.70 -16.24
C LEU A 122 -16.98 -12.16 -15.84
N MET A 123 -18.25 -12.50 -15.61
CA MET A 123 -18.70 -13.86 -15.29
C MET A 123 -20.06 -14.13 -15.95
N GLN A 124 -20.36 -15.40 -16.19
CA GLN A 124 -21.68 -15.86 -16.63
C GLN A 124 -22.16 -16.96 -15.67
N ILE A 125 -23.29 -16.75 -14.99
CA ILE A 125 -23.82 -17.66 -13.95
C ILE A 125 -25.17 -18.23 -14.42
N GLY A 126 -25.35 -19.56 -14.38
CA GLY A 126 -26.67 -20.14 -14.66
C GLY A 126 -26.66 -21.66 -14.84
N TRP A 127 -27.45 -22.15 -15.80
CA TRP A 127 -27.75 -23.57 -15.96
C TRP A 127 -27.27 -24.11 -17.31
N CYS A 128 -26.67 -25.30 -17.34
CA CYS A 128 -26.29 -25.98 -18.58
C CYS A 128 -26.71 -27.46 -18.57
N THR A 129 -26.97 -28.05 -19.74
CA THR A 129 -27.17 -29.51 -19.85
C THR A 129 -25.83 -30.24 -19.99
N LEU A 130 -25.85 -31.57 -19.91
CA LEU A 130 -24.66 -32.41 -20.13
C LEU A 130 -24.03 -32.21 -21.53
N ASN A 131 -24.81 -31.73 -22.52
CA ASN A 131 -24.35 -31.50 -23.89
C ASN A 131 -23.56 -30.18 -24.05
N CYS A 132 -23.65 -29.27 -23.07
CA CYS A 132 -22.85 -28.05 -23.07
C CYS A 132 -21.37 -28.43 -22.96
N ARG A 133 -20.61 -28.12 -24.01
CA ARG A 133 -19.15 -28.23 -24.01
C ARG A 133 -18.58 -26.87 -23.62
N PHE A 134 -17.56 -26.89 -22.78
CA PHE A 134 -16.76 -25.71 -22.47
C PHE A 134 -15.50 -25.73 -23.34
N ASN A 135 -14.97 -24.56 -23.67
CA ASN A 135 -13.63 -24.37 -24.20
C ASN A 135 -13.11 -22.98 -23.75
N GLN A 136 -11.99 -22.50 -24.31
CA GLN A 136 -11.39 -21.23 -23.90
C GLN A 136 -12.11 -19.99 -24.46
N GLU A 137 -13.05 -20.16 -25.39
CA GLU A 137 -13.82 -19.09 -26.05
C GLU A 137 -15.34 -19.18 -25.77
N GLU A 138 -15.89 -20.38 -25.56
CA GLU A 138 -17.31 -20.64 -25.28
C GLU A 138 -17.53 -21.20 -23.86
N GLY A 139 -18.42 -20.54 -23.10
CA GLY A 139 -18.79 -20.91 -21.74
C GLY A 139 -20.31 -21.07 -21.52
N VAL A 140 -20.72 -20.88 -20.26
CA VAL A 140 -22.10 -21.06 -19.81
C VAL A 140 -22.97 -19.91 -20.33
N GLY A 141 -23.83 -20.19 -21.31
CA GLY A 141 -24.70 -19.22 -21.96
C GLY A 141 -24.34 -18.96 -23.42
N ASP A 142 -23.18 -19.45 -23.89
CA ASP A 142 -22.77 -19.30 -25.29
C ASP A 142 -23.25 -20.46 -26.17
N THR A 143 -23.62 -21.61 -25.57
CA THR A 143 -24.20 -22.77 -26.28
C THR A 143 -25.73 -22.84 -26.12
N PRO A 144 -26.49 -23.43 -27.07
CA PRO A 144 -27.96 -23.53 -26.98
C PRO A 144 -28.45 -24.44 -25.84
N ASP A 145 -27.57 -25.31 -25.33
CA ASP A 145 -27.78 -26.17 -24.17
C ASP A 145 -27.35 -25.48 -22.85
N SER A 146 -27.18 -24.15 -22.85
CA SER A 146 -26.79 -23.37 -21.66
C SER A 146 -27.46 -21.98 -21.59
N TYR A 147 -27.72 -21.52 -20.37
CA TYR A 147 -28.52 -20.33 -20.08
C TYR A 147 -27.90 -19.58 -18.89
N ALA A 148 -27.44 -18.35 -19.09
CA ALA A 148 -26.73 -17.61 -18.04
C ALA A 148 -27.15 -16.14 -17.89
N TYR A 149 -26.77 -15.61 -16.73
CA TYR A 149 -26.83 -14.22 -16.35
C TYR A 149 -25.42 -13.64 -16.15
N ASP A 150 -25.18 -12.48 -16.74
CA ASP A 150 -23.97 -11.67 -16.59
C ASP A 150 -24.38 -10.31 -16.02
N GLY A 151 -24.12 -10.13 -14.72
CA GLY A 151 -24.41 -8.89 -14.02
C GLY A 151 -23.31 -7.84 -14.15
N ASN A 152 -22.19 -8.08 -14.84
CA ASN A 152 -21.26 -6.99 -15.17
C ASN A 152 -21.76 -6.25 -16.42
N ARG A 153 -22.05 -7.02 -17.49
CA ARG A 153 -22.59 -6.50 -18.76
C ARG A 153 -24.11 -6.31 -18.76
N VAL A 154 -24.80 -6.62 -17.66
CA VAL A 154 -26.26 -6.48 -17.43
C VAL A 154 -27.09 -7.18 -18.51
N ARG A 155 -26.77 -8.46 -18.72
CA ARG A 155 -27.23 -9.26 -19.87
C ARG A 155 -27.55 -10.69 -19.49
N LYS A 156 -28.45 -11.31 -20.27
CA LYS A 156 -28.68 -12.75 -20.30
C LYS A 156 -28.10 -13.34 -21.58
N TRP A 157 -27.65 -14.60 -21.49
CA TRP A 157 -26.89 -15.31 -22.53
C TRP A 157 -27.49 -16.69 -22.81
N ASN A 158 -27.83 -16.95 -24.07
CA ASN A 158 -28.16 -18.27 -24.63
C ASN A 158 -27.88 -18.21 -26.16
N VAL A 159 -26.63 -18.50 -26.57
CA VAL A 159 -26.03 -18.27 -27.92
C VAL A 159 -25.94 -16.79 -28.33
N THR A 160 -26.95 -16.00 -27.98
CA THR A 160 -27.00 -14.55 -28.21
C THR A 160 -27.21 -13.82 -26.88
N THR A 161 -26.82 -12.56 -26.85
CA THR A 161 -26.85 -11.72 -25.64
C THR A 161 -27.90 -10.62 -25.72
N THR A 162 -28.75 -10.52 -24.69
CA THR A 162 -29.81 -9.49 -24.60
C THR A 162 -29.79 -8.82 -23.23
N ASN A 163 -30.15 -7.54 -23.17
CA ASN A 163 -30.15 -6.75 -21.93
C ASN A 163 -31.17 -7.34 -20.94
N TYR A 164 -30.75 -7.55 -19.69
CA TYR A 164 -31.57 -8.14 -18.63
C TYR A 164 -30.92 -7.92 -17.26
N GLY A 165 -31.72 -7.72 -16.21
CA GLY A 165 -31.25 -7.66 -14.82
C GLY A 165 -30.70 -6.29 -14.36
N LYS A 166 -29.75 -6.32 -13.42
CA LYS A 166 -29.14 -5.18 -12.74
C LYS A 166 -27.64 -5.40 -12.53
N SER A 167 -26.82 -4.37 -12.71
CA SER A 167 -25.36 -4.48 -12.51
C SER A 167 -25.00 -5.00 -11.11
N TRP A 168 -24.33 -6.16 -11.01
CA TRP A 168 -23.92 -6.81 -9.75
C TRP A 168 -22.74 -6.10 -9.08
N ALA A 169 -22.48 -6.44 -7.83
CA ALA A 169 -21.42 -5.85 -7.02
C ALA A 169 -20.76 -6.93 -6.13
N ALA A 170 -19.50 -6.72 -5.76
CA ALA A 170 -18.80 -7.63 -4.86
C ALA A 170 -19.55 -7.80 -3.52
N GLY A 171 -19.84 -9.05 -3.16
CA GLY A 171 -20.61 -9.46 -1.99
C GLY A 171 -22.13 -9.38 -2.13
N ASP A 172 -22.67 -9.31 -3.34
CA ASP A 172 -24.09 -9.64 -3.62
C ASP A 172 -24.34 -11.15 -3.63
N ILE A 173 -25.61 -11.54 -3.54
CA ILE A 173 -26.08 -12.91 -3.77
C ILE A 173 -27.01 -12.93 -4.98
N VAL A 174 -26.67 -13.77 -5.97
CA VAL A 174 -27.52 -14.11 -7.11
C VAL A 174 -28.21 -15.43 -6.83
N SER A 175 -29.54 -15.43 -6.68
CA SER A 175 -30.33 -16.66 -6.55
C SER A 175 -30.78 -17.11 -7.93
N CYS A 176 -30.34 -18.29 -8.35
CA CYS A 176 -30.56 -18.85 -9.68
C CYS A 176 -31.68 -19.89 -9.60
N MET A 177 -32.84 -19.60 -10.20
CA MET A 177 -34.04 -20.44 -10.12
C MET A 177 -34.36 -21.07 -11.48
N ILE A 178 -34.73 -22.34 -11.48
CA ILE A 178 -35.23 -23.07 -12.64
C ILE A 178 -36.56 -23.75 -12.29
N ASP A 179 -37.56 -23.53 -13.14
CA ASP A 179 -38.87 -24.15 -13.07
C ASP A 179 -38.98 -25.13 -14.24
N LEU A 180 -38.88 -26.43 -13.95
CA LEU A 180 -38.94 -27.50 -14.95
C LEU A 180 -40.37 -28.05 -15.14
N ASP A 181 -41.36 -27.42 -14.51
CA ASP A 181 -42.77 -27.72 -14.71
C ASP A 181 -43.37 -26.71 -15.72
N GLU A 182 -43.04 -25.42 -15.58
CA GLU A 182 -43.42 -24.33 -16.51
C GLU A 182 -42.34 -24.02 -17.57
N GLY A 183 -41.14 -24.61 -17.45
CA GLY A 183 -40.04 -24.42 -18.40
C GLY A 183 -39.45 -23.00 -18.41
N THR A 184 -39.19 -22.43 -17.23
CA THR A 184 -38.64 -21.07 -17.10
C THR A 184 -37.37 -21.01 -16.25
N ILE A 185 -36.53 -20.00 -16.50
CA ILE A 185 -35.38 -19.63 -15.67
C ILE A 185 -35.52 -18.18 -15.24
N THR A 186 -35.34 -17.92 -13.95
CA THR A 186 -35.50 -16.61 -13.31
C THR A 186 -34.31 -16.37 -12.37
N PHE A 187 -33.84 -15.13 -12.27
CA PHE A 187 -32.76 -14.76 -11.35
C PHE A 187 -33.24 -13.71 -10.35
N CYS A 188 -32.87 -13.86 -9.07
CA CYS A 188 -32.97 -12.79 -8.08
C CYS A 188 -31.59 -12.23 -7.75
N LEU A 189 -31.52 -10.95 -7.39
CA LEU A 189 -30.34 -10.28 -6.86
C LEU A 189 -30.68 -9.75 -5.46
N ASN A 190 -30.00 -10.25 -4.43
CA ASN A 190 -30.30 -9.96 -3.02
C ASN A 190 -31.79 -10.13 -2.66
N GLY A 191 -32.39 -11.24 -3.13
CA GLY A 191 -33.81 -11.56 -2.93
C GLY A 191 -34.81 -10.77 -3.80
N GLN A 192 -34.37 -9.76 -4.57
CA GLN A 192 -35.22 -9.04 -5.53
C GLN A 192 -35.23 -9.76 -6.88
N SER A 193 -36.41 -10.15 -7.37
CA SER A 193 -36.54 -10.74 -8.71
C SER A 193 -36.15 -9.74 -9.81
N LEU A 194 -35.40 -10.22 -10.79
CA LEU A 194 -35.01 -9.49 -12.00
C LEU A 194 -36.01 -9.71 -13.17
N GLY A 195 -37.12 -10.41 -12.91
CA GLY A 195 -38.05 -10.90 -13.93
C GLY A 195 -37.61 -12.23 -14.55
N THR A 196 -38.45 -12.83 -15.39
CA THR A 196 -38.13 -14.10 -16.06
C THR A 196 -37.04 -13.87 -17.13
N ALA A 197 -35.93 -14.61 -17.03
CA ALA A 197 -34.85 -14.53 -18.00
C ALA A 197 -35.17 -15.35 -19.26
N PHE A 198 -35.60 -16.59 -19.07
CA PHE A 198 -35.86 -17.54 -20.16
C PHE A 198 -37.18 -18.29 -19.93
N SER A 199 -37.84 -18.65 -21.01
CA SER A 199 -39.15 -19.32 -21.04
C SER A 199 -39.20 -20.27 -22.23
N ASN A 200 -39.93 -21.38 -22.12
CA ASN A 200 -39.91 -22.48 -23.09
C ASN A 200 -38.51 -23.11 -23.23
N ILE A 201 -37.80 -23.29 -22.10
CA ILE A 201 -36.50 -23.98 -22.10
C ILE A 201 -36.67 -25.43 -22.57
N LYS A 202 -35.60 -26.00 -23.13
CA LYS A 202 -35.56 -27.38 -23.63
C LYS A 202 -35.84 -28.36 -22.48
N MET A 203 -36.90 -29.18 -22.61
CA MET A 203 -37.33 -30.17 -21.61
C MET A 203 -37.72 -31.49 -22.29
N GLY A 204 -37.59 -32.61 -21.58
CA GLY A 204 -37.96 -33.94 -22.07
C GLY A 204 -36.97 -35.05 -21.66
N PRO A 205 -37.20 -36.30 -22.10
CA PRO A 205 -36.32 -37.42 -21.78
C PRO A 205 -34.86 -37.17 -22.18
N GLY A 206 -33.93 -37.41 -21.26
CA GLY A 206 -32.50 -37.17 -21.47
C GLY A 206 -32.05 -35.71 -21.32
N VAL A 207 -32.93 -34.79 -20.94
CA VAL A 207 -32.58 -33.39 -20.64
C VAL A 207 -32.58 -33.17 -19.13
N ALA A 208 -31.44 -32.73 -18.59
CA ALA A 208 -31.28 -32.32 -17.19
C ALA A 208 -30.27 -31.15 -17.12
N TYR A 209 -30.47 -30.25 -16.15
CA TYR A 209 -29.72 -29.00 -16.00
C TYR A 209 -28.86 -29.01 -14.74
N PHE A 210 -27.56 -28.77 -14.92
CA PHE A 210 -26.59 -28.54 -13.86
C PHE A 210 -26.43 -27.04 -13.61
N PRO A 211 -26.32 -26.58 -12.36
CA PRO A 211 -25.70 -25.29 -12.04
C PRO A 211 -24.29 -25.21 -12.64
N ALA A 212 -23.96 -24.08 -13.24
CA ALA A 212 -22.65 -23.84 -13.84
C ALA A 212 -22.27 -22.34 -13.84
N ILE A 213 -20.98 -22.08 -14.01
CA ILE A 213 -20.41 -20.74 -14.14
C ILE A 213 -19.24 -20.72 -15.12
N SER A 214 -19.05 -19.59 -15.79
CA SER A 214 -17.81 -19.20 -16.46
C SER A 214 -17.23 -17.93 -15.83
N LEU A 215 -15.91 -17.91 -15.63
CA LEU A 215 -15.15 -16.90 -14.88
C LEU A 215 -13.99 -16.36 -15.73
N SER A 216 -13.84 -15.04 -15.84
CA SER A 216 -12.61 -14.45 -16.37
C SER A 216 -11.47 -14.45 -15.35
N PHE A 217 -10.26 -14.11 -15.80
CA PHE A 217 -9.05 -14.10 -14.99
C PHE A 217 -9.20 -13.27 -13.70
N LYS A 218 -8.92 -13.90 -12.55
CA LYS A 218 -9.07 -13.43 -11.17
C LYS A 218 -10.50 -13.22 -10.67
N GLU A 219 -11.53 -13.53 -11.45
CA GLU A 219 -12.91 -13.48 -10.96
C GLU A 219 -13.25 -14.63 -10.03
N SER A 220 -14.10 -14.40 -9.03
CA SER A 220 -14.31 -15.31 -7.91
C SER A 220 -15.75 -15.30 -7.37
N VAL A 221 -16.23 -16.48 -6.99
CA VAL A 221 -17.54 -16.69 -6.35
C VAL A 221 -17.49 -17.80 -5.30
N ALA A 222 -18.55 -17.91 -4.49
CA ALA A 222 -18.83 -19.12 -3.70
C ALA A 222 -20.29 -19.56 -3.85
N PHE A 223 -20.53 -20.85 -4.03
CA PHE A 223 -21.88 -21.41 -4.19
C PHE A 223 -22.51 -21.78 -2.83
N ASN A 224 -23.84 -21.71 -2.77
CA ASN A 224 -24.64 -22.41 -1.77
C ASN A 224 -25.79 -23.16 -2.47
N PHE A 225 -25.64 -24.48 -2.58
CA PHE A 225 -26.68 -25.36 -3.11
C PHE A 225 -27.74 -25.76 -2.07
N GLY A 226 -27.57 -25.36 -0.80
CA GLY A 226 -28.35 -25.85 0.36
C GLY A 226 -27.50 -26.53 1.45
N SER A 227 -26.17 -26.59 1.28
CA SER A 227 -25.22 -27.07 2.29
C SER A 227 -25.16 -26.18 3.54
N ARG A 228 -25.61 -24.93 3.41
CA ARG A 228 -25.89 -23.95 4.48
C ARG A 228 -27.29 -23.36 4.25
N PRO A 229 -27.93 -22.73 5.26
CA PRO A 229 -29.17 -21.99 5.06
C PRO A 229 -29.04 -21.00 3.89
N LEU A 230 -30.04 -20.99 3.00
CA LEU A 230 -30.14 -19.94 1.97
C LEU A 230 -30.34 -18.58 2.66
N ARG A 231 -29.83 -17.49 2.07
CA ARG A 231 -29.89 -16.15 2.66
C ARG A 231 -31.23 -15.46 2.42
N TYR A 232 -31.96 -15.79 1.34
CA TYR A 232 -33.26 -15.20 1.01
C TYR A 232 -34.44 -16.20 0.97
N PRO A 233 -34.58 -17.12 1.95
CA PRO A 233 -35.44 -18.31 1.84
C PRO A 233 -36.93 -17.98 1.75
N PHE A 234 -37.38 -16.89 2.38
CA PHE A 234 -38.79 -16.48 2.40
C PHE A 234 -39.37 -16.22 1.00
N HIS A 235 -38.55 -15.77 0.04
CA HIS A 235 -39.02 -15.58 -1.35
C HIS A 235 -39.29 -16.91 -2.04
N PHE A 236 -38.52 -17.95 -1.71
CA PHE A 236 -38.57 -19.26 -2.36
C PHE A 236 -39.67 -20.17 -1.77
N TYR A 237 -39.88 -20.11 -0.45
CA TYR A 237 -40.99 -20.85 0.19
C TYR A 237 -42.38 -20.38 -0.28
N ILE A 238 -42.55 -19.10 -0.64
CA ILE A 238 -43.81 -18.56 -1.17
C ILE A 238 -44.07 -19.02 -2.62
N ILE A 239 -43.02 -19.37 -3.37
CA ILE A 239 -43.09 -19.73 -4.81
C ILE A 239 -42.74 -21.23 -5.02
N CYS A 240 -42.62 -22.00 -3.93
CA CYS A 240 -42.38 -23.45 -3.92
C CYS A 240 -41.08 -23.94 -4.60
N TYR A 241 -40.00 -23.15 -4.57
CA TYR A 241 -38.67 -23.61 -5.01
C TYR A 241 -37.92 -24.37 -3.90
N LEU A 242 -37.29 -25.50 -4.24
CA LEU A 242 -36.45 -26.31 -3.36
C LEU A 242 -34.95 -26.04 -3.56
N PRO A 243 -34.11 -26.06 -2.51
CA PRO A 243 -32.66 -26.05 -2.66
C PRO A 243 -32.18 -27.34 -3.34
N LEU A 244 -31.14 -27.27 -4.17
CA LEU A 244 -30.60 -28.43 -4.90
C LEU A 244 -29.94 -29.49 -3.98
N GLN A 245 -29.58 -29.10 -2.76
CA GLN A 245 -29.24 -29.97 -1.63
C GLN A 245 -30.25 -29.78 -0.50
N ASP A 246 -30.88 -30.87 -0.05
CA ASP A 246 -31.92 -30.83 0.98
C ASP A 246 -31.39 -30.39 2.36
N PRO A 247 -32.13 -29.56 3.12
CA PRO A 247 -31.76 -29.18 4.47
C PRO A 247 -31.92 -30.36 5.44
N PRO A 248 -31.06 -30.49 6.48
CA PRO A 248 -31.03 -31.66 7.39
C PRO A 248 -32.19 -31.64 8.40
N THR A 249 -33.42 -31.74 7.91
CA THR A 249 -34.68 -31.45 8.61
C THR A 249 -34.88 -32.28 9.89
N ALA A 250 -34.52 -33.56 9.87
CA ALA A 250 -34.62 -34.42 11.07
C ALA A 250 -33.67 -33.97 12.19
N ASP A 251 -32.44 -33.57 11.84
CA ASP A 251 -31.47 -33.04 12.81
C ASP A 251 -31.81 -31.61 13.25
N LEU A 252 -32.39 -30.78 12.37
CA LEU A 252 -32.89 -29.44 12.70
C LEU A 252 -33.97 -29.51 13.78
N ILE A 253 -34.99 -30.36 13.60
CA ILE A 253 -36.06 -30.56 14.59
C ILE A 253 -35.49 -31.09 15.91
N LYS A 254 -34.50 -32.00 15.84
CA LYS A 254 -33.83 -32.57 17.01
C LYS A 254 -32.99 -31.51 17.76
N ALA A 255 -32.23 -30.68 17.06
CA ALA A 255 -31.42 -29.60 17.63
C ALA A 255 -32.29 -28.54 18.32
N HIS A 256 -33.36 -28.08 17.67
CA HIS A 256 -34.33 -27.14 18.24
C HIS A 256 -34.99 -27.70 19.52
N ARG A 257 -35.39 -28.97 19.52
CA ARG A 257 -35.94 -29.63 20.73
C ARG A 257 -34.91 -29.70 21.86
N LEU A 258 -33.66 -30.07 21.56
CA LEU A 258 -32.59 -30.16 22.56
C LEU A 258 -32.22 -28.79 23.15
N LEU A 259 -32.20 -27.71 22.37
CA LEU A 259 -32.06 -26.35 22.87
C LEU A 259 -33.26 -25.91 23.72
N GLY A 260 -34.49 -26.27 23.31
CA GLY A 260 -35.69 -26.06 24.12
C GLY A 260 -35.56 -26.71 25.50
N TYR A 261 -35.19 -27.99 25.56
CA TYR A 261 -34.93 -28.68 26.82
C TYR A 261 -33.79 -28.05 27.62
N MET A 262 -32.69 -27.64 26.97
CA MET A 262 -31.59 -26.93 27.64
C MET A 262 -32.05 -25.61 28.27
N LYS A 263 -32.85 -24.81 27.55
CA LYS A 263 -33.42 -23.55 28.05
C LYS A 263 -34.31 -23.80 29.26
N THR A 264 -35.20 -24.78 29.19
CA THR A 264 -36.09 -25.17 30.31
C THR A 264 -35.30 -25.67 31.52
N VAL A 265 -34.26 -26.49 31.32
CA VAL A 265 -33.42 -27.01 32.41
C VAL A 265 -32.58 -25.91 33.06
N LEU A 266 -32.21 -24.85 32.33
CA LEU A 266 -31.53 -23.67 32.89
C LEU A 266 -32.47 -22.68 33.59
N SER A 267 -33.76 -22.63 33.23
CA SER A 267 -34.78 -21.82 33.93
C SER A 267 -35.39 -22.49 35.16
N THR A 268 -35.10 -23.77 35.41
CA THR A 268 -35.71 -24.54 36.51
C THR A 268 -34.74 -24.70 37.68
N CYS A 269 -35.22 -24.46 38.91
CA CYS A 269 -34.49 -24.64 40.16
C CYS A 269 -35.29 -25.53 41.13
N ILE A 270 -34.62 -26.44 41.82
CA ILE A 270 -35.25 -27.33 42.81
C ILE A 270 -35.28 -26.63 44.18
N ASP A 271 -36.46 -26.32 44.69
CA ASP A 271 -36.61 -25.83 46.07
C ASP A 271 -36.45 -27.01 47.06
N THR A 272 -35.43 -26.93 47.92
CA THR A 272 -35.08 -27.97 48.89
C THR A 272 -35.90 -27.93 50.19
N GLN A 273 -36.84 -26.99 50.34
CA GLN A 273 -37.80 -26.93 51.44
C GLN A 273 -39.22 -27.33 51.02
N GLU A 274 -39.62 -27.06 49.77
CA GLU A 274 -40.95 -27.34 49.24
C GLU A 274 -41.04 -28.57 48.31
N GLU A 275 -39.91 -29.19 47.94
CA GLU A 275 -39.78 -30.26 46.93
C GLU A 275 -40.38 -29.93 45.54
N LYS A 276 -40.56 -28.64 45.25
CA LYS A 276 -41.18 -28.13 44.01
C LYS A 276 -40.14 -27.57 43.05
N LEU A 277 -40.45 -27.70 41.76
CA LEU A 277 -39.75 -27.00 40.69
C LEU A 277 -40.19 -25.53 40.69
N THR A 278 -39.24 -24.62 40.78
CA THR A 278 -39.45 -23.17 40.70
C THR A 278 -38.83 -22.63 39.42
N GLU A 279 -39.55 -21.77 38.70
CA GLU A 279 -38.97 -21.02 37.59
C GLU A 279 -38.13 -19.86 38.13
N LYS A 280 -36.92 -19.69 37.59
CA LYS A 280 -36.04 -18.55 37.82
C LYS A 280 -35.67 -17.93 36.48
N ASP A 281 -35.36 -16.63 36.51
CA ASP A 281 -34.72 -15.99 35.37
C ASP A 281 -33.41 -16.74 35.07
N ILE A 282 -33.26 -17.17 33.81
CA ILE A 282 -32.09 -17.86 33.29
C ILE A 282 -30.83 -17.03 33.58
N GLY A 283 -30.93 -15.70 33.50
CA GLY A 283 -29.84 -14.75 33.82
C GLY A 283 -29.23 -14.91 35.21
N SER A 284 -29.97 -15.49 36.16
CA SER A 284 -29.53 -15.74 37.54
C SER A 284 -28.80 -17.08 37.75
N TRP A 285 -28.78 -17.96 36.74
CA TRP A 285 -28.16 -19.29 36.84
C TRP A 285 -26.65 -19.20 37.07
N GLN A 286 -26.06 -20.20 37.72
CA GLN A 286 -24.61 -20.31 37.91
C GLN A 286 -24.13 -21.77 37.87
N LEU A 287 -22.94 -21.99 37.29
CA LEU A 287 -22.26 -23.29 37.22
C LEU A 287 -21.98 -23.92 38.60
N LYS A 288 -22.04 -23.12 39.68
CA LYS A 288 -21.90 -23.53 41.08
C LYS A 288 -23.26 -23.55 41.79
N GLY A 289 -24.12 -24.48 41.40
CA GLY A 289 -25.47 -24.64 41.97
C GLY A 289 -25.83 -26.10 42.19
N GLU A 290 -26.46 -26.71 41.18
CA GLU A 290 -27.19 -27.98 41.35
C GLU A 290 -26.54 -29.15 40.56
N PRO A 291 -26.05 -30.21 41.23
CA PRO A 291 -25.51 -31.39 40.56
C PRO A 291 -26.52 -32.08 39.64
N THR A 292 -27.80 -32.10 40.02
CA THR A 292 -28.90 -32.70 39.24
C THR A 292 -29.10 -32.01 37.89
N VAL A 293 -29.04 -30.68 37.87
CA VAL A 293 -29.09 -29.86 36.64
C VAL A 293 -27.89 -30.18 35.75
N LEU A 294 -26.67 -30.22 36.31
CA LEU A 294 -25.46 -30.53 35.53
C LEU A 294 -25.46 -31.95 34.94
N VAL A 295 -25.98 -32.96 35.66
CA VAL A 295 -26.14 -34.32 35.13
C VAL A 295 -27.21 -34.38 34.03
N THR A 296 -28.33 -33.68 34.22
CA THR A 296 -29.40 -33.59 33.21
C THR A 296 -28.89 -32.91 31.93
N LEU A 297 -28.14 -31.80 32.07
CA LEU A 297 -27.46 -31.15 30.96
C LEU A 297 -26.46 -32.09 30.28
N ALA A 298 -25.66 -32.87 31.01
CA ALA A 298 -24.75 -33.85 30.40
C ALA A 298 -25.48 -34.88 29.51
N HIS A 299 -26.69 -35.31 29.87
CA HIS A 299 -27.51 -36.18 29.02
C HIS A 299 -28.06 -35.46 27.77
N ILE A 300 -28.40 -34.17 27.85
CA ILE A 300 -28.78 -33.37 26.68
C ILE A 300 -27.57 -33.16 25.74
N PHE A 301 -26.41 -32.79 26.31
CA PHE A 301 -25.17 -32.58 25.58
C PHE A 301 -24.68 -33.83 24.86
N ASN A 302 -24.91 -35.03 25.40
CA ASN A 302 -24.60 -36.28 24.71
C ASN A 302 -25.26 -36.42 23.32
N TYR A 303 -26.45 -35.84 23.11
CA TYR A 303 -27.14 -35.83 21.81
C TYR A 303 -27.00 -34.52 21.04
N PHE A 304 -26.69 -33.42 21.72
CA PHE A 304 -26.55 -32.08 21.13
C PHE A 304 -25.14 -31.83 20.57
N ALA A 305 -24.09 -32.26 21.26
CA ALA A 305 -22.71 -31.98 20.87
C ALA A 305 -22.33 -32.50 19.47
N PRO A 306 -22.71 -33.72 19.04
CA PRO A 306 -22.43 -34.20 17.68
C PRO A 306 -23.21 -33.44 16.58
N LEU A 307 -24.32 -32.78 16.93
CA LEU A 307 -25.07 -31.92 16.01
C LEU A 307 -24.36 -30.58 15.81
N MET A 308 -23.71 -30.06 16.85
CA MET A 308 -22.96 -28.79 16.79
C MET A 308 -21.63 -28.89 16.01
N CYS A 309 -21.27 -30.08 15.50
CA CYS A 309 -20.22 -30.25 14.51
C CYS A 309 -20.71 -30.03 13.06
N LYS A 310 -22.04 -29.94 12.82
CA LYS A 310 -22.61 -29.77 11.48
C LYS A 310 -22.83 -28.29 11.15
N VAL A 311 -22.14 -27.81 10.12
CA VAL A 311 -22.15 -26.41 9.65
C VAL A 311 -23.55 -25.79 9.58
N TYR A 312 -24.49 -26.46 8.90
CA TYR A 312 -25.88 -26.00 8.76
C TYR A 312 -26.54 -25.76 10.13
N LEU A 313 -26.36 -26.67 11.10
CA LEU A 313 -27.00 -26.58 12.42
C LEU A 313 -26.36 -25.50 13.31
N VAL A 314 -25.08 -25.23 13.11
CA VAL A 314 -24.38 -24.13 13.78
C VAL A 314 -24.84 -22.77 13.25
N GLU A 315 -25.01 -22.64 11.93
CA GLU A 315 -25.44 -21.39 11.27
C GLU A 315 -26.95 -21.12 11.45
N ASP A 316 -27.80 -22.15 11.31
CA ASP A 316 -29.26 -22.02 11.46
C ASP A 316 -29.70 -21.91 12.93
N VAL A 317 -29.19 -22.81 13.79
CA VAL A 317 -29.77 -23.02 15.12
C VAL A 317 -28.94 -22.34 16.22
N LEU A 318 -27.63 -22.63 16.31
CA LEU A 318 -26.80 -22.11 17.39
C LEU A 318 -26.56 -20.60 17.25
N MET A 319 -26.20 -20.12 16.06
CA MET A 319 -25.98 -18.70 15.81
C MET A 319 -27.26 -17.91 16.07
N SER A 320 -28.40 -18.32 15.51
CA SER A 320 -29.70 -17.65 15.74
C SER A 320 -30.12 -17.64 17.22
N PHE A 321 -29.89 -18.72 17.97
CA PHE A 321 -30.15 -18.76 19.41
C PHE A 321 -29.28 -17.77 20.20
N LEU A 322 -27.97 -17.70 19.88
CA LEU A 322 -27.04 -16.77 20.54
C LEU A 322 -27.30 -15.30 20.14
N LEU A 323 -27.75 -15.05 18.91
CA LEU A 323 -28.18 -13.73 18.43
C LEU A 323 -29.46 -13.28 19.15
N GLY A 324 -30.47 -14.14 19.26
CA GLY A 324 -31.72 -13.84 19.98
C GLY A 324 -31.54 -13.54 21.48
N ILE A 325 -30.46 -14.05 22.12
CA ILE A 325 -30.09 -13.65 23.49
C ILE A 325 -29.67 -12.17 23.57
N LEU A 326 -29.10 -11.62 22.49
CA LEU A 326 -28.64 -10.22 22.39
C LEU A 326 -29.73 -9.25 21.91
N GLU A 327 -30.84 -9.75 21.36
CA GLU A 327 -31.98 -8.92 20.93
C GLU A 327 -32.79 -8.37 22.10
N GLY A 328 -32.73 -9.01 23.28
CA GLY A 328 -33.45 -8.59 24.49
C GLY A 328 -33.05 -7.23 25.08
N GLY A 329 -31.94 -6.65 24.60
CA GLY A 329 -31.40 -5.37 25.07
C GLY A 329 -30.43 -5.50 26.25
N GLY A 330 -29.40 -4.66 26.24
CA GLY A 330 -28.31 -4.64 27.23
C GLY A 330 -26.97 -4.23 26.61
N SER A 331 -25.96 -3.99 27.46
CA SER A 331 -24.56 -3.98 27.05
C SER A 331 -24.05 -5.42 26.85
N VAL A 332 -22.97 -5.57 26.09
CA VAL A 332 -22.22 -6.84 26.00
C VAL A 332 -21.60 -7.22 27.37
N ASP A 333 -21.58 -6.30 28.34
CA ASP A 333 -21.24 -6.53 29.74
C ASP A 333 -22.32 -7.28 30.55
N GLU A 334 -23.58 -7.28 30.08
CA GLU A 334 -24.77 -7.68 30.86
C GLU A 334 -25.32 -9.07 30.49
N HIS A 335 -24.65 -9.81 29.60
CA HIS A 335 -25.08 -11.14 29.16
C HIS A 335 -24.20 -12.28 29.73
N PRO A 336 -24.32 -12.65 31.03
CA PRO A 336 -23.56 -13.75 31.62
C PRO A 336 -23.88 -15.09 30.95
N LEU A 337 -25.09 -15.24 30.39
CA LEU A 337 -25.57 -16.45 29.72
C LEU A 337 -24.63 -16.97 28.63
N ILE A 338 -24.10 -16.09 27.78
CA ILE A 338 -23.19 -16.51 26.69
C ILE A 338 -21.87 -17.04 27.28
N GLN A 339 -21.38 -16.47 28.38
CA GLN A 339 -20.19 -16.99 29.06
C GLN A 339 -20.48 -18.36 29.71
N GLN A 340 -21.62 -18.50 30.38
CA GLN A 340 -22.04 -19.73 31.06
C GLN A 340 -22.32 -20.88 30.10
N LEU A 341 -22.93 -20.60 28.94
CA LEU A 341 -23.11 -21.58 27.87
C LEU A 341 -21.77 -22.04 27.29
N LEU A 342 -20.81 -21.13 27.11
CA LEU A 342 -19.45 -21.50 26.68
C LEU A 342 -18.71 -22.31 27.76
N ASP A 343 -18.83 -21.97 29.04
CA ASP A 343 -18.30 -22.79 30.13
C ASP A 343 -18.93 -24.21 30.15
N LEU A 344 -20.23 -24.32 29.88
CA LEU A 344 -20.91 -25.62 29.71
C LEU A 344 -20.40 -26.40 28.50
N PHE A 345 -20.17 -25.75 27.36
CA PHE A 345 -19.59 -26.40 26.16
C PHE A 345 -18.21 -26.97 26.50
N TRP A 346 -17.31 -26.16 27.06
CA TRP A 346 -15.97 -26.58 27.50
C TRP A 346 -15.95 -27.54 28.71
N LEU A 347 -17.09 -27.86 29.31
CA LEU A 347 -17.22 -28.81 30.43
C LEU A 347 -17.86 -30.15 30.02
N LEU A 348 -18.85 -30.12 29.13
CA LEU A 348 -19.71 -31.27 28.81
C LEU A 348 -19.45 -31.90 27.44
N MET A 349 -18.83 -31.16 26.51
CA MET A 349 -18.45 -31.67 25.19
C MET A 349 -17.03 -32.24 25.22
N GLU A 350 -16.68 -32.99 24.18
CA GLU A 350 -15.29 -33.38 23.90
C GLU A 350 -14.53 -32.27 23.18
N ASP A 351 -13.22 -32.27 23.34
CA ASP A 351 -12.38 -31.13 22.96
C ASP A 351 -12.42 -30.90 21.42
N PHE A 352 -12.62 -31.95 20.61
CA PHE A 352 -12.85 -31.82 19.17
C PHE A 352 -14.24 -31.28 18.81
N GLU A 353 -15.28 -31.63 19.57
CA GLU A 353 -16.66 -31.14 19.35
C GLU A 353 -16.74 -29.64 19.62
N VAL A 354 -16.10 -29.15 20.70
CA VAL A 354 -16.03 -27.71 21.01
C VAL A 354 -15.25 -26.96 19.95
N ASN A 355 -14.09 -27.49 19.54
CA ASN A 355 -13.21 -26.85 18.57
C ASN A 355 -13.93 -26.66 17.23
N GLU A 356 -14.55 -27.70 16.66
CA GLU A 356 -15.26 -27.58 15.38
C GLU A 356 -16.53 -26.70 15.51
N CYS A 357 -17.27 -26.80 16.61
CA CYS A 357 -18.41 -25.92 16.90
C CYS A 357 -18.01 -24.43 16.91
N LEU A 358 -16.98 -24.06 17.67
CA LEU A 358 -16.48 -22.68 17.74
C LEU A 358 -15.91 -22.19 16.40
N LYS A 359 -15.20 -23.07 15.67
CA LYS A 359 -14.68 -22.80 14.33
C LYS A 359 -15.81 -22.50 13.35
N GLN A 360 -16.83 -23.34 13.26
CA GLN A 360 -17.95 -23.14 12.35
C GLN A 360 -18.83 -21.94 12.75
N LEU A 361 -19.01 -21.68 14.05
CA LEU A 361 -19.73 -20.50 14.53
C LEU A 361 -19.01 -19.21 14.13
N MET A 362 -17.69 -19.15 14.32
CA MET A 362 -16.89 -17.98 13.95
C MET A 362 -16.80 -17.79 12.43
N MET A 363 -16.64 -18.87 11.66
CA MET A 363 -16.66 -18.80 10.19
C MET A 363 -18.02 -18.37 9.62
N SER A 364 -19.12 -18.75 10.29
CA SER A 364 -20.47 -18.32 9.91
C SER A 364 -20.73 -16.86 10.29
N LEU A 365 -20.23 -16.39 11.43
CA LEU A 365 -20.26 -14.96 11.80
C LEU A 365 -19.41 -14.09 10.85
N LEU A 366 -18.23 -14.57 10.44
CA LEU A 366 -17.39 -13.91 9.43
C LEU A 366 -18.11 -13.79 8.07
N ARG A 367 -18.75 -14.87 7.63
CA ARG A 367 -19.58 -14.91 6.40
C ARG A 367 -20.75 -13.95 6.53
N ALA A 368 -21.54 -14.05 7.60
CA ALA A 368 -22.70 -13.20 7.86
C ALA A 368 -22.32 -11.70 7.95
N TYR A 369 -21.16 -11.36 8.52
CA TYR A 369 -20.63 -10.00 8.51
C TYR A 369 -20.23 -9.54 7.11
N ARG A 370 -19.32 -10.25 6.43
CA ARG A 370 -18.77 -9.89 5.11
C ARG A 370 -19.85 -9.69 4.04
N PHE A 371 -20.91 -10.48 4.10
CA PHE A 371 -21.96 -10.57 3.09
C PHE A 371 -23.32 -10.07 3.61
N SER A 372 -23.32 -9.35 4.73
CA SER A 372 -24.50 -8.59 5.16
C SER A 372 -24.79 -7.43 4.18
N PRO A 373 -26.07 -7.15 3.87
CA PRO A 373 -26.42 -5.94 3.15
C PRO A 373 -26.07 -4.71 4.00
N ILE A 374 -25.53 -3.68 3.36
CA ILE A 374 -25.35 -2.38 4.01
C ILE A 374 -26.72 -1.71 4.06
N ILE A 375 -27.32 -1.66 5.23
CA ILE A 375 -28.53 -0.87 5.50
C ILE A 375 -28.13 0.41 6.27
N PRO A 376 -28.91 1.50 6.19
CA PRO A 376 -28.46 2.81 6.68
C PRO A 376 -28.06 2.89 8.16
N ASP A 377 -28.57 1.99 9.01
CA ASP A 377 -28.32 1.93 10.46
C ASP A 377 -27.15 1.00 10.86
N LEU A 378 -26.61 0.22 9.91
CA LEU A 378 -25.60 -0.84 10.13
C LEU A 378 -26.04 -1.92 11.14
N GLY A 379 -27.34 -2.14 11.31
CA GLY A 379 -27.91 -3.02 12.34
C GLY A 379 -27.35 -4.45 12.33
N PHE A 380 -27.28 -5.09 11.15
CA PHE A 380 -26.72 -6.44 11.00
C PHE A 380 -25.24 -6.50 11.41
N GLN A 381 -24.44 -5.53 10.96
CA GLN A 381 -23.00 -5.47 11.24
C GLN A 381 -22.74 -5.28 12.74
N ILE A 382 -23.51 -4.39 13.40
CA ILE A 382 -23.49 -4.18 14.85
C ILE A 382 -23.85 -5.46 15.60
N HIS A 383 -24.90 -6.16 15.17
CA HIS A 383 -25.41 -7.35 15.86
C HIS A 383 -24.43 -8.54 15.78
N TYR A 384 -23.84 -8.81 14.61
CA TYR A 384 -22.81 -9.85 14.47
C TYR A 384 -21.53 -9.50 15.25
N LEU A 385 -21.08 -8.24 15.25
CA LEU A 385 -19.92 -7.82 16.04
C LEU A 385 -20.17 -7.94 17.55
N ARG A 386 -21.38 -7.63 18.04
CA ARG A 386 -21.74 -7.85 19.46
C ARG A 386 -21.61 -9.31 19.87
N LEU A 387 -22.07 -10.25 19.04
CA LEU A 387 -21.90 -11.68 19.33
C LEU A 387 -20.43 -12.12 19.27
N THR A 388 -19.65 -11.65 18.30
CA THR A 388 -18.20 -11.89 18.26
C THR A 388 -17.51 -11.36 19.53
N THR A 389 -17.83 -10.13 19.98
CA THR A 389 -17.33 -9.57 21.25
C THR A 389 -17.74 -10.42 22.46
N ALA A 390 -18.98 -10.92 22.51
CA ALA A 390 -19.45 -11.78 23.59
C ALA A 390 -18.68 -13.12 23.64
N ILE A 391 -18.49 -13.78 22.50
CA ILE A 391 -17.74 -15.04 22.41
C ILE A 391 -16.27 -14.84 22.81
N LEU A 392 -15.66 -13.72 22.42
CA LEU A 392 -14.26 -13.40 22.72
C LEU A 392 -14.00 -12.91 24.16
N ARG A 393 -15.03 -12.64 24.97
CA ARG A 393 -14.85 -12.42 26.41
C ARG A 393 -14.41 -13.71 27.14
N HIS A 394 -14.93 -14.86 26.73
CA HIS A 394 -14.63 -16.16 27.35
C HIS A 394 -13.19 -16.61 27.03
N GLU A 395 -12.34 -16.79 28.06
CA GLU A 395 -10.88 -17.01 27.88
C GLU A 395 -10.55 -18.24 27.01
N LYS A 396 -11.11 -19.41 27.31
CA LYS A 396 -10.79 -20.65 26.56
C LYS A 396 -11.19 -20.53 25.09
N SER A 397 -12.41 -20.01 24.85
CA SER A 397 -12.91 -19.78 23.48
C SER A 397 -12.04 -18.79 22.74
N ARG A 398 -11.71 -17.64 23.35
CA ARG A 398 -10.82 -16.64 22.77
C ARG A 398 -9.46 -17.23 22.41
N LYS A 399 -8.80 -17.96 23.32
CA LYS A 399 -7.48 -18.58 23.06
C LYS A 399 -7.56 -19.61 21.95
N TYR A 400 -8.51 -20.53 21.98
CA TYR A 400 -8.71 -21.50 20.90
C TYR A 400 -8.90 -20.81 19.53
N LEU A 401 -9.79 -19.83 19.48
CA LEU A 401 -10.11 -19.07 18.27
C LEU A 401 -8.90 -18.27 17.78
N LEU A 402 -8.14 -17.63 18.68
CA LEU A 402 -6.90 -16.91 18.35
C LEU A 402 -5.81 -17.83 17.80
N SER A 403 -5.68 -19.06 18.28
CA SER A 403 -4.67 -19.99 17.77
C SER A 403 -5.06 -20.60 16.42
N ASN A 404 -6.35 -20.92 16.21
CA ASN A 404 -6.78 -21.88 15.17
C ASN A 404 -7.77 -21.35 14.11
N VAL A 405 -8.43 -20.20 14.31
CA VAL A 405 -9.61 -19.83 13.49
C VAL A 405 -9.61 -18.36 13.04
N ILE A 406 -9.37 -17.43 13.98
CA ILE A 406 -9.50 -16.00 13.73
C ILE A 406 -8.25 -15.44 13.03
N THR A 407 -7.06 -15.94 13.35
CA THR A 407 -5.81 -15.26 13.05
C THR A 407 -5.25 -15.54 11.66
N PHE A 408 -5.57 -14.65 10.72
CA PHE A 408 -4.84 -14.32 9.49
C PHE A 408 -4.67 -15.40 8.40
N ASP A 409 -4.68 -16.69 8.71
CA ASP A 409 -4.57 -17.77 7.74
C ASP A 409 -5.71 -17.70 6.71
N VAL A 410 -5.40 -17.22 5.49
CA VAL A 410 -6.31 -16.96 4.35
C VAL A 410 -7.52 -16.08 4.71
N LEU A 411 -7.38 -14.75 4.54
CA LEU A 411 -8.45 -13.73 4.55
C LEU A 411 -9.24 -13.51 5.87
N ARG A 412 -9.22 -14.44 6.82
CA ARG A 412 -10.31 -14.57 7.83
C ARG A 412 -10.37 -13.47 8.91
N SER A 413 -9.27 -13.05 9.54
CA SER A 413 -9.29 -12.02 10.61
C SER A 413 -9.80 -10.66 10.12
N VAL A 414 -9.18 -10.15 9.06
CA VAL A 414 -9.21 -8.73 8.71
C VAL A 414 -10.62 -8.29 8.26
N VAL A 415 -11.44 -9.24 7.85
CA VAL A 415 -12.86 -9.09 7.48
C VAL A 415 -13.68 -8.36 8.54
N PHE A 416 -13.57 -8.67 9.83
CA PHE A 416 -14.36 -8.00 10.88
C PHE A 416 -14.01 -6.50 11.03
N PHE A 417 -12.82 -6.09 10.59
CA PHE A 417 -12.30 -4.72 10.76
C PHE A 417 -12.56 -3.83 9.53
N TYR A 418 -13.08 -4.39 8.44
CA TYR A 418 -13.42 -3.66 7.22
C TYR A 418 -14.87 -3.21 7.21
N ILE A 419 -15.10 -1.93 6.94
CA ILE A 419 -16.44 -1.36 6.76
C ILE A 419 -16.69 -1.21 5.26
N LYS A 420 -17.42 -2.19 4.70
CA LYS A 420 -17.70 -2.30 3.25
C LYS A 420 -18.22 -0.99 2.68
N THR A 421 -17.60 -0.52 1.59
CA THR A 421 -18.09 0.68 0.88
C THR A 421 -19.30 0.30 0.01
N PRO A 422 -20.44 1.01 0.11
CA PRO A 422 -21.62 0.69 -0.68
C PRO A 422 -21.44 1.07 -2.14
N LEU A 423 -21.31 0.04 -2.99
CA LEU A 423 -21.19 0.17 -4.45
C LEU A 423 -22.50 0.71 -5.08
N ARG A 424 -23.67 0.36 -4.51
CA ARG A 424 -24.96 0.96 -4.84
C ARG A 424 -25.47 1.89 -3.73
N VAL A 425 -25.32 3.20 -3.94
CA VAL A 425 -25.71 4.26 -3.01
C VAL A 425 -27.22 4.27 -2.73
N LYS A 426 -28.05 3.94 -3.73
CA LYS A 426 -29.51 3.85 -3.57
C LYS A 426 -29.93 2.66 -2.71
N GLU A 427 -29.42 1.46 -3.00
CA GLU A 427 -29.78 0.24 -2.26
C GLU A 427 -29.20 0.24 -0.83
N ALA A 428 -28.10 0.96 -0.58
CA ALA A 428 -27.59 1.21 0.76
C ALA A 428 -28.32 2.34 1.54
N GLY A 429 -29.40 2.90 0.98
CA GLY A 429 -30.19 3.99 1.57
C GLY A 429 -29.39 5.28 1.87
N LEU A 430 -28.24 5.48 1.23
CA LEU A 430 -27.46 6.72 1.38
C LEU A 430 -28.16 7.93 0.77
N GLU A 431 -29.10 7.72 -0.15
CA GLU A 431 -30.01 8.76 -0.64
C GLU A 431 -30.96 9.27 0.46
N GLU A 432 -31.38 8.40 1.40
CA GLU A 432 -32.19 8.80 2.57
C GLU A 432 -31.33 9.43 3.66
N LEU A 433 -30.14 8.87 3.90
CA LEU A 433 -29.22 9.36 4.94
C LEU A 433 -28.55 10.70 4.56
N ILE A 434 -28.33 10.93 3.27
CA ILE A 434 -27.75 12.16 2.70
C ILE A 434 -28.61 12.62 1.50
N PRO A 435 -29.81 13.22 1.74
CA PRO A 435 -30.71 13.63 0.66
C PRO A 435 -30.09 14.71 -0.23
N THR A 436 -29.56 15.76 0.39
CA THR A 436 -28.87 16.86 -0.30
C THR A 436 -27.38 16.54 -0.43
N THR A 437 -26.92 16.43 -1.66
CA THR A 437 -25.51 16.36 -2.06
C THR A 437 -24.87 17.73 -2.14
N TRP A 438 -23.53 17.77 -2.06
CA TRP A 438 -22.76 18.98 -2.28
C TRP A 438 -21.35 18.64 -2.81
N TRP A 439 -20.79 19.55 -3.60
CA TRP A 439 -19.44 19.58 -4.11
C TRP A 439 -19.04 21.05 -4.38
N PRO A 440 -17.74 21.38 -4.45
CA PRO A 440 -17.31 22.71 -4.86
C PRO A 440 -17.80 23.05 -6.29
N THR A 441 -18.41 24.22 -6.45
CA THR A 441 -18.90 24.75 -7.75
C THR A 441 -17.92 25.74 -8.39
N ARG A 442 -16.90 26.17 -7.61
CA ARG A 442 -16.00 27.28 -7.89
C ARG A 442 -14.56 26.81 -7.94
N PHE A 443 -14.26 26.15 -9.05
CA PHE A 443 -12.90 25.91 -9.48
C PHE A 443 -12.32 27.20 -10.04
N ASP A 444 -11.17 27.60 -9.49
CA ASP A 444 -10.32 28.65 -10.01
C ASP A 444 -9.86 28.30 -11.45
N LYS A 445 -9.35 29.26 -12.22
CA LYS A 445 -8.77 28.97 -13.56
C LYS A 445 -7.58 28.00 -13.48
N GLU A 446 -7.02 27.83 -12.30
CA GLU A 446 -5.95 26.87 -11.99
C GLU A 446 -6.44 25.47 -11.60
N GLY A 447 -7.76 25.24 -11.48
CA GLY A 447 -8.36 23.94 -11.15
C GLY A 447 -8.43 23.61 -9.65
N LYS A 448 -8.16 24.58 -8.78
CA LYS A 448 -8.23 24.43 -7.32
C LYS A 448 -9.50 25.08 -6.76
N ASP A 449 -9.93 24.62 -5.59
CA ASP A 449 -11.03 25.25 -4.86
C ASP A 449 -10.68 26.69 -4.47
N GLU A 450 -11.49 27.64 -4.94
CA GLU A 450 -11.39 29.04 -4.58
C GLU A 450 -11.82 29.21 -3.11
N LYS A 451 -10.85 29.27 -2.17
CA LYS A 451 -11.09 29.26 -0.70
C LYS A 451 -11.93 30.43 -0.16
N ASP A 452 -12.32 31.41 -0.98
CA ASP A 452 -13.07 32.59 -0.55
C ASP A 452 -14.58 32.32 -0.35
N LEU A 453 -14.88 31.67 0.77
CA LEU A 453 -16.21 31.48 1.38
C LEU A 453 -17.07 32.76 1.45
N ARG A 454 -16.44 33.94 1.31
CA ARG A 454 -17.06 35.28 1.31
C ARG A 454 -18.06 35.49 0.18
N HIS A 455 -17.89 34.81 -0.96
CA HIS A 455 -18.76 34.97 -2.15
C HIS A 455 -19.78 33.84 -2.35
N GLU A 456 -19.84 32.86 -1.45
CA GLU A 456 -20.81 31.75 -1.47
C GLU A 456 -22.27 32.27 -1.35
N THR A 457 -23.17 31.81 -2.23
CA THR A 457 -24.59 32.21 -2.20
C THR A 457 -25.33 31.61 -1.00
N ALA A 458 -26.48 32.18 -0.65
CA ALA A 458 -27.31 31.66 0.44
C ALA A 458 -27.74 30.20 0.22
N ASP A 459 -28.05 29.84 -1.04
CA ASP A 459 -28.50 28.50 -1.40
C ASP A 459 -27.36 27.47 -1.42
N GLU A 460 -26.19 27.83 -1.97
CA GLU A 460 -24.98 26.98 -1.88
C GLU A 460 -24.66 26.67 -0.41
N ARG A 461 -24.69 27.69 0.46
CA ARG A 461 -24.47 27.56 1.91
C ARG A 461 -25.52 26.70 2.60
N MET A 462 -26.78 26.78 2.19
CA MET A 462 -27.84 25.92 2.74
C MET A 462 -27.65 24.45 2.31
N ARG A 463 -27.34 24.20 1.03
CA ARG A 463 -27.06 22.85 0.51
C ARG A 463 -25.85 22.23 1.20
N ARG A 464 -24.74 22.97 1.30
CA ARG A 464 -23.52 22.52 2.00
C ARG A 464 -23.83 22.12 3.44
N ARG A 465 -24.52 22.97 4.21
CA ARG A 465 -24.94 22.66 5.58
C ARG A 465 -25.88 21.44 5.67
N ALA A 466 -26.69 21.17 4.64
CA ALA A 466 -27.55 19.98 4.61
C ALA A 466 -26.74 18.69 4.35
N TYR A 467 -25.78 18.74 3.43
CA TYR A 467 -24.82 17.67 3.16
C TYR A 467 -23.93 17.38 4.38
N GLU A 468 -23.32 18.40 4.99
CA GLU A 468 -22.52 18.30 6.23
C GLU A 468 -23.29 17.57 7.36
N ARG A 469 -24.58 17.89 7.55
CA ARG A 469 -25.46 17.17 8.50
C ARG A 469 -25.70 15.71 8.11
N GLY A 470 -25.79 15.39 6.82
CA GLY A 470 -25.87 14.02 6.32
C GLY A 470 -24.61 13.21 6.65
N CYS A 471 -23.44 13.75 6.31
CA CYS A 471 -22.14 13.16 6.61
C CYS A 471 -21.94 12.92 8.12
N GLN A 472 -22.35 13.86 8.98
CA GLN A 472 -22.24 13.70 10.43
C GLN A 472 -23.17 12.60 10.99
N ARG A 473 -24.37 12.39 10.40
CA ARG A 473 -25.24 11.25 10.76
C ARG A 473 -24.60 9.92 10.37
N LEU A 474 -23.97 9.86 9.19
CA LEU A 474 -23.26 8.68 8.71
C LEU A 474 -22.04 8.36 9.61
N LYS A 475 -21.22 9.35 9.94
CA LYS A 475 -20.07 9.18 10.85
C LYS A 475 -20.50 8.59 12.20
N LYS A 476 -21.57 9.13 12.81
CA LYS A 476 -22.10 8.62 14.09
C LYS A 476 -22.60 7.17 14.08
N ARG A 477 -23.02 6.65 12.92
CA ARG A 477 -23.43 5.24 12.79
C ARG A 477 -22.22 4.33 12.57
N ILE A 478 -21.23 4.81 11.81
CA ILE A 478 -19.94 4.16 11.64
C ILE A 478 -19.19 4.06 12.98
N GLU A 479 -19.14 5.13 13.78
CA GLU A 479 -18.51 5.19 15.11
C GLU A 479 -18.87 4.00 16.01
N VAL A 480 -20.13 3.58 16.05
CA VAL A 480 -20.60 2.43 16.85
C VAL A 480 -20.00 1.09 16.36
N VAL A 481 -19.83 0.93 15.04
CA VAL A 481 -19.16 -0.24 14.45
C VAL A 481 -17.65 -0.19 14.73
N GLU A 482 -17.03 1.00 14.63
CA GLU A 482 -15.62 1.21 14.95
C GLU A 482 -15.30 0.91 16.42
N GLU A 483 -16.17 1.28 17.36
CA GLU A 483 -16.02 0.98 18.79
C GLU A 483 -16.06 -0.53 19.06
N LEU A 484 -17.00 -1.26 18.47
CA LEU A 484 -17.10 -2.72 18.61
C LEU A 484 -15.87 -3.42 18.02
N GLN A 485 -15.37 -2.95 16.86
CA GLN A 485 -14.11 -3.41 16.27
C GLN A 485 -12.91 -3.19 17.22
N VAL A 486 -12.80 -2.03 17.86
CA VAL A 486 -11.74 -1.74 18.84
C VAL A 486 -11.90 -2.58 20.12
N GLN A 487 -13.13 -2.87 20.57
CA GLN A 487 -13.38 -3.77 21.69
C GLN A 487 -12.91 -5.21 21.39
N ILE A 488 -13.17 -5.71 20.18
CA ILE A 488 -12.65 -7.02 19.73
C ILE A 488 -11.12 -7.04 19.78
N LEU A 489 -10.44 -6.02 19.25
CA LEU A 489 -8.97 -5.95 19.34
C LEU A 489 -8.45 -5.84 20.77
N ARG A 490 -9.15 -5.13 21.67
CA ARG A 490 -8.78 -5.10 23.09
C ARG A 490 -8.85 -6.50 23.72
N LEU A 491 -9.89 -7.28 23.44
CA LEU A 491 -9.98 -8.66 23.90
C LEU A 491 -8.83 -9.52 23.35
N MET A 492 -8.49 -9.36 22.07
CA MET A 492 -7.38 -10.08 21.41
C MET A 492 -5.99 -9.68 21.94
N LEU A 493 -5.80 -8.42 22.34
CA LEU A 493 -4.53 -7.86 22.86
C LEU A 493 -4.38 -7.96 24.40
N ASN A 494 -5.25 -8.71 25.06
CA ASN A 494 -5.22 -8.89 26.51
C ASN A 494 -3.95 -9.64 26.97
N ASN A 495 -3.35 -9.17 28.06
CA ASN A 495 -2.15 -9.74 28.70
C ASN A 495 -2.39 -10.16 30.17
N LYS A 496 -3.66 -10.09 30.63
CA LYS A 496 -4.06 -10.40 32.03
C LYS A 496 -4.55 -11.84 32.20
N ASP A 497 -4.73 -12.58 31.11
CA ASP A 497 -5.35 -13.91 31.07
C ASP A 497 -4.33 -15.05 31.19
N LYS A 498 -3.58 -15.08 32.30
CA LYS A 498 -2.54 -16.10 32.59
C LYS A 498 -3.10 -17.38 33.26
N GLY A 499 -4.36 -17.72 33.01
CA GLY A 499 -5.04 -18.85 33.68
C GLY A 499 -4.53 -20.23 33.22
N THR A 500 -4.45 -20.44 31.89
CA THR A 500 -3.82 -21.61 31.27
C THR A 500 -3.16 -21.23 29.95
N GLY A 501 -1.88 -21.58 29.79
CA GLY A 501 -1.09 -21.26 28.58
C GLY A 501 -0.75 -19.77 28.46
N GLU A 502 -0.17 -19.41 27.31
CA GLU A 502 0.22 -18.03 26.96
C GLU A 502 -0.95 -17.04 27.04
N ALA A 503 -0.65 -15.77 27.31
CA ALA A 503 -1.64 -14.70 27.27
C ALA A 503 -2.08 -14.37 25.84
N SER A 504 -3.32 -13.90 25.66
CA SER A 504 -3.91 -13.71 24.32
C SER A 504 -3.08 -12.82 23.39
N ARG A 505 -2.40 -11.80 23.94
CA ARG A 505 -1.55 -10.88 23.16
C ARG A 505 -0.40 -11.58 22.44
N TYR A 506 0.26 -12.58 23.03
CA TYR A 506 1.39 -13.26 22.37
C TYR A 506 0.94 -14.14 21.22
N ILE A 507 -0.19 -14.85 21.41
CA ILE A 507 -0.85 -15.63 20.35
C ILE A 507 -1.22 -14.71 19.17
N PHE A 508 -1.75 -13.50 19.45
CA PHE A 508 -2.00 -12.49 18.43
C PHE A 508 -0.71 -12.00 17.75
N LEU A 509 0.33 -11.66 18.53
CA LEU A 509 1.59 -11.10 18.03
C LEU A 509 2.32 -12.07 17.10
N ASN A 510 2.48 -13.34 17.50
CA ASN A 510 3.16 -14.35 16.69
C ASN A 510 2.44 -14.58 15.35
N LYS A 511 1.10 -14.62 15.39
CA LYS A 511 0.27 -14.72 14.17
C LYS A 511 0.27 -13.43 13.33
N PHE A 512 0.36 -12.25 13.95
CA PHE A 512 0.49 -10.97 13.23
C PHE A 512 1.86 -10.85 12.55
N ARG A 513 2.94 -11.36 13.16
CA ARG A 513 4.25 -11.50 12.49
C ARG A 513 4.19 -12.45 11.29
N LYS A 514 3.59 -13.64 11.42
CA LYS A 514 3.36 -14.58 10.29
C LYS A 514 2.57 -13.92 9.15
N PHE A 515 1.51 -13.18 9.48
CA PHE A 515 0.73 -12.43 8.49
C PHE A 515 1.56 -11.36 7.75
N LEU A 516 2.40 -10.62 8.47
CA LEU A 516 3.28 -9.62 7.87
C LEU A 516 4.36 -10.27 6.99
N GLN A 517 4.85 -11.46 7.36
CA GLN A 517 5.76 -12.28 6.55
C GLN A 517 5.12 -12.69 5.22
N GLU A 518 3.90 -13.23 5.26
CA GLU A 518 3.14 -13.62 4.07
C GLU A 518 2.88 -12.44 3.11
N ASN A 519 2.70 -11.23 3.65
CA ASN A 519 2.54 -10.01 2.84
C ASN A 519 3.87 -9.42 2.37
N ALA A 520 4.98 -9.66 3.08
CA ALA A 520 6.33 -9.21 2.69
C ALA A 520 6.92 -10.08 1.57
N SER A 521 6.80 -11.41 1.66
CA SER A 521 7.37 -12.35 0.68
C SER A 521 6.63 -12.34 -0.67
N ASN A 522 5.34 -12.03 -0.70
CA ASN A 522 4.51 -12.05 -1.91
C ASN A 522 4.67 -10.81 -2.83
N ARG A 523 5.77 -10.04 -2.72
CA ARG A 523 6.03 -8.82 -3.54
C ARG A 523 5.92 -9.02 -5.07
N GLY A 524 6.04 -10.26 -5.57
CA GLY A 524 5.91 -10.58 -6.99
C GLY A 524 4.59 -11.21 -7.45
N ASN A 525 3.69 -11.64 -6.54
CA ASN A 525 2.56 -12.50 -6.90
C ASN A 525 1.20 -11.89 -6.50
N PRO A 526 0.33 -11.48 -7.46
CA PRO A 526 -0.84 -10.64 -7.16
C PRO A 526 -2.07 -11.39 -6.62
N THR A 527 -1.93 -12.63 -6.16
CA THR A 527 -2.90 -13.35 -5.33
C THR A 527 -2.82 -12.84 -3.88
N VAL A 528 -3.19 -11.57 -3.67
CA VAL A 528 -3.06 -10.91 -2.37
C VAL A 528 -4.00 -11.56 -1.34
N LEU A 529 -3.44 -12.20 -0.32
CA LEU A 529 -4.15 -12.94 0.75
C LEU A 529 -5.06 -12.08 1.65
N CYS A 530 -5.11 -10.77 1.40
CA CYS A 530 -6.03 -9.81 2.00
C CYS A 530 -6.26 -8.66 0.98
N PRO A 531 -7.51 -8.36 0.55
CA PRO A 531 -7.76 -7.21 -0.31
C PRO A 531 -7.27 -5.95 0.42
N PRO A 532 -6.36 -5.15 -0.16
CA PRO A 532 -5.63 -4.13 0.58
C PRO A 532 -6.48 -3.08 1.30
N GLU A 533 -7.74 -2.89 0.88
CA GLU A 533 -8.71 -1.97 1.48
C GLU A 533 -9.04 -2.32 2.94
N TYR A 534 -8.95 -3.60 3.30
CA TYR A 534 -9.20 -4.11 4.65
C TYR A 534 -8.10 -3.66 5.62
N MET A 535 -6.87 -3.51 5.11
CA MET A 535 -5.68 -3.15 5.90
C MET A 535 -5.75 -1.72 6.44
N VAL A 536 -6.33 -0.79 5.67
CA VAL A 536 -6.50 0.61 6.06
C VAL A 536 -7.34 0.69 7.34
N CYS A 537 -8.56 0.14 7.31
CA CYS A 537 -9.45 0.15 8.46
C CYS A 537 -8.86 -0.59 9.66
N PHE A 538 -8.27 -1.78 9.44
CA PHE A 538 -7.63 -2.58 10.49
C PHE A 538 -6.50 -1.82 11.20
N MET A 539 -5.63 -1.12 10.47
CA MET A 539 -4.56 -0.29 11.04
C MET A 539 -5.12 0.75 12.03
N HIS A 540 -6.17 1.48 11.65
CA HIS A 540 -6.77 2.49 12.52
C HIS A 540 -7.36 1.91 13.81
N ARG A 541 -8.00 0.74 13.75
CA ARG A 541 -8.47 0.04 14.96
C ARG A 541 -7.31 -0.44 15.83
N LEU A 542 -6.25 -0.95 15.21
CA LEU A 542 -5.07 -1.46 15.90
C LEU A 542 -4.28 -0.35 16.61
N ILE A 543 -4.07 0.81 15.96
CA ILE A 543 -3.52 2.02 16.58
C ILE A 543 -4.37 2.43 17.79
N THR A 544 -5.69 2.54 17.63
CA THR A 544 -6.62 2.91 18.72
C THR A 544 -6.52 1.93 19.90
N ALA A 545 -6.42 0.63 19.63
CA ALA A 545 -6.29 -0.41 20.66
C ALA A 545 -4.93 -0.35 21.39
N VAL A 546 -3.81 -0.30 20.65
CA VAL A 546 -2.44 -0.23 21.20
C VAL A 546 -2.27 1.03 22.05
N ARG A 547 -2.67 2.21 21.55
CA ARG A 547 -2.61 3.46 22.30
C ARG A 547 -3.39 3.37 23.63
N SER A 548 -4.55 2.74 23.62
CA SER A 548 -5.35 2.58 24.85
C SER A 548 -4.71 1.66 25.90
N TYR A 549 -3.91 0.66 25.50
CA TYR A 549 -3.09 -0.12 26.43
C TYR A 549 -1.85 0.64 26.90
N TRP A 550 -1.18 1.36 26.00
CA TRP A 550 -0.02 2.19 26.32
C TRP A 550 -0.37 3.23 27.41
N ASP A 551 -1.49 3.93 27.27
CA ASP A 551 -1.96 4.89 28.25
C ASP A 551 -2.63 4.23 29.48
N GLU A 552 -2.96 2.92 29.46
CA GLU A 552 -3.20 2.13 30.70
C GLU A 552 -1.88 1.82 31.42
N GLY A 553 -0.82 1.53 30.67
CA GLY A 553 0.55 1.31 31.17
C GLY A 553 1.11 2.54 31.88
N LYS A 554 1.08 3.72 31.24
CA LYS A 554 1.51 5.00 31.84
C LYS A 554 0.72 5.39 33.10
N ARG A 555 -0.55 4.98 33.21
CA ARG A 555 -1.34 5.17 34.44
C ARG A 555 -0.93 4.24 35.60
N LYS A 556 -0.15 3.18 35.35
CA LYS A 556 0.45 2.31 36.38
C LYS A 556 1.90 2.68 36.67
N SER A 557 2.66 3.07 35.64
CA SER A 557 4.05 3.51 35.75
C SER A 557 4.15 4.99 35.45
N THR A 558 4.18 5.82 36.50
CA THR A 558 4.21 7.29 36.38
C THR A 558 5.46 7.84 35.69
N GLY A 559 6.53 7.03 35.60
CA GLY A 559 7.75 7.35 34.85
C GLY A 559 7.69 6.97 33.35
N ALA A 560 6.59 6.40 32.85
CA ALA A 560 6.51 5.92 31.47
C ALA A 560 6.08 6.98 30.44
N ILE A 561 6.49 6.75 29.19
CA ILE A 561 6.30 7.66 28.05
C ILE A 561 4.83 7.65 27.58
N SER A 562 4.26 8.80 27.18
CA SER A 562 2.86 8.85 26.69
C SER A 562 2.68 8.14 25.35
N SER A 563 1.46 7.71 25.01
CA SER A 563 1.20 7.25 23.63
C SER A 563 1.54 8.34 22.60
N GLU A 564 1.27 9.62 22.89
CA GLU A 564 1.69 10.79 22.09
C GLU A 564 3.21 10.98 21.93
N GLU A 565 4.00 10.31 22.76
CA GLU A 565 5.47 10.40 22.83
C GLU A 565 6.16 9.10 22.38
N ALA A 566 5.39 8.10 21.93
CA ALA A 566 5.88 6.81 21.49
C ALA A 566 6.92 6.90 20.35
N TYR A 567 7.86 5.95 20.39
CA TYR A 567 8.84 5.62 19.35
C TYR A 567 9.19 4.12 19.44
N VAL A 568 9.86 3.56 18.43
CA VAL A 568 10.40 2.19 18.47
C VAL A 568 11.90 2.27 18.81
N PRO A 569 12.38 1.61 19.88
CA PRO A 569 13.78 1.74 20.30
C PRO A 569 14.78 1.10 19.31
N PRO A 570 15.93 1.74 19.00
CA PRO A 570 16.90 1.25 18.03
C PRO A 570 17.43 -0.18 18.28
N GLN A 571 17.39 -0.63 19.53
CA GLN A 571 17.77 -1.96 20.00
C GLN A 571 17.10 -3.08 19.17
N LEU A 572 15.83 -2.90 18.78
CA LEU A 572 15.06 -3.89 18.00
C LEU A 572 15.60 -4.11 16.58
N PHE A 573 16.47 -3.25 16.07
CA PHE A 573 16.96 -3.31 14.69
C PHE A 573 18.24 -4.13 14.55
N TYR A 574 19.08 -4.17 15.60
CA TYR A 574 20.38 -4.85 15.59
C TYR A 574 20.52 -6.01 16.58
N ASN A 575 19.65 -6.16 17.58
CA ASN A 575 19.77 -7.25 18.55
C ASN A 575 19.34 -8.64 18.02
N GLY A 576 18.83 -8.73 16.79
CA GLY A 576 18.51 -9.99 16.12
C GLY A 576 17.30 -10.75 16.69
N LYS A 577 16.62 -10.25 17.73
CA LYS A 577 15.42 -10.89 18.28
C LYS A 577 14.16 -10.66 17.45
N VAL A 578 14.16 -9.68 16.55
CA VAL A 578 13.06 -9.41 15.61
C VAL A 578 13.53 -9.73 14.20
N ASP A 579 12.77 -10.58 13.51
CA ASP A 579 12.90 -10.81 12.08
C ASP A 579 12.05 -9.81 11.28
N TYR A 580 12.59 -9.43 10.12
CA TYR A 580 12.04 -8.46 9.19
C TYR A 580 12.02 -9.01 7.75
N PHE A 581 12.09 -10.33 7.55
CA PHE A 581 11.72 -11.00 6.29
C PHE A 581 12.50 -10.47 5.07
N ASP A 582 13.83 -10.43 5.20
CA ASP A 582 14.79 -9.93 4.20
C ASP A 582 14.60 -8.48 3.71
N LEU A 583 13.77 -7.67 4.40
CA LEU A 583 13.67 -6.23 4.15
C LEU A 583 15.02 -5.52 4.39
N GLN A 584 15.42 -4.67 3.45
CA GLN A 584 16.73 -4.01 3.48
C GLN A 584 16.88 -3.08 4.69
N ARG A 585 18.11 -2.94 5.17
CA ARG A 585 18.50 -1.93 6.15
C ARG A 585 19.11 -0.74 5.45
N LEU A 586 19.21 0.40 6.14
CA LEU A 586 19.83 1.60 5.57
C LEU A 586 21.24 1.32 5.03
N GLY A 587 22.05 0.55 5.78
CA GLY A 587 23.38 0.11 5.35
C GLY A 587 23.42 -1.11 4.41
N GLY A 588 22.29 -1.53 3.84
CA GLY A 588 22.19 -2.67 2.91
C GLY A 588 21.80 -3.99 3.59
N LEU A 589 22.47 -5.08 3.22
CA LEU A 589 22.15 -6.44 3.68
C LEU A 589 22.54 -6.65 5.15
N LEU A 590 21.63 -7.27 5.92
CA LEU A 590 21.83 -7.52 7.36
C LEU A 590 23.05 -8.42 7.65
N SER A 591 23.32 -9.41 6.80
CA SER A 591 24.51 -10.28 6.89
C SER A 591 25.81 -9.49 6.72
N HIS A 592 25.87 -8.58 5.74
CA HIS A 592 27.00 -7.68 5.55
C HIS A 592 27.19 -6.77 6.78
N LEU A 593 26.11 -6.17 7.31
CA LEU A 593 26.19 -5.31 8.48
C LEU A 593 26.65 -6.07 9.74
N LYS A 594 26.14 -7.29 9.97
CA LYS A 594 26.63 -8.20 11.02
C LYS A 594 28.13 -8.50 10.89
N LYS A 595 28.67 -8.62 9.66
CA LYS A 595 30.10 -8.88 9.40
C LYS A 595 30.97 -7.61 9.58
N THR A 596 30.50 -6.48 9.08
CA THR A 596 31.26 -5.20 9.02
C THR A 596 31.21 -4.39 10.32
N LEU A 597 30.10 -4.40 11.05
CA LEU A 597 29.89 -3.59 12.27
C LEU A 597 29.89 -4.40 13.58
N LYS A 598 30.42 -5.65 13.55
CA LYS A 598 30.49 -6.55 14.72
C LYS A 598 31.19 -5.91 15.94
N ASP A 599 32.25 -5.13 15.71
CA ASP A 599 33.07 -4.57 16.77
C ASP A 599 32.42 -3.32 17.38
N ASP A 600 31.65 -2.57 16.58
CA ASP A 600 30.76 -1.50 17.05
C ASP A 600 29.61 -2.06 17.90
N LEU A 601 28.98 -3.17 17.49
CA LEU A 601 27.97 -3.86 18.31
C LEU A 601 28.54 -4.34 19.65
N ALA A 602 29.76 -4.91 19.62
CA ALA A 602 30.43 -5.43 20.80
C ALA A 602 31.02 -4.35 21.73
N THR A 603 31.02 -3.08 21.32
CA THR A 603 31.53 -1.94 22.13
C THR A 603 30.42 -0.97 22.54
N LYS A 604 29.49 -0.63 21.64
CA LYS A 604 28.39 0.31 21.90
C LYS A 604 27.15 -0.35 22.49
N ALA A 605 26.84 -1.57 22.08
CA ALA A 605 25.63 -2.29 22.48
C ALA A 605 25.90 -3.53 23.36
N ASN A 606 27.16 -3.86 23.66
CA ASN A 606 27.58 -5.06 24.41
C ASN A 606 27.09 -6.41 23.84
N ILE A 607 26.70 -6.44 22.55
CA ILE A 607 26.22 -7.63 21.85
C ILE A 607 27.39 -8.35 21.16
N ILE A 608 27.45 -9.67 21.31
CA ILE A 608 28.32 -10.54 20.50
C ILE A 608 27.43 -11.38 19.58
N ILE A 609 27.68 -11.29 18.27
CA ILE A 609 27.08 -12.18 17.27
C ILE A 609 27.71 -13.57 17.39
N ASP A 610 26.90 -14.63 17.32
CA ASP A 610 27.42 -15.99 17.30
C ASP A 610 28.26 -16.25 16.02
N PRO A 611 29.52 -16.72 16.13
CA PRO A 611 30.34 -17.07 14.96
C PRO A 611 29.65 -17.99 13.95
N ALA A 612 28.74 -18.86 14.40
CA ALA A 612 27.98 -19.74 13.53
C ALA A 612 27.06 -18.98 12.54
N GLU A 613 26.50 -17.82 12.93
CA GLU A 613 25.71 -16.99 12.00
C GLU A 613 26.59 -16.30 10.94
N ILE A 614 27.85 -16.04 11.27
CA ILE A 614 28.83 -15.40 10.37
C ILE A 614 29.38 -16.42 9.37
N GLN A 615 29.48 -17.70 9.75
CA GLN A 615 29.87 -18.80 8.87
C GLN A 615 28.71 -19.30 7.99
N ALA A 616 27.48 -19.37 8.52
CA ALA A 616 26.30 -19.75 7.74
C ALA A 616 25.88 -18.72 6.65
N THR A 617 26.70 -17.69 6.40
CA THR A 617 26.48 -16.64 5.39
C THR A 617 27.70 -16.38 4.48
N SER A 618 28.75 -17.21 4.51
CA SER A 618 29.78 -17.24 3.46
C SER A 618 29.33 -18.13 2.30
N MET A 619 29.21 -17.53 1.11
CA MET A 619 28.77 -18.19 -0.12
C MET A 619 29.94 -18.88 -0.87
N ASP A 620 30.98 -19.27 -0.13
CA ASP A 620 32.24 -19.80 -0.65
C ASP A 620 32.37 -21.34 -0.49
N ASP A 621 31.59 -21.95 0.42
CA ASP A 621 31.59 -23.40 0.69
C ASP A 621 30.41 -24.10 -0.01
N LEU A 622 30.33 -23.97 -1.35
CA LEU A 622 29.31 -24.61 -2.20
C LEU A 622 29.92 -25.42 -3.35
N ASP A 623 30.96 -26.22 -3.07
CA ASP A 623 31.58 -27.13 -4.04
C ASP A 623 32.25 -28.38 -3.40
N GLU A 624 31.79 -28.86 -2.23
CA GLU A 624 32.14 -30.20 -1.67
C GLU A 624 31.17 -30.61 -0.54
N ASP A 625 30.10 -31.39 -0.87
CA ASP A 625 29.32 -32.34 -0.03
C ASP A 625 27.86 -32.56 -0.55
N GLU A 626 27.71 -33.09 -1.77
CA GLU A 626 26.50 -33.88 -2.12
C GLU A 626 26.76 -35.39 -1.87
N GLU A 627 25.68 -36.16 -1.67
CA GLU A 627 25.66 -37.60 -1.34
C GLU A 627 26.34 -38.02 -0.02
N SER A 628 25.66 -37.89 1.12
CA SER A 628 24.79 -38.99 1.63
C SER A 628 24.17 -38.65 3.00
N GLY A 629 23.02 -39.19 3.42
CA GLY A 629 22.09 -40.10 2.74
C GLY A 629 20.89 -40.40 3.67
N ALA A 630 19.72 -40.74 3.09
CA ALA A 630 18.48 -40.99 3.85
C ALA A 630 18.47 -42.40 4.50
N ALA A 631 17.48 -42.85 5.30
CA ALA A 631 16.11 -42.37 5.55
C ALA A 631 15.54 -42.98 6.85
N GLN A 632 14.34 -42.54 7.27
CA GLN A 632 13.35 -43.47 7.86
C GLN A 632 11.88 -43.05 7.67
N ARG A 633 11.31 -43.42 6.51
CA ARG A 633 9.89 -43.79 6.36
C ARG A 633 9.80 -45.07 5.51
N PRO A 634 8.82 -45.97 5.74
CA PRO A 634 8.93 -47.36 5.28
C PRO A 634 8.42 -47.64 3.86
N SER A 635 9.27 -48.36 3.10
CA SER A 635 8.96 -49.55 2.28
C SER A 635 7.90 -49.51 1.16
N GLY A 636 8.33 -49.74 -0.09
CA GLY A 636 7.41 -49.97 -1.21
C GLY A 636 8.00 -50.28 -2.62
N ALA A 637 8.91 -51.26 -2.75
CA ALA A 637 9.49 -51.83 -4.00
C ALA A 637 10.16 -50.85 -5.01
N ALA A 638 11.44 -50.92 -5.43
CA ALA A 638 12.48 -51.95 -5.65
C ALA A 638 12.57 -52.52 -7.09
N ALA A 639 13.68 -52.24 -7.80
CA ALA A 639 14.35 -53.16 -8.75
C ALA A 639 15.76 -52.71 -9.24
N MET A 640 16.79 -53.46 -8.83
CA MET A 640 17.97 -53.93 -9.63
C MET A 640 19.17 -53.03 -10.07
N GLY A 641 20.33 -53.27 -9.41
CA GLY A 641 21.70 -53.26 -9.97
C GLY A 641 22.51 -51.95 -9.86
N GLY A 642 23.79 -51.89 -9.46
CA GLY A 642 24.79 -52.89 -9.00
C GLY A 642 26.22 -52.51 -9.47
N ALA A 643 27.37 -52.84 -8.83
CA ALA A 643 27.70 -53.50 -7.55
C ALA A 643 29.24 -53.33 -7.23
N LEU A 644 29.75 -53.91 -6.12
CA LEU A 644 31.18 -54.11 -5.73
C LEU A 644 31.95 -52.86 -5.18
N ALA A 645 32.92 -52.95 -4.24
CA ALA A 645 33.29 -54.00 -3.26
C ALA A 645 34.18 -53.48 -2.07
N ARG A 646 34.18 -54.25 -0.96
CA ARG A 646 34.97 -54.15 0.31
C ARG A 646 36.50 -54.39 0.14
N PRO A 647 37.41 -54.21 1.16
CA PRO A 647 37.28 -54.32 2.64
C PRO A 647 37.87 -53.09 3.43
N SER A 648 38.37 -53.06 4.70
CA SER A 648 38.75 -54.09 5.69
C SER A 648 38.84 -53.64 7.19
N TRP A 649 38.60 -54.61 8.09
CA TRP A 649 38.98 -54.86 9.51
C TRP A 649 39.80 -53.88 10.40
N LEU A 650 39.51 -53.95 11.70
CA LEU A 650 40.38 -53.54 12.82
C LEU A 650 40.50 -54.65 13.88
N SER A 651 41.67 -54.76 14.54
CA SER A 651 41.92 -55.66 15.67
C SER A 651 42.59 -54.92 16.84
N SER A 652 42.25 -55.30 18.07
CA SER A 652 42.84 -54.82 19.34
C SER A 652 44.19 -55.54 19.63
N PRO A 653 44.99 -55.27 20.72
CA PRO A 653 44.50 -55.17 22.11
C PRO A 653 45.27 -54.32 23.17
N THR A 654 44.50 -53.77 24.15
CA THR A 654 44.86 -53.66 25.60
C THR A 654 46.02 -52.74 26.06
N LEU A 655 46.18 -52.31 27.33
CA LEU A 655 45.44 -52.53 28.61
C LEU A 655 45.65 -51.33 29.58
N GLY A 656 44.63 -50.94 30.36
CA GLY A 656 44.81 -49.99 31.48
C GLY A 656 43.50 -49.56 32.16
N ARG A 657 43.32 -49.84 33.46
CA ARG A 657 42.16 -49.44 34.30
C ARG A 657 42.59 -48.29 35.26
N ALA A 658 41.74 -47.58 36.01
CA ALA A 658 40.42 -47.96 36.54
C ALA A 658 39.52 -46.80 37.05
N ASN A 659 38.19 -47.05 37.07
CA ASN A 659 37.21 -46.69 38.12
C ASN A 659 36.84 -45.21 38.43
N ARG A 660 35.67 -44.89 39.03
CA ARG A 660 34.26 -45.40 38.89
C ARG A 660 33.32 -44.64 39.86
N PHE A 661 32.16 -44.18 39.39
CA PHE A 661 31.02 -43.61 40.18
C PHE A 661 31.37 -42.33 41.01
N LEU A 662 30.45 -41.44 41.41
CA LEU A 662 29.02 -41.52 41.73
C LEU A 662 28.23 -40.27 41.28
N SER A 663 26.90 -40.37 41.24
CA SER A 663 25.98 -39.23 41.30
C SER A 663 25.64 -38.85 42.75
N THR A 664 25.18 -37.62 43.00
CA THR A 664 24.05 -37.21 43.90
C THR A 664 24.24 -35.75 44.34
N ALA A 665 23.17 -34.99 44.48
CA ALA A 665 23.20 -33.59 44.93
C ALA A 665 23.23 -33.45 46.46
N ALA A 666 23.92 -32.42 46.99
CA ALA A 666 23.64 -31.80 48.30
C ALA A 666 24.42 -30.49 48.52
N VAL A 667 24.01 -29.75 49.57
CA VAL A 667 24.72 -28.68 50.31
C VAL A 667 24.93 -27.32 49.62
N SER A 668 24.22 -26.33 50.16
CA SER A 668 24.39 -24.88 49.94
C SER A 668 25.49 -24.27 50.83
N LEU A 669 25.76 -22.97 50.65
CA LEU A 669 26.45 -22.02 51.56
C LEU A 669 28.00 -22.04 51.63
N MET A 670 28.64 -20.98 51.09
CA MET A 670 29.39 -19.94 51.84
C MET A 670 30.42 -19.17 50.98
N THR A 671 30.18 -17.86 50.78
CA THR A 671 31.17 -16.74 50.64
C THR A 671 32.24 -16.75 49.51
N PRO A 672 32.91 -15.61 49.21
CA PRO A 672 32.60 -14.20 49.53
C PRO A 672 32.26 -13.35 48.27
N ARG A 673 31.87 -12.08 48.47
CA ARG A 673 31.62 -11.12 47.35
C ARG A 673 32.93 -10.81 46.59
N ARG A 674 32.89 -10.88 45.26
CA ARG A 674 33.87 -10.22 44.36
C ARG A 674 33.36 -8.83 43.92
N PRO A 675 34.23 -7.95 43.38
CA PRO A 675 33.82 -6.64 42.86
C PRO A 675 32.86 -6.76 41.68
N LEU A 676 32.17 -5.65 41.37
CA LEU A 676 31.38 -5.51 40.15
C LEU A 676 32.27 -5.78 38.92
N ALA A 677 31.93 -6.82 38.16
CA ALA A 677 32.48 -7.04 36.83
C ALA A 677 31.92 -5.99 35.85
N PRO A 678 32.62 -5.68 34.74
CA PRO A 678 31.97 -5.04 33.60
C PRO A 678 30.78 -5.89 33.12
N PRO A 679 29.75 -5.29 32.48
CA PRO A 679 28.57 -6.01 32.03
C PRO A 679 28.97 -7.20 31.14
N GLU A 680 28.44 -8.38 31.46
CA GLU A 680 28.78 -9.62 30.78
C GLU A 680 28.25 -9.57 29.34
N LYS A 681 29.16 -9.63 28.35
CA LYS A 681 28.80 -9.40 26.95
C LYS A 681 27.85 -10.48 26.46
N VAL A 682 26.66 -10.08 26.02
CA VAL A 682 25.57 -11.01 25.74
C VAL A 682 25.71 -11.54 24.33
N LYS A 683 25.82 -12.87 24.20
CA LYS A 683 25.65 -13.56 22.92
C LYS A 683 24.18 -13.51 22.51
N VAL A 684 23.90 -13.17 21.26
CA VAL A 684 22.54 -13.21 20.73
C VAL A 684 22.50 -14.01 19.43
N ARG A 685 21.41 -14.76 19.26
CA ARG A 685 21.09 -15.58 18.09
C ARG A 685 19.73 -15.16 17.56
N SER A 686 19.61 -15.15 16.24
CA SER A 686 18.37 -14.89 15.52
C SER A 686 17.45 -16.11 15.64
N LEU A 687 16.24 -15.92 16.17
CA LEU A 687 15.25 -16.98 16.35
C LEU A 687 14.09 -16.81 15.35
N PRO A 688 13.68 -17.86 14.61
CA PRO A 688 12.44 -17.84 13.84
C PRO A 688 11.24 -17.48 14.72
N VAL A 689 10.23 -16.82 14.14
CA VAL A 689 9.01 -16.37 14.85
C VAL A 689 8.36 -17.50 15.66
N GLU A 690 8.39 -18.73 15.13
CA GLU A 690 7.82 -19.95 15.71
C GLU A 690 8.58 -20.48 16.95
N GLN A 691 9.78 -19.97 17.23
CA GLN A 691 10.67 -20.42 18.30
C GLN A 691 10.84 -19.39 19.43
N ARG A 692 10.16 -18.23 19.36
CA ARG A 692 10.29 -17.14 20.33
C ARG A 692 9.26 -17.25 21.45
N THR A 693 9.72 -17.11 22.69
CA THR A 693 8.91 -17.26 23.92
C THR A 693 8.50 -15.92 24.55
N GLU A 694 7.60 -15.94 25.55
CA GLU A 694 7.31 -14.75 26.37
C GLU A 694 8.59 -14.18 27.04
N GLU A 695 9.54 -15.04 27.43
CA GLU A 695 10.82 -14.62 28.03
C GLU A 695 11.78 -13.95 27.02
N ASP A 696 11.74 -14.33 25.74
CA ASP A 696 12.51 -13.64 24.69
C ASP A 696 12.00 -12.22 24.43
N ILE A 697 10.69 -12.00 24.64
CA ILE A 697 9.97 -10.76 24.36
C ILE A 697 10.07 -9.78 25.54
N GLU A 698 9.52 -10.13 26.70
CA GLU A 698 9.48 -9.24 27.87
C GLU A 698 10.77 -9.30 28.71
N GLY A 699 11.49 -10.42 28.66
CA GLY A 699 12.71 -10.66 29.44
C GLY A 699 12.46 -11.40 30.76
N SER A 700 13.53 -12.00 31.29
CA SER A 700 13.58 -12.66 32.60
C SER A 700 14.91 -12.31 33.30
N HIS A 701 15.05 -12.58 34.60
CA HIS A 701 16.10 -12.05 35.50
C HIS A 701 17.49 -11.80 34.88
N GLY A 702 17.76 -10.57 34.40
CA GLY A 702 19.04 -10.13 33.83
C GLY A 702 19.10 -10.06 32.29
N ASN A 703 18.06 -10.51 31.58
CA ASN A 703 17.91 -10.46 30.13
C ASN A 703 16.79 -9.49 29.76
N ASP A 704 17.11 -8.41 29.04
CA ASP A 704 16.16 -7.33 28.75
C ASP A 704 15.16 -7.60 27.61
N GLY A 705 14.93 -8.86 27.24
CA GLY A 705 13.93 -9.22 26.23
C GLY A 705 14.23 -8.51 24.91
N LEU A 706 13.23 -7.87 24.29
CA LEU A 706 13.39 -7.08 23.07
C LEU A 706 14.29 -5.84 23.19
N LEU A 707 14.59 -5.35 24.40
CA LEU A 707 15.39 -4.13 24.62
C LEU A 707 16.85 -4.41 24.98
N LEU A 708 17.30 -5.66 24.79
CA LEU A 708 18.69 -6.05 24.99
C LEU A 708 19.63 -5.25 24.07
N GLY A 709 20.74 -4.77 24.66
CA GLY A 709 21.79 -4.05 23.96
C GLY A 709 21.57 -2.54 23.83
N ARG A 710 21.06 -1.91 24.88
CA ARG A 710 20.90 -0.44 24.97
C ARG A 710 22.26 0.28 24.84
N PRO A 711 22.38 1.29 23.96
CA PRO A 711 23.58 2.11 23.82
C PRO A 711 23.61 3.23 24.89
N LEU A 712 24.75 3.90 25.04
CA LEU A 712 24.97 4.93 26.08
C LEU A 712 24.11 6.19 25.85
N GLU A 713 23.75 6.45 24.60
CA GLU A 713 23.02 7.62 24.13
C GLU A 713 21.49 7.51 24.37
N GLU A 714 20.96 6.30 24.60
CA GLU A 714 19.53 6.06 24.84
C GLU A 714 19.15 6.24 26.33
N PRO A 715 17.98 6.86 26.64
CA PRO A 715 17.55 7.12 28.01
C PRO A 715 17.14 5.85 28.77
N ASP A 716 17.28 5.87 30.10
CA ASP A 716 16.94 4.75 31.00
C ASP A 716 15.47 4.76 31.46
N GLN A 717 14.56 5.10 30.53
CA GLN A 717 13.15 5.35 30.85
C GLN A 717 12.28 4.17 30.42
N PRO A 718 11.42 3.60 31.29
CA PRO A 718 10.53 2.51 30.91
C PRO A 718 9.48 3.00 29.91
N ILE A 719 9.54 2.53 28.67
CA ILE A 719 8.71 3.04 27.57
C ILE A 719 7.28 2.48 27.65
N THR A 720 7.13 1.15 27.56
CA THR A 720 5.86 0.41 27.68
C THR A 720 6.13 -1.10 27.84
N GLU A 721 5.10 -1.95 27.89
CA GLU A 721 5.22 -3.42 27.83
C GLU A 721 5.86 -3.83 26.48
N LYS A 722 6.90 -4.68 26.46
CA LYS A 722 7.78 -4.84 25.28
C LYS A 722 7.03 -5.50 24.10
N SER A 723 6.06 -6.36 24.38
CA SER A 723 5.10 -6.88 23.39
C SER A 723 4.25 -5.81 22.69
N LEU A 724 4.03 -4.62 23.29
CA LEU A 724 3.37 -3.49 22.61
C LEU A 724 4.31 -2.75 21.66
N LEU A 725 5.63 -2.71 21.94
CA LEU A 725 6.63 -2.17 21.01
C LEU A 725 6.72 -3.02 19.74
N GLU A 726 6.64 -4.35 19.87
CA GLU A 726 6.70 -5.23 18.70
C GLU A 726 5.44 -5.12 17.81
N ILE A 727 4.27 -4.88 18.42
CA ILE A 727 3.05 -4.56 17.65
C ILE A 727 3.18 -3.19 16.98
N LEU A 728 3.83 -2.20 17.61
CA LEU A 728 4.07 -0.89 17.02
C LEU A 728 4.96 -0.96 15.77
N ASP A 729 6.07 -1.70 15.83
CA ASP A 729 6.90 -2.00 14.66
C ASP A 729 6.07 -2.69 13.55
N GLY A 730 5.24 -3.67 13.92
CA GLY A 730 4.33 -4.33 13.00
C GLY A 730 3.29 -3.40 12.34
N ILE A 731 2.82 -2.35 13.04
CA ILE A 731 1.95 -1.30 12.46
C ILE A 731 2.72 -0.47 11.43
N VAL A 732 3.94 -0.05 11.74
CA VAL A 732 4.79 0.73 10.81
C VAL A 732 5.08 -0.10 9.55
N MET A 733 5.47 -1.37 9.71
CA MET A 733 5.73 -2.28 8.60
C MET A 733 4.46 -2.56 7.78
N MET A 734 3.29 -2.71 8.41
CA MET A 734 2.00 -2.85 7.74
C MET A 734 1.66 -1.64 6.85
N TYR A 735 1.98 -0.41 7.30
CA TYR A 735 1.77 0.80 6.50
C TYR A 735 2.64 0.80 5.24
N ASN A 736 3.91 0.40 5.39
CA ASN A 736 4.84 0.25 4.27
C ASN A 736 4.41 -0.83 3.27
N LEU A 737 3.88 -1.96 3.74
CA LEU A 737 3.53 -3.08 2.86
C LEU A 737 2.28 -2.84 2.00
N SER A 738 1.27 -2.10 2.47
CA SER A 738 -0.01 -2.00 1.73
C SER A 738 -0.83 -0.73 1.93
N VAL A 739 -0.90 -0.17 3.15
CA VAL A 739 -1.87 0.89 3.50
C VAL A 739 -1.65 2.17 2.69
N HIS A 740 -0.39 2.62 2.55
CA HIS A 740 -0.07 3.89 1.87
C HIS A 740 -0.55 3.92 0.41
N GLN A 741 -0.51 2.78 -0.29
CA GLN A 741 -0.97 2.65 -1.67
C GLN A 741 -2.50 2.77 -1.77
N GLN A 742 -3.24 2.23 -0.81
CA GLN A 742 -4.71 2.26 -0.85
C GLN A 742 -5.24 3.64 -0.47
N LEU A 743 -4.58 4.30 0.49
CA LEU A 743 -4.85 5.70 0.82
C LEU A 743 -4.68 6.61 -0.41
N GLY A 744 -3.82 6.25 -1.37
CA GLY A 744 -3.74 6.91 -2.69
C GLY A 744 -4.90 6.52 -3.62
N LYS A 745 -5.15 5.21 -3.84
CA LYS A 745 -6.24 4.74 -4.73
C LYS A 745 -7.62 5.30 -4.36
N MET A 746 -7.87 5.54 -3.08
CA MET A 746 -9.18 6.02 -2.60
C MET A 746 -9.41 7.52 -2.90
N VAL A 747 -8.36 8.30 -3.23
CA VAL A 747 -8.48 9.70 -3.68
C VAL A 747 -9.09 9.80 -5.06
N VAL A 748 -8.94 8.77 -5.90
CA VAL A 748 -9.50 8.72 -7.27
C VAL A 748 -11.02 8.97 -7.28
N VAL A 749 -11.74 8.63 -6.20
CA VAL A 749 -13.18 8.94 -6.08
C VAL A 749 -13.46 10.44 -5.84
N SER A 750 -12.50 11.17 -5.26
CA SER A 750 -12.53 12.64 -5.16
C SER A 750 -12.13 13.30 -6.48
N ASP A 751 -11.17 12.70 -7.20
CA ASP A 751 -10.78 13.16 -8.54
C ASP A 751 -11.92 12.96 -9.55
N ASP A 752 -12.59 11.80 -9.53
CA ASP A 752 -13.86 11.53 -10.23
C ASP A 752 -14.89 12.65 -9.93
N VAL A 753 -15.11 13.00 -8.66
CA VAL A 753 -16.05 14.06 -8.27
C VAL A 753 -15.65 15.41 -8.88
N HIS A 754 -14.36 15.73 -8.92
CA HIS A 754 -13.86 16.96 -9.54
C HIS A 754 -14.08 16.94 -11.07
N GLU A 755 -13.69 15.87 -11.77
CA GLU A 755 -13.84 15.75 -13.22
C GLU A 755 -15.31 15.82 -13.65
N TYR A 756 -16.21 15.08 -12.99
CA TYR A 756 -17.64 15.12 -13.31
C TYR A 756 -18.28 16.47 -12.96
N ALA A 757 -17.81 17.18 -11.92
CA ALA A 757 -18.26 18.54 -11.61
C ALA A 757 -17.80 19.58 -12.65
N VAL A 758 -16.56 19.47 -13.14
CA VAL A 758 -16.05 20.29 -14.24
C VAL A 758 -16.79 19.96 -15.55
N ALA A 759 -17.01 18.69 -15.87
CA ALA A 759 -17.74 18.26 -17.06
C ALA A 759 -19.21 18.70 -17.06
N LEU A 760 -19.86 18.70 -15.90
CA LEU A 760 -21.21 19.24 -15.72
C LEU A 760 -21.23 20.76 -16.00
N LYS A 761 -20.31 21.53 -15.42
CA LYS A 761 -20.18 22.98 -15.65
C LYS A 761 -19.84 23.32 -17.11
N ASP A 762 -18.89 22.60 -17.72
CA ASP A 762 -18.55 22.70 -19.15
C ASP A 762 -19.77 22.36 -20.04
N THR A 763 -20.74 21.58 -19.55
CA THR A 763 -22.00 21.24 -20.25
C THR A 763 -23.07 22.32 -20.06
N GLU A 764 -23.19 22.89 -18.86
CA GLU A 764 -24.08 24.01 -18.58
C GLU A 764 -23.70 25.27 -19.36
N GLU A 765 -22.39 25.54 -19.51
CA GLU A 765 -21.89 26.61 -20.40
C GLU A 765 -22.20 26.33 -21.88
N LYS A 766 -22.18 25.07 -22.34
CA LYS A 766 -22.57 24.71 -23.72
C LYS A 766 -24.08 24.89 -23.94
N ILE A 767 -24.91 24.55 -22.96
CA ILE A 767 -26.36 24.79 -22.98
C ILE A 767 -26.64 26.29 -23.08
N ALA A 768 -26.00 27.12 -22.22
CA ALA A 768 -26.16 28.58 -22.24
C ALA A 768 -25.67 29.24 -23.54
N ARG A 769 -24.74 28.62 -24.26
CA ARG A 769 -24.22 29.07 -25.58
C ARG A 769 -24.95 28.43 -26.77
N CYS A 770 -25.94 27.57 -26.55
CA CYS A 770 -26.58 26.81 -27.63
C CYS A 770 -27.49 27.69 -28.50
N PRO A 771 -27.27 27.80 -29.82
CA PRO A 771 -28.12 28.61 -30.69
C PRO A 771 -29.47 27.89 -30.93
N GLY A 772 -30.58 28.57 -30.64
CA GLY A 772 -31.96 28.03 -30.72
C GLY A 772 -32.46 27.58 -32.10
N ARG A 773 -31.58 27.41 -33.09
CA ARG A 773 -31.87 26.76 -34.38
C ARG A 773 -31.59 25.25 -34.38
N ARG A 774 -31.00 24.68 -33.30
CA ARG A 774 -30.73 23.25 -33.16
C ARG A 774 -31.22 22.67 -31.82
N PRO A 775 -32.52 22.35 -31.71
CA PRO A 775 -33.09 21.75 -30.50
C PRO A 775 -32.61 20.31 -30.26
N ASP A 776 -32.19 19.61 -31.32
CA ASP A 776 -31.52 18.31 -31.30
C ASP A 776 -30.29 18.30 -30.37
N ILE A 777 -29.43 19.32 -30.49
CA ILE A 777 -28.25 19.45 -29.64
C ILE A 777 -28.63 19.88 -28.22
N LEU A 778 -29.67 20.70 -28.05
CA LEU A 778 -30.14 21.10 -26.73
C LEU A 778 -30.68 19.91 -25.93
N GLU A 779 -31.45 19.03 -26.56
CA GLU A 779 -31.98 17.81 -25.94
C GLU A 779 -30.85 16.86 -25.51
N GLU A 780 -29.84 16.66 -26.35
CA GLU A 780 -28.72 15.76 -26.04
C GLU A 780 -27.78 16.34 -24.96
N LEU A 781 -27.59 17.66 -24.93
CA LEU A 781 -26.89 18.34 -23.84
C LEU A 781 -27.68 18.26 -22.53
N GLN A 782 -29.01 18.34 -22.55
CA GLN A 782 -29.86 18.17 -21.36
C GLN A 782 -29.82 16.72 -20.83
N LYS A 783 -29.83 15.71 -21.70
CA LYS A 783 -29.58 14.31 -21.30
C LYS A 783 -28.20 14.16 -20.65
N SER A 784 -27.17 14.74 -21.28
CA SER A 784 -25.80 14.73 -20.76
C SER A 784 -25.70 15.41 -19.38
N GLN A 785 -26.30 16.59 -19.21
CA GLN A 785 -26.37 17.29 -17.92
C GLN A 785 -27.04 16.41 -16.84
N LYS A 786 -28.15 15.74 -17.18
CA LYS A 786 -28.85 14.84 -16.26
C LYS A 786 -27.98 13.64 -15.86
N VAL A 787 -27.33 12.98 -16.82
CA VAL A 787 -26.43 11.84 -16.57
C VAL A 787 -25.24 12.24 -15.70
N PHE A 788 -24.59 13.37 -16.00
CA PHE A 788 -23.49 13.88 -15.18
C PHE A 788 -23.96 14.25 -13.77
N ALA A 789 -25.10 14.91 -13.61
CA ALA A 789 -25.67 15.23 -12.30
C ALA A 789 -26.05 13.99 -11.48
N GLU A 790 -26.69 12.97 -12.09
CA GLU A 790 -27.00 11.71 -11.42
C GLU A 790 -25.73 10.95 -10.99
N LYS A 791 -24.71 10.88 -11.86
CA LYS A 791 -23.41 10.26 -11.55
C LYS A 791 -22.67 11.02 -10.43
N LEU A 792 -22.63 12.34 -10.50
CA LEU A 792 -21.98 13.22 -9.51
C LEU A 792 -22.66 13.16 -8.14
N ASN A 793 -24.00 13.05 -8.10
CA ASN A 793 -24.74 12.78 -6.88
C ASN A 793 -24.37 11.43 -6.25
N HIS A 794 -24.20 10.39 -7.07
CA HIS A 794 -23.79 9.06 -6.63
C HIS A 794 -22.34 9.06 -6.10
N LEU A 795 -21.42 9.74 -6.79
CA LEU A 795 -20.03 9.89 -6.38
C LEU A 795 -19.88 10.75 -5.10
N SER A 796 -20.61 11.86 -4.98
CA SER A 796 -20.64 12.71 -3.79
C SER A 796 -21.03 11.91 -2.53
N ARG A 797 -22.07 11.06 -2.61
CA ARG A 797 -22.47 10.19 -1.49
C ARG A 797 -21.49 9.03 -1.23
N ARG A 798 -20.76 8.53 -2.23
CA ARG A 798 -19.65 7.57 -2.06
C ARG A 798 -18.45 8.24 -1.36
N LEU A 799 -18.10 9.46 -1.74
CA LEU A 799 -17.05 10.25 -1.12
C LEU A 799 -17.40 10.59 0.34
N ALA A 800 -18.67 10.87 0.66
CA ALA A 800 -19.14 11.02 2.04
C ALA A 800 -18.90 9.77 2.90
N TRP A 801 -19.01 8.56 2.33
CA TRP A 801 -18.69 7.31 3.03
C TRP A 801 -17.18 7.19 3.30
N ILE A 802 -16.35 7.39 2.27
CA ILE A 802 -14.88 7.29 2.37
C ILE A 802 -14.33 8.35 3.35
N ASN A 803 -14.91 9.55 3.37
CA ASN A 803 -14.57 10.60 4.33
C ASN A 803 -15.00 10.29 5.77
N ALA A 804 -16.02 9.45 5.96
CA ALA A 804 -16.44 9.00 7.28
C ALA A 804 -15.58 7.84 7.81
N THR A 805 -15.24 6.85 6.96
CA THR A 805 -14.47 5.66 7.35
C THR A 805 -12.95 5.83 7.33
N ILE A 806 -12.40 6.67 6.42
CA ILE A 806 -10.96 6.69 6.09
C ILE A 806 -10.37 8.12 6.13
N TYR A 807 -10.94 9.12 5.47
CA TYR A 807 -10.41 10.50 5.50
C TYR A 807 -10.98 11.39 6.63
N SER A 808 -11.40 10.76 7.73
CA SER A 808 -11.94 11.44 8.92
C SER A 808 -10.83 12.12 9.73
N LYS A 809 -11.15 13.17 10.49
CA LYS A 809 -10.17 13.93 11.29
C LYS A 809 -9.46 13.08 12.35
N GLU A 810 -10.12 12.04 12.88
CA GLU A 810 -9.45 11.07 13.77
C GLU A 810 -8.42 10.21 13.01
N LYS A 811 -8.73 9.83 11.77
CA LYS A 811 -7.84 8.98 10.96
C LYS A 811 -6.64 9.77 10.43
N MET A 812 -6.82 11.07 10.21
CA MET A 812 -5.73 12.03 10.02
C MET A 812 -4.81 12.09 11.25
N LEU A 813 -5.38 12.12 12.47
CA LEU A 813 -4.60 12.07 13.71
C LEU A 813 -3.86 10.74 13.89
N ASP A 814 -4.41 9.60 13.48
CA ASP A 814 -3.72 8.30 13.50
C ASP A 814 -2.49 8.29 12.57
N VAL A 815 -2.61 8.80 11.34
CA VAL A 815 -1.47 8.88 10.38
C VAL A 815 -0.45 9.92 10.83
N TYR A 816 -0.87 11.03 11.43
CA TYR A 816 0.02 12.03 12.03
C TYR A 816 0.76 11.50 13.27
N TRP A 817 0.09 10.68 14.07
CA TRP A 817 0.71 9.95 15.17
C TRP A 817 1.76 8.94 14.66
N LEU A 818 1.44 8.16 13.62
CA LEU A 818 2.38 7.24 12.98
C LEU A 818 3.60 7.98 12.40
N LEU A 819 3.41 9.13 11.77
CA LEU A 819 4.48 10.00 11.29
C LEU A 819 5.41 10.44 12.44
N ARG A 820 4.85 10.89 13.57
CA ARG A 820 5.62 11.29 14.76
C ARG A 820 6.36 10.13 15.43
N VAL A 821 5.77 8.93 15.45
CA VAL A 821 6.46 7.69 15.87
C VAL A 821 7.67 7.40 14.97
N CYS A 822 7.52 7.50 13.65
CA CYS A 822 8.62 7.25 12.71
C CYS A 822 9.72 8.31 12.83
N ILE A 823 9.36 9.60 12.89
CA ILE A 823 10.32 10.71 13.07
C ILE A 823 11.18 10.49 14.31
N ARG A 824 10.57 10.25 15.49
CA ARG A 824 11.33 9.97 16.72
C ARG A 824 12.18 8.71 16.62
N THR A 825 11.65 7.65 16.02
CA THR A 825 12.41 6.40 15.81
C THR A 825 13.68 6.65 14.99
N ILE A 826 13.59 7.52 13.96
CA ILE A 826 14.73 7.92 13.13
C ILE A 826 15.69 8.81 13.95
N GLU A 827 15.21 9.80 14.70
CA GLU A 827 16.04 10.66 15.57
C GLU A 827 16.81 9.86 16.63
N HIS A 828 16.14 8.95 17.33
CA HIS A 828 16.76 8.04 18.30
C HIS A 828 17.77 7.10 17.64
N ALA A 829 17.43 6.50 16.49
CA ALA A 829 18.36 5.62 15.77
C ALA A 829 19.59 6.37 15.22
N ASP A 830 19.42 7.61 14.75
CA ASP A 830 20.49 8.46 14.23
C ASP A 830 21.53 8.81 15.30
N ASN A 831 21.08 9.04 16.55
CA ASN A 831 21.94 9.28 17.71
C ASN A 831 22.86 8.09 18.05
N THR A 832 22.52 6.86 17.66
CA THR A 832 23.38 5.67 17.85
C THR A 832 24.61 5.64 16.90
N GLY A 833 24.77 6.65 16.04
CA GLY A 833 25.93 6.83 15.19
C GLY A 833 25.97 5.79 14.07
N SER A 834 26.92 4.86 14.13
CA SER A 834 27.10 3.81 13.12
C SER A 834 26.02 2.71 13.19
N LEU A 835 25.41 2.48 14.36
CA LEU A 835 24.34 1.47 14.49
C LEU A 835 23.05 1.87 13.75
N PHE A 836 22.89 3.15 13.37
CA PHE A 836 21.85 3.63 12.44
C PHE A 836 21.79 2.84 11.13
N ALA A 837 22.91 2.27 10.67
CA ALA A 837 22.97 1.43 9.47
C ALA A 837 22.08 0.17 9.55
N PHE A 838 21.78 -0.33 10.77
CA PHE A 838 20.90 -1.49 10.99
C PHE A 838 19.40 -1.14 10.95
N ASN A 839 19.03 0.14 10.97
CA ASN A 839 17.63 0.58 10.91
C ASN A 839 16.96 0.08 9.61
N PRO A 840 15.74 -0.50 9.65
CA PRO A 840 15.02 -0.89 8.44
C PRO A 840 14.67 0.31 7.55
N GLU A 841 14.83 0.16 6.23
CA GLU A 841 14.56 1.22 5.25
C GLU A 841 13.13 1.80 5.35
N PHE A 842 12.19 0.96 5.79
CA PHE A 842 10.77 1.28 5.76
C PHE A 842 10.39 2.39 6.74
N TYR A 843 11.16 2.67 7.79
CA TYR A 843 10.88 3.79 8.70
C TYR A 843 10.95 5.14 7.99
N LEU A 844 11.91 5.32 7.08
CA LEU A 844 12.00 6.51 6.23
C LEU A 844 10.85 6.55 5.21
N ASN A 845 10.55 5.42 4.54
CA ASN A 845 9.46 5.33 3.57
C ASN A 845 8.09 5.63 4.20
N VAL A 846 7.82 5.13 5.41
CA VAL A 846 6.58 5.41 6.15
C VAL A 846 6.50 6.87 6.55
N ALA A 847 7.60 7.51 6.97
CA ALA A 847 7.59 8.94 7.28
C ALA A 847 7.29 9.80 6.02
N MET A 848 7.97 9.53 4.90
CA MET A 848 7.74 10.23 3.63
C MET A 848 6.31 10.02 3.09
N ASN A 849 5.83 8.78 3.09
CA ASN A 849 4.50 8.44 2.61
C ASN A 849 3.38 8.94 3.53
N SER A 850 3.58 8.95 4.85
CA SER A 850 2.61 9.50 5.81
C SER A 850 2.47 11.02 5.65
N TYR A 851 3.57 11.75 5.49
CA TYR A 851 3.53 13.18 5.17
C TYR A 851 2.83 13.45 3.82
N SER A 852 3.13 12.66 2.78
CA SER A 852 2.45 12.76 1.48
C SER A 852 0.94 12.52 1.62
N ALA A 853 0.53 11.48 2.36
CA ALA A 853 -0.87 11.14 2.58
C ALA A 853 -1.63 12.24 3.33
N LEU A 854 -1.08 12.72 4.45
CA LEU A 854 -1.64 13.82 5.25
C LEU A 854 -1.84 15.11 4.45
N LYS A 855 -1.06 15.31 3.40
CA LYS A 855 -1.04 16.53 2.60
C LYS A 855 -1.89 16.47 1.34
N ASN A 856 -1.92 15.31 0.69
CA ASN A 856 -2.50 15.15 -0.65
C ASN A 856 -3.85 14.41 -0.64
N TYR A 857 -4.12 13.57 0.37
CA TYR A 857 -5.26 12.64 0.34
C TYR A 857 -6.43 13.04 1.26
N PHE A 858 -6.18 13.82 2.32
CA PHE A 858 -7.24 14.29 3.21
C PHE A 858 -7.93 15.54 2.63
N SER A 859 -9.24 15.63 2.82
CA SER A 859 -10.08 16.75 2.33
C SER A 859 -9.55 18.11 2.80
N PRO A 860 -9.62 19.19 1.98
CA PRO A 860 -9.24 20.55 2.36
C PRO A 860 -9.96 21.11 3.62
N SER A 861 -11.05 20.49 4.06
CA SER A 861 -11.73 20.80 5.33
C SER A 861 -11.03 20.25 6.59
N ASN A 862 -10.12 19.28 6.41
CA ASN A 862 -9.25 18.72 7.45
C ASN A 862 -7.80 19.06 7.06
N SER A 863 -7.41 20.34 7.16
CA SER A 863 -6.05 20.74 6.77
C SER A 863 -4.98 20.23 7.75
N MET A 864 -3.80 19.91 7.24
CA MET A 864 -2.59 19.66 8.04
C MET A 864 -2.28 20.82 9.00
N ASP A 865 -2.67 22.04 8.63
CA ASP A 865 -2.53 23.27 9.43
C ASP A 865 -3.25 23.21 10.79
N GLU A 866 -4.26 22.33 10.94
CA GLU A 866 -5.04 22.19 12.18
C GLU A 866 -4.44 21.15 13.14
N LEU A 867 -3.30 20.55 12.82
CA LEU A 867 -2.67 19.51 13.65
C LEU A 867 -1.83 20.11 14.80
N PRO A 868 -1.85 19.50 16.00
CA PRO A 868 -1.10 20.00 17.16
C PRO A 868 0.40 19.83 16.95
N GLY A 869 1.16 20.93 16.95
CA GLY A 869 2.61 20.92 16.71
C GLY A 869 3.01 20.62 15.26
N TYR A 870 2.16 20.96 14.28
CA TYR A 870 2.43 20.64 12.87
C TYR A 870 3.71 21.29 12.36
N GLU A 871 4.00 22.54 12.73
CA GLU A 871 5.21 23.25 12.29
C GLU A 871 6.50 22.63 12.83
N ASP A 872 6.47 22.14 14.08
CA ASP A 872 7.61 21.48 14.71
C ASP A 872 7.86 20.11 14.05
N THR A 873 6.80 19.33 13.86
CA THR A 873 6.86 18.03 13.16
C THR A 873 7.34 18.19 11.72
N LEU A 874 6.92 19.25 11.02
CA LEU A 874 7.44 19.58 9.69
C LEU A 874 8.92 20.02 9.72
N THR A 875 9.39 20.62 10.81
CA THR A 875 10.79 21.04 10.98
C THR A 875 11.69 19.85 11.32
N GLN A 876 11.23 18.90 12.14
CA GLN A 876 11.92 17.63 12.39
C GLN A 876 12.03 16.79 11.11
N LEU A 877 10.94 16.66 10.34
CA LEU A 877 10.97 15.95 9.06
C LEU A 877 11.86 16.65 8.02
N ALA A 878 11.90 18.00 8.02
CA ALA A 878 12.85 18.76 7.20
C ALA A 878 14.31 18.47 7.58
N ALA A 879 14.63 18.40 8.88
CA ALA A 879 15.97 18.06 9.37
C ALA A 879 16.39 16.64 8.97
N ILE A 880 15.49 15.65 9.11
CA ILE A 880 15.69 14.27 8.65
C ILE A 880 15.99 14.23 7.14
N LEU A 881 15.15 14.86 6.32
CA LEU A 881 15.34 14.88 4.86
C LEU A 881 16.65 15.60 4.46
N ALA A 882 16.94 16.74 5.08
CA ALA A 882 18.13 17.55 4.82
C ALA A 882 19.45 16.88 5.25
N LYS A 883 19.42 16.06 6.32
CA LYS A 883 20.58 15.28 6.79
C LYS A 883 20.79 14.01 5.99
N HIS A 884 19.73 13.21 5.77
CA HIS A 884 19.90 11.82 5.35
C HIS A 884 19.98 11.58 3.84
N PHE A 885 19.55 12.51 2.97
CA PHE A 885 19.60 12.30 1.51
C PHE A 885 21.02 12.07 0.95
N ALA A 886 22.05 12.49 1.68
CA ALA A 886 23.47 12.35 1.35
C ALA A 886 24.29 11.69 2.48
N ASP A 887 23.64 10.94 3.39
CA ASP A 887 24.28 10.28 4.52
C ASP A 887 25.02 9.00 4.07
N PRO A 888 26.33 8.85 4.34
CA PRO A 888 27.11 7.69 3.92
C PRO A 888 26.75 6.40 4.65
N ARG A 889 26.01 6.46 5.77
CA ARG A 889 25.47 5.27 6.46
C ARG A 889 24.31 4.64 5.71
N ILE A 890 23.68 5.39 4.80
CA ILE A 890 22.67 4.88 3.88
C ILE A 890 23.42 4.41 2.62
N VAL A 891 23.23 3.16 2.22
CA VAL A 891 23.88 2.53 1.06
C VAL A 891 22.93 2.47 -0.12
N GLY A 892 21.69 2.01 0.10
CA GLY A 892 20.68 1.79 -0.95
C GLY A 892 20.42 3.02 -1.83
N THR A 893 20.37 2.80 -3.15
CA THR A 893 20.05 3.81 -4.17
C THR A 893 18.61 4.29 -4.07
N ASP A 894 17.68 3.35 -4.01
CA ASP A 894 16.25 3.58 -4.19
C ASP A 894 15.68 4.43 -3.04
N ILE A 895 16.21 4.22 -1.83
CA ILE A 895 15.88 5.04 -0.65
C ILE A 895 16.49 6.45 -0.73
N LYS A 896 17.69 6.62 -1.33
CA LYS A 896 18.28 7.96 -1.57
C LYS A 896 17.50 8.75 -2.62
N ASP A 897 17.10 8.11 -3.72
CA ASP A 897 16.24 8.72 -4.72
C ASP A 897 14.87 9.07 -4.15
N SER A 898 14.30 8.21 -3.29
CA SER A 898 13.07 8.49 -2.55
C SER A 898 13.21 9.69 -1.59
N LEU A 899 14.32 9.77 -0.83
CA LEU A 899 14.63 10.92 0.03
C LEU A 899 14.79 12.22 -0.77
N MET A 900 15.48 12.18 -1.91
CA MET A 900 15.62 13.34 -2.81
C MET A 900 14.26 13.76 -3.41
N GLN A 901 13.43 12.81 -3.84
CA GLN A 901 12.09 13.09 -4.36
C GLN A 901 11.16 13.66 -3.28
N ALA A 902 11.25 13.15 -2.04
CA ALA A 902 10.52 13.69 -0.90
C ALA A 902 10.97 15.12 -0.56
N LEU A 903 12.27 15.40 -0.55
CA LEU A 903 12.83 16.75 -0.35
C LEU A 903 12.42 17.72 -1.48
N ALA A 904 12.44 17.27 -2.74
CA ALA A 904 11.95 18.03 -3.89
C ALA A 904 10.46 18.39 -3.77
N SER A 905 9.64 17.42 -3.34
CA SER A 905 8.22 17.64 -3.02
C SER A 905 8.07 18.62 -1.84
N TYR A 906 8.89 18.51 -0.80
CA TYR A 906 8.89 19.38 0.38
C TYR A 906 9.10 20.86 0.02
N VAL A 907 10.16 21.13 -0.74
CA VAL A 907 10.57 22.48 -1.17
C VAL A 907 9.54 23.16 -2.08
N CYS A 908 8.63 22.41 -2.70
CA CYS A 908 7.58 23.00 -3.54
C CYS A 908 6.52 23.83 -2.79
N TYR A 909 6.34 23.62 -1.47
CA TYR A 909 5.22 24.22 -0.72
C TYR A 909 5.69 25.27 0.30
N PRO A 910 5.05 26.45 0.40
CA PRO A 910 5.50 27.54 1.28
C PRO A 910 5.67 27.19 2.76
N GLN A 911 4.80 26.35 3.34
CA GLN A 911 4.89 25.96 4.77
C GLN A 911 6.04 24.97 5.01
N SER A 912 6.16 23.98 4.15
CA SER A 912 7.22 22.98 4.18
C SER A 912 8.60 23.60 3.92
N LEU A 913 8.68 24.58 3.00
CA LEU A 913 9.88 25.36 2.76
C LEU A 913 10.28 26.21 3.99
N ARG A 914 9.32 26.88 4.64
CA ARG A 914 9.57 27.57 5.92
C ARG A 914 10.07 26.63 7.03
N ALA A 915 9.67 25.36 7.01
CA ALA A 915 10.20 24.37 7.94
C ALA A 915 11.69 24.04 7.63
N VAL A 916 12.07 23.95 6.35
CA VAL A 916 13.50 23.85 5.94
C VAL A 916 14.28 25.11 6.34
N GLU A 917 13.68 26.30 6.27
CA GLU A 917 14.30 27.55 6.74
C GLU A 917 14.55 27.60 8.27
N ARG A 918 13.77 26.82 9.06
CA ARG A 918 13.86 26.76 10.53
C ARG A 918 14.89 25.76 11.07
N ILE A 919 15.36 24.80 10.27
CA ILE A 919 16.32 23.79 10.77
C ILE A 919 17.66 24.45 11.17
N PRO A 920 18.49 23.80 12.03
CA PRO A 920 19.77 24.36 12.47
C PRO A 920 20.67 24.81 11.32
N GLU A 921 21.43 25.89 11.53
CA GLU A 921 22.21 26.53 10.46
C GLU A 921 23.26 25.59 9.85
N GLU A 922 23.95 24.83 10.70
CA GLU A 922 24.91 23.81 10.28
C GLU A 922 24.28 22.77 9.34
N GLN A 923 23.02 22.39 9.60
CA GLN A 923 22.27 21.46 8.74
C GLN A 923 21.83 22.11 7.43
N ARG A 924 21.40 23.39 7.45
CA ARG A 924 21.11 24.15 6.21
C ARG A 924 22.35 24.27 5.33
N VAL A 925 23.50 24.62 5.90
CA VAL A 925 24.78 24.75 5.19
C VAL A 925 25.29 23.39 4.68
N ALA A 926 25.16 22.31 5.48
CA ALA A 926 25.50 20.96 5.05
C ALA A 926 24.60 20.47 3.90
N MET A 927 23.28 20.69 3.99
CA MET A 927 22.33 20.36 2.92
C MET A 927 22.68 21.10 1.63
N MET A 928 22.93 22.42 1.69
CA MET A 928 23.32 23.19 0.50
C MET A 928 24.66 22.72 -0.07
N ARG A 929 25.67 22.42 0.76
CA ARG A 929 26.94 21.83 0.30
C ARG A 929 26.73 20.50 -0.44
N ASN A 930 25.83 19.64 0.06
CA ASN A 930 25.51 18.34 -0.56
C ASN A 930 24.65 18.47 -1.84
N LEU A 931 23.82 19.52 -1.95
CA LEU A 931 23.11 19.87 -3.20
C LEU A 931 24.06 20.45 -4.26
N LEU A 932 25.18 21.07 -3.85
CA LEU A 932 26.20 21.66 -4.72
C LEU A 932 27.39 20.73 -5.01
N ALA A 933 27.45 19.53 -4.41
CA ALA A 933 28.48 18.55 -4.74
C ALA A 933 28.34 18.08 -6.22
N PRO A 934 29.44 17.86 -6.97
CA PRO A 934 29.44 17.64 -8.42
C PRO A 934 28.47 16.55 -8.90
N TYR A 935 27.93 16.73 -10.11
CA TYR A 935 26.94 15.83 -10.73
C TYR A 935 27.53 14.51 -11.28
N GLU A 936 28.82 14.28 -11.10
CA GLU A 936 29.48 13.04 -11.50
C GLU A 936 29.19 11.92 -10.49
N GLN A 937 28.92 10.71 -10.98
CA GLN A 937 28.61 9.52 -10.17
C GLN A 937 27.35 9.61 -9.26
N ARG A 938 26.43 10.57 -9.49
CA ARG A 938 25.16 10.70 -8.74
C ARG A 938 23.93 10.95 -9.63
N PRO A 939 22.71 10.56 -9.22
CA PRO A 939 21.46 11.00 -9.85
C PRO A 939 21.25 12.52 -9.64
N TRP A 940 21.68 13.32 -10.61
CA TRP A 940 21.69 14.79 -10.48
C TRP A 940 20.35 15.46 -10.79
N ALA A 941 19.46 14.83 -11.57
CA ALA A 941 18.22 15.45 -12.05
C ALA A 941 17.31 15.95 -10.91
N GLN A 942 17.09 15.14 -9.86
CA GLN A 942 16.30 15.56 -8.69
C GLN A 942 16.99 16.67 -7.88
N THR A 943 18.33 16.64 -7.80
CA THR A 943 19.12 17.71 -7.16
C THR A 943 18.97 19.04 -7.92
N ASN A 944 19.02 19.00 -9.26
CA ASN A 944 18.79 20.17 -10.12
C ASN A 944 17.35 20.71 -9.99
N TRP A 945 16.35 19.83 -9.87
CA TRP A 945 14.97 20.24 -9.59
C TRP A 945 14.78 20.85 -8.19
N ILE A 946 15.39 20.29 -7.14
CA ILE A 946 15.41 20.90 -5.79
C ILE A 946 15.98 22.31 -5.85
N LEU A 947 17.12 22.48 -6.54
CA LEU A 947 17.72 23.79 -6.75
C LEU A 947 16.70 24.72 -7.44
N VAL A 948 16.27 24.45 -8.68
CA VAL A 948 15.34 25.31 -9.43
C VAL A 948 14.09 25.71 -8.64
N ARG A 949 13.60 24.88 -7.71
CA ARG A 949 12.47 25.21 -6.82
C ARG A 949 12.79 26.27 -5.76
N LEU A 950 13.97 26.26 -5.16
CA LEU A 950 14.40 27.26 -4.15
C LEU A 950 14.47 28.70 -4.69
N TRP A 951 14.62 28.87 -6.00
CA TRP A 951 14.57 30.16 -6.70
C TRP A 951 13.27 30.40 -7.47
N ARG A 952 12.22 29.56 -7.32
CA ARG A 952 10.96 29.74 -8.02
C ARG A 952 10.27 31.04 -7.58
N GLY A 953 10.43 32.09 -8.40
CA GLY A 953 9.95 33.46 -8.15
C GLY A 953 11.00 34.52 -8.43
N CYS A 954 12.29 34.13 -8.40
CA CYS A 954 13.42 34.92 -8.85
C CYS A 954 13.74 34.63 -10.33
N GLY A 955 14.41 35.57 -11.02
CA GLY A 955 14.84 35.41 -12.42
C GLY A 955 13.73 35.60 -13.46
N PHE A 956 13.97 35.11 -14.67
CA PHE A 956 12.97 35.09 -15.75
C PHE A 956 12.14 33.78 -15.75
N GLY A 957 10.93 33.81 -16.33
CA GLY A 957 10.06 32.64 -16.48
C GLY A 957 9.30 32.22 -15.21
N TYR A 958 9.95 32.16 -14.04
CA TYR A 958 9.33 31.70 -12.79
C TYR A 958 8.52 32.75 -12.01
N ARG A 959 8.28 33.93 -12.58
CA ARG A 959 7.36 34.96 -12.04
C ARG A 959 5.90 34.49 -12.01
N TYR A 960 5.54 33.51 -12.84
CA TYR A 960 4.16 33.11 -13.10
C TYR A 960 3.87 31.67 -12.60
N THR A 961 2.63 31.40 -12.18
CA THR A 961 2.15 30.04 -11.85
C THR A 961 2.05 29.15 -13.08
N ARG A 962 1.48 29.71 -14.16
CA ARG A 962 1.41 29.19 -15.52
C ARG A 962 1.84 30.28 -16.50
N LEU A 963 2.44 29.93 -17.63
CA LEU A 963 2.73 30.89 -18.70
C LEU A 963 1.42 31.22 -19.45
N PRO A 964 1.00 32.50 -19.61
CA PRO A 964 -0.32 32.81 -20.18
C PRO A 964 -0.67 32.21 -21.56
N HIS A 965 0.29 31.84 -22.42
CA HIS A 965 0.03 31.20 -23.71
C HIS A 965 -0.46 29.74 -23.61
N LEU A 966 -0.27 29.10 -22.45
CA LEU A 966 -0.78 27.76 -22.11
C LEU A 966 -2.27 27.78 -21.67
N LEU A 967 -2.86 28.95 -21.40
CA LEU A 967 -4.24 29.09 -20.88
C LEU A 967 -5.37 28.59 -21.82
N LYS A 968 -5.04 27.98 -22.96
CA LYS A 968 -6.01 27.49 -23.97
C LYS A 968 -6.11 25.96 -24.06
N THR A 969 -5.30 25.19 -23.31
CA THR A 969 -5.30 23.71 -23.33
C THR A 969 -5.02 23.14 -21.93
N LYS A 970 -5.81 22.17 -21.48
CA LYS A 970 -5.60 21.44 -20.22
C LYS A 970 -4.40 20.49 -20.37
N PRO A 971 -3.46 20.40 -19.39
CA PRO A 971 -2.56 19.26 -19.26
C PRO A 971 -3.29 18.09 -18.59
N GLU A 972 -2.97 16.85 -18.96
CA GLU A 972 -3.66 15.64 -18.47
C GLU A 972 -2.95 14.98 -17.26
N ASP A 973 -1.66 15.25 -17.05
CA ASP A 973 -0.88 14.68 -15.93
C ASP A 973 -0.95 15.55 -14.66
N ALA A 974 -1.80 15.17 -13.71
CA ALA A 974 -1.94 15.84 -12.41
C ALA A 974 -0.67 15.83 -11.53
N ASN A 975 0.29 14.95 -11.83
CA ASN A 975 1.48 14.71 -11.02
C ASN A 975 2.62 15.74 -11.22
N LEU A 976 2.52 16.71 -12.14
CA LEU A 976 3.54 17.76 -12.25
C LEU A 976 3.39 18.80 -11.12
N PRO A 977 4.40 19.01 -10.24
CA PRO A 977 4.32 20.03 -9.19
C PRO A 977 4.39 21.47 -9.73
N SER A 978 4.31 21.70 -11.04
CA SER A 978 4.41 23.00 -11.70
C SER A 978 3.26 23.94 -11.35
N LEU A 979 2.09 23.44 -10.96
CA LEU A 979 0.85 24.19 -10.68
C LEU A 979 0.78 24.87 -9.28
N GLN A 980 1.90 25.42 -8.79
CA GLN A 980 1.99 26.04 -7.45
C GLN A 980 2.52 27.47 -7.54
N LYS A 981 2.08 28.33 -6.61
CA LYS A 981 2.50 29.75 -6.56
C LYS A 981 4.01 29.85 -6.24
N PRO A 982 4.75 30.74 -6.91
CA PRO A 982 6.18 30.95 -6.63
C PRO A 982 6.45 31.26 -5.15
N CYS A 983 7.50 30.66 -4.59
CA CYS A 983 7.91 30.81 -3.19
C CYS A 983 9.44 30.65 -3.05
N PRO A 984 10.23 31.69 -3.35
CA PRO A 984 11.70 31.63 -3.27
C PRO A 984 12.20 31.78 -1.82
N SER A 985 13.19 30.97 -1.41
CA SER A 985 13.78 31.01 -0.06
C SER A 985 15.07 31.84 -0.01
N ILE A 986 14.95 33.16 0.18
CA ILE A 986 16.09 34.09 0.20
C ILE A 986 17.22 33.63 1.17
N LEU A 987 16.85 32.97 2.28
CA LEU A 987 17.77 32.44 3.28
C LEU A 987 18.69 31.33 2.71
N LEU A 988 18.14 30.37 1.97
CA LEU A 988 18.93 29.29 1.37
C LEU A 988 19.72 29.78 0.14
N GLN A 989 19.21 30.78 -0.58
CA GLN A 989 19.93 31.45 -1.67
C GLN A 989 21.19 32.17 -1.15
N ARG A 990 21.10 32.81 0.03
CA ARG A 990 22.25 33.43 0.70
C ARG A 990 23.30 32.40 1.11
N HIS A 991 22.91 31.28 1.72
CA HIS A 991 23.83 30.20 2.10
C HIS A 991 24.58 29.60 0.89
N MET A 992 23.92 29.47 -0.26
CA MET A 992 24.62 29.10 -1.51
C MET A 992 25.64 30.15 -1.95
N ALA A 993 25.28 31.45 -1.89
CA ALA A 993 26.17 32.52 -2.29
C ALA A 993 27.42 32.58 -1.39
N GLU A 994 27.25 32.41 -0.08
CA GLU A 994 28.35 32.37 0.89
C GLU A 994 29.25 31.13 0.68
N LEU A 995 28.67 29.94 0.48
CA LEU A 995 29.43 28.71 0.17
C LEU A 995 30.28 28.84 -1.10
N LEU A 996 29.69 29.26 -2.22
CA LEU A 996 30.41 29.40 -3.50
C LEU A 996 31.42 30.56 -3.53
N SER A 997 31.29 31.52 -2.61
CA SER A 997 32.27 32.59 -2.46
C SER A 997 33.51 32.12 -1.69
N GLN A 998 33.31 31.26 -0.68
CA GLN A 998 34.38 30.74 0.19
C GLN A 998 35.15 29.58 -0.46
N ASP A 999 34.43 28.56 -0.95
CA ASP A 999 35.01 27.30 -1.46
C ASP A 999 35.16 27.35 -2.98
N LYS A 1000 36.32 27.82 -3.43
CA LYS A 1000 36.63 28.06 -4.85
C LYS A 1000 36.69 26.76 -5.67
N ASP A 1001 37.16 25.66 -5.06
CA ASP A 1001 37.38 24.39 -5.76
C ASP A 1001 36.07 23.59 -5.89
N MET A 1002 35.22 23.60 -4.84
CA MET A 1002 33.86 23.07 -4.94
C MET A 1002 33.01 23.88 -5.94
N ALA A 1003 33.09 25.22 -5.91
CA ALA A 1003 32.38 26.07 -6.86
C ALA A 1003 32.79 25.80 -8.33
N ALA A 1004 34.09 25.63 -8.59
CA ALA A 1004 34.58 25.29 -9.92
C ALA A 1004 34.13 23.88 -10.36
N SER A 1005 34.24 22.89 -9.47
CA SER A 1005 33.86 21.50 -9.76
C SER A 1005 32.36 21.35 -10.01
N PHE A 1006 31.54 22.02 -9.21
CA PHE A 1006 30.08 22.11 -9.38
C PHE A 1006 29.74 22.66 -10.77
N LEU A 1007 30.20 23.87 -11.09
CA LEU A 1007 29.89 24.53 -12.36
C LEU A 1007 30.41 23.74 -13.57
N ASN A 1008 31.60 23.16 -13.49
CA ASN A 1008 32.13 22.31 -14.56
C ASN A 1008 31.21 21.10 -14.83
N SER A 1009 30.65 20.49 -13.77
CA SER A 1009 29.69 19.39 -13.89
C SER A 1009 28.31 19.83 -14.41
N VAL A 1010 27.80 21.00 -14.01
CA VAL A 1010 26.56 21.60 -14.54
C VAL A 1010 26.70 21.89 -16.05
N LEU A 1011 27.82 22.47 -16.47
CA LEU A 1011 28.11 22.76 -17.88
C LEU A 1011 28.27 21.48 -18.71
N ASN A 1012 28.88 20.43 -18.14
CA ASN A 1012 28.96 19.11 -18.77
C ASN A 1012 27.57 18.49 -18.99
N GLN A 1013 26.71 18.48 -17.97
CA GLN A 1013 25.35 17.92 -18.08
C GLN A 1013 24.45 18.74 -19.01
N LEU A 1014 24.63 20.06 -19.08
CA LEU A 1014 23.90 20.93 -20.02
C LEU A 1014 24.29 20.61 -21.46
N ASN A 1015 25.58 20.49 -21.75
CA ASN A 1015 26.07 20.12 -23.07
C ASN A 1015 25.50 18.76 -23.53
N TRP A 1016 25.47 17.78 -22.63
CA TRP A 1016 24.87 16.47 -22.91
C TRP A 1016 23.35 16.58 -23.13
N ALA A 1017 22.59 17.09 -22.17
CA ALA A 1017 21.12 17.13 -22.25
C ALA A 1017 20.61 17.93 -23.48
N PHE A 1018 21.30 19.01 -23.86
CA PHE A 1018 20.96 19.78 -25.05
C PHE A 1018 21.36 19.06 -26.35
N SER A 1019 22.48 18.32 -26.36
CA SER A 1019 22.88 17.50 -27.51
C SER A 1019 21.90 16.36 -27.77
N GLU A 1020 21.49 15.63 -26.73
CA GLU A 1020 20.46 14.58 -26.81
C GLU A 1020 19.12 15.16 -27.30
N PHE A 1021 18.70 16.31 -26.76
CA PHE A 1021 17.48 17.00 -27.20
C PHE A 1021 17.50 17.35 -28.69
N ILE A 1022 18.62 17.89 -29.20
CA ILE A 1022 18.77 18.20 -30.63
C ILE A 1022 18.83 16.92 -31.48
N GLY A 1023 19.49 15.86 -31.02
CA GLY A 1023 19.53 14.56 -31.70
C GLY A 1023 18.12 13.96 -31.83
N MET A 1024 17.36 13.90 -30.74
CA MET A 1024 15.97 13.45 -30.72
C MET A 1024 15.08 14.31 -31.63
N ILE A 1025 15.26 15.63 -31.68
CA ILE A 1025 14.56 16.51 -32.62
C ILE A 1025 14.86 16.14 -34.08
N GLN A 1026 16.12 15.87 -34.41
CA GLN A 1026 16.54 15.50 -35.76
C GLN A 1026 16.01 14.11 -36.16
N GLU A 1027 15.97 13.14 -35.24
CA GLU A 1027 15.31 11.85 -35.46
C GLU A 1027 13.80 11.99 -35.70
N ILE A 1028 13.11 12.79 -34.87
CA ILE A 1028 11.67 13.03 -35.00
C ILE A 1028 11.34 13.69 -36.35
N GLN A 1029 12.14 14.67 -36.80
CA GLN A 1029 11.98 15.24 -38.14
C GLN A 1029 12.24 14.20 -39.23
N GLN A 1030 13.34 13.44 -39.16
CA GLN A 1030 13.67 12.41 -40.14
C GLN A 1030 12.64 11.26 -40.20
N ALA A 1031 11.88 11.03 -39.12
CA ALA A 1031 10.74 10.13 -39.12
C ALA A 1031 9.51 10.78 -39.77
N ALA A 1032 9.18 12.01 -39.39
CA ALA A 1032 8.03 12.75 -39.93
C ALA A 1032 8.14 13.09 -41.44
N GLU A 1033 9.35 13.14 -41.99
CA GLU A 1033 9.59 13.35 -43.43
C GLU A 1033 9.59 12.03 -44.25
N ARG A 1034 9.36 10.86 -43.64
CA ARG A 1034 9.27 9.55 -44.34
C ARG A 1034 7.80 9.15 -44.58
N PRO A 1035 7.33 9.09 -45.84
CA PRO A 1035 5.90 8.85 -46.15
C PRO A 1035 5.36 7.47 -45.71
N GLU A 1036 6.24 6.51 -45.42
CA GLU A 1036 5.86 5.16 -44.99
C GLU A 1036 5.72 5.00 -43.46
N ARG A 1037 6.10 6.01 -42.65
CA ARG A 1037 6.07 5.92 -41.17
C ARG A 1037 5.66 7.22 -40.47
N ASN A 1038 4.44 7.68 -40.73
CA ASN A 1038 3.82 8.83 -40.05
C ASN A 1038 3.52 8.62 -38.54
N PHE A 1039 4.02 7.57 -37.90
CA PHE A 1039 3.78 7.28 -36.48
C PHE A 1039 5.09 7.40 -35.69
N VAL A 1040 5.25 8.53 -34.99
CA VAL A 1040 6.35 8.75 -34.05
C VAL A 1040 6.01 8.07 -32.72
N ASP A 1041 6.95 7.34 -32.13
CA ASP A 1041 6.72 6.64 -30.86
C ASP A 1041 6.46 7.66 -29.73
N THR A 1042 5.34 7.51 -29.04
CA THR A 1042 4.98 8.29 -27.84
C THR A 1042 6.09 8.25 -26.77
N ARG A 1043 6.88 7.17 -26.69
CA ARG A 1043 8.06 7.08 -25.82
C ARG A 1043 9.17 8.03 -26.27
N GLN A 1044 9.49 8.10 -27.56
CA GLN A 1044 10.48 9.04 -28.10
C GLN A 1044 10.06 10.49 -27.84
N LEU A 1045 8.78 10.82 -28.01
CA LEU A 1045 8.25 12.15 -27.69
C LEU A 1045 8.41 12.51 -26.20
N LYS A 1046 8.13 11.57 -25.29
CA LYS A 1046 8.32 11.77 -23.85
C LYS A 1046 9.79 11.92 -23.46
N VAL A 1047 10.71 11.17 -24.07
CA VAL A 1047 12.17 11.36 -23.87
C VAL A 1047 12.62 12.72 -24.37
N CYS A 1048 12.23 13.13 -25.58
CA CYS A 1048 12.57 14.45 -26.15
C CYS A 1048 12.09 15.60 -25.26
N ALA A 1049 10.87 15.53 -24.73
CA ALA A 1049 10.35 16.50 -23.77
C ALA A 1049 11.16 16.53 -22.46
N THR A 1050 11.60 15.36 -21.96
CA THR A 1050 12.41 15.25 -20.74
C THR A 1050 13.80 15.87 -20.92
N CYS A 1051 14.47 15.62 -22.05
CA CYS A 1051 15.76 16.24 -22.37
C CYS A 1051 15.66 17.78 -22.49
N PHE A 1052 14.54 18.30 -22.98
CA PHE A 1052 14.26 19.73 -23.00
C PHE A 1052 14.11 20.31 -21.58
N ASP A 1053 13.28 19.71 -20.72
CA ASP A 1053 13.06 20.18 -19.35
C ASP A 1053 14.34 20.12 -18.50
N LEU A 1054 15.20 19.10 -18.74
CA LEU A 1054 16.55 19.03 -18.15
C LEU A 1054 17.46 20.17 -18.65
N SER A 1055 17.47 20.44 -19.96
CA SER A 1055 18.25 21.55 -20.54
C SER A 1055 17.82 22.92 -20.00
N VAL A 1056 16.50 23.16 -19.90
CA VAL A 1056 15.94 24.39 -19.33
C VAL A 1056 16.28 24.54 -17.84
N SER A 1057 16.13 23.47 -17.05
CA SER A 1057 16.39 23.54 -15.60
C SER A 1057 17.87 23.78 -15.30
N LEU A 1058 18.80 23.16 -16.04
CA LEU A 1058 20.24 23.45 -15.94
C LEU A 1058 20.59 24.90 -16.32
N LEU A 1059 20.02 25.44 -17.42
CA LEU A 1059 20.19 26.85 -17.80
C LEU A 1059 19.73 27.83 -16.71
N ARG A 1060 18.66 27.48 -15.96
CA ARG A 1060 18.18 28.30 -14.83
C ARG A 1060 19.15 28.26 -13.64
N VAL A 1061 19.78 27.12 -13.33
CA VAL A 1061 20.80 27.04 -12.28
C VAL A 1061 22.06 27.85 -12.64
N LEU A 1062 22.39 27.99 -13.93
CA LEU A 1062 23.45 28.89 -14.40
C LEU A 1062 23.04 30.38 -14.28
N GLU A 1063 21.86 30.79 -14.78
CA GLU A 1063 21.30 32.15 -14.61
C GLU A 1063 21.35 32.61 -13.15
N MET A 1064 20.90 31.72 -12.27
CA MET A 1064 20.87 31.84 -10.83
C MET A 1064 22.26 31.99 -10.19
N THR A 1065 23.22 31.12 -10.53
CA THR A 1065 24.57 31.15 -9.94
C THR A 1065 25.34 32.39 -10.38
N VAL A 1066 25.22 32.78 -11.66
CA VAL A 1066 25.79 34.03 -12.20
C VAL A 1066 25.14 35.27 -11.56
N THR A 1067 23.85 35.21 -11.23
CA THR A 1067 23.15 36.31 -10.54
C THR A 1067 23.61 36.46 -9.08
N LEU A 1068 23.83 35.35 -8.36
CA LEU A 1068 24.22 35.37 -6.94
C LEU A 1068 25.71 35.70 -6.73
N VAL A 1069 26.61 35.03 -7.45
CA VAL A 1069 28.07 35.14 -7.26
C VAL A 1069 28.78 35.33 -8.61
N PRO A 1070 28.58 36.47 -9.29
CA PRO A 1070 29.23 36.75 -10.57
C PRO A 1070 30.77 36.76 -10.47
N GLU A 1071 31.32 36.97 -9.28
CA GLU A 1071 32.76 36.91 -9.01
C GLU A 1071 33.40 35.58 -9.42
N ILE A 1072 32.68 34.46 -9.44
CA ILE A 1072 33.23 33.16 -9.88
C ILE A 1072 33.70 33.21 -11.35
N PHE A 1073 33.05 34.04 -12.17
CA PHE A 1073 33.36 34.22 -13.60
C PHE A 1073 34.16 35.50 -13.89
N LEU A 1074 34.11 36.48 -12.99
CA LEU A 1074 34.68 37.81 -13.22
C LEU A 1074 35.99 38.09 -12.45
N ASP A 1075 36.27 37.37 -11.37
CA ASP A 1075 37.49 37.50 -10.57
C ASP A 1075 38.67 36.73 -11.21
N TRP A 1076 39.47 37.44 -12.01
CA TRP A 1076 40.67 36.90 -12.66
C TRP A 1076 41.77 36.44 -11.68
N ASN A 1077 41.64 36.69 -10.37
CA ASN A 1077 42.50 36.08 -9.35
C ASN A 1077 42.13 34.61 -9.05
N ARG A 1078 41.04 34.09 -9.64
CA ARG A 1078 40.65 32.67 -9.59
C ARG A 1078 41.15 31.99 -10.88
N PRO A 1079 42.02 30.95 -10.81
CA PRO A 1079 42.55 30.29 -12.00
C PRO A 1079 41.48 29.58 -12.84
N SER A 1080 40.30 29.31 -12.27
CA SER A 1080 39.14 28.73 -12.95
C SER A 1080 38.23 29.74 -13.66
N ALA A 1081 38.30 31.04 -13.36
CA ALA A 1081 37.32 32.03 -13.83
C ALA A 1081 37.31 32.19 -15.35
N GLU A 1082 38.48 32.38 -15.99
CA GLU A 1082 38.60 32.47 -17.45
C GLU A 1082 38.01 31.22 -18.14
N LEU A 1083 38.32 30.05 -17.59
CA LEU A 1083 38.00 28.77 -18.21
C LEU A 1083 36.51 28.44 -18.08
N LEU A 1084 35.92 28.72 -16.91
CA LEU A 1084 34.46 28.64 -16.70
C LEU A 1084 33.72 29.66 -17.58
N LEU A 1085 34.24 30.88 -17.74
CA LEU A 1085 33.64 31.90 -18.61
C LEU A 1085 33.73 31.51 -20.09
N ARG A 1086 34.85 30.96 -20.56
CA ARG A 1086 35.00 30.40 -21.92
C ARG A 1086 34.00 29.28 -22.20
N ARG A 1087 33.91 28.28 -21.30
CA ARG A 1087 32.96 27.16 -21.46
C ARG A 1087 31.50 27.61 -21.39
N LEU A 1088 31.19 28.57 -20.54
CA LEU A 1088 29.86 29.18 -20.46
C LEU A 1088 29.51 29.91 -21.76
N ALA A 1089 30.39 30.79 -22.26
CA ALA A 1089 30.20 31.50 -23.52
C ALA A 1089 29.96 30.55 -24.70
N GLN A 1090 30.82 29.53 -24.85
CA GLN A 1090 30.72 28.52 -25.90
C GLN A 1090 29.35 27.81 -25.90
N LEU A 1091 28.88 27.34 -24.74
CA LEU A 1091 27.60 26.63 -24.63
C LEU A 1091 26.40 27.56 -24.84
N LEU A 1092 26.46 28.80 -24.35
CA LEU A 1092 25.40 29.79 -24.58
C LEU A 1092 25.28 30.16 -26.07
N ASN A 1093 26.40 30.36 -26.76
CA ASN A 1093 26.44 30.60 -28.20
C ASN A 1093 25.88 29.41 -29.00
N GLN A 1094 26.25 28.17 -28.61
CA GLN A 1094 25.73 26.95 -29.24
C GLN A 1094 24.22 26.79 -29.04
N VAL A 1095 23.69 27.05 -27.84
CA VAL A 1095 22.24 27.04 -27.59
C VAL A 1095 21.54 28.13 -28.40
N LEU A 1096 22.06 29.37 -28.37
CA LEU A 1096 21.48 30.51 -29.08
C LEU A 1096 21.36 30.25 -30.58
N ASN A 1097 22.46 29.91 -31.24
CA ASN A 1097 22.50 29.68 -32.69
C ASN A 1097 21.62 28.49 -33.13
N ARG A 1098 21.42 27.47 -32.27
CA ARG A 1098 20.57 26.31 -32.60
C ARG A 1098 19.07 26.60 -32.47
N VAL A 1099 18.69 27.61 -31.69
CA VAL A 1099 17.28 28.05 -31.56
C VAL A 1099 16.96 29.22 -32.51
N THR A 1100 17.97 29.95 -33.00
CA THR A 1100 17.82 31.12 -33.90
C THR A 1100 18.19 30.86 -35.38
N ALA A 1101 18.43 29.61 -35.78
CA ALA A 1101 18.82 29.28 -37.15
C ALA A 1101 17.62 29.22 -38.12
N GLU A 1102 17.65 30.04 -39.18
CA GLU A 1102 16.62 30.28 -40.22
C GLU A 1102 15.93 29.05 -40.85
N ARG A 1103 16.54 27.86 -40.75
CA ARG A 1103 15.96 26.59 -41.23
C ARG A 1103 15.39 25.83 -40.05
N ASN A 1104 14.25 26.32 -39.55
CA ASN A 1104 13.74 26.08 -38.20
C ASN A 1104 13.39 24.60 -37.92
N LEU A 1105 14.42 23.84 -37.47
CA LEU A 1105 14.28 22.58 -36.73
C LEU A 1105 13.35 22.76 -35.52
N PHE A 1106 13.49 23.89 -34.81
CA PHE A 1106 12.78 24.18 -33.58
C PHE A 1106 11.29 24.43 -33.83
N ASP A 1107 10.91 25.48 -34.56
CA ASP A 1107 9.50 25.83 -34.85
C ASP A 1107 8.69 24.67 -35.43
N ARG A 1108 9.30 23.82 -36.28
CA ARG A 1108 8.62 22.63 -36.82
C ARG A 1108 8.22 21.64 -35.73
N VAL A 1109 9.10 21.36 -34.76
CA VAL A 1109 8.80 20.46 -33.64
C VAL A 1109 7.91 21.12 -32.59
N VAL A 1110 8.03 22.43 -32.37
CA VAL A 1110 7.09 23.19 -31.51
C VAL A 1110 5.64 23.10 -32.03
N ASN A 1111 5.46 23.06 -33.35
CA ASN A 1111 4.15 22.91 -33.99
C ASN A 1111 3.64 21.46 -34.01
N LEU A 1112 4.50 20.46 -33.76
CA LEU A 1112 4.02 19.10 -33.44
C LEU A 1112 3.33 19.14 -32.07
N ARG A 1113 2.07 18.69 -32.00
CA ARG A 1113 1.30 18.68 -30.75
C ARG A 1113 1.74 17.51 -29.86
N LEU A 1114 2.87 17.69 -29.19
CA LEU A 1114 3.42 16.73 -28.23
C LEU A 1114 2.42 16.50 -27.07
N PRO A 1115 2.21 15.25 -26.62
CA PRO A 1115 1.38 14.98 -25.44
C PRO A 1115 1.87 15.70 -24.19
N GLY A 1116 0.95 16.23 -23.38
CA GLY A 1116 1.22 16.85 -22.08
C GLY A 1116 1.67 18.33 -22.11
N ASN A 1117 2.61 18.72 -22.98
CA ASN A 1117 3.30 20.03 -22.93
C ASN A 1117 3.11 20.90 -24.19
N ALA A 1118 1.99 21.64 -24.28
CA ALA A 1118 1.71 22.51 -25.41
C ALA A 1118 2.34 23.92 -25.29
N ARG A 1119 3.37 24.23 -26.09
CA ARG A 1119 4.04 25.55 -26.25
C ARG A 1119 5.02 26.02 -25.16
N THR A 1120 5.44 25.17 -24.24
CA THR A 1120 6.46 25.55 -23.22
C THR A 1120 7.85 25.83 -23.83
N TYR A 1121 8.07 25.42 -25.08
CA TYR A 1121 9.38 25.32 -25.73
C TYR A 1121 10.01 26.68 -26.09
N ASP A 1122 9.24 27.61 -26.64
CA ASP A 1122 9.77 28.85 -27.24
C ASP A 1122 10.46 29.79 -26.24
N MET A 1123 9.89 29.89 -25.03
CA MET A 1123 10.11 31.06 -24.18
C MET A 1123 11.27 30.90 -23.19
N SER A 1124 11.59 29.67 -22.79
CA SER A 1124 12.40 29.44 -21.60
C SER A 1124 13.91 29.52 -21.86
N PRO A 1125 14.50 28.75 -22.80
CA PRO A 1125 15.95 28.72 -23.00
C PRO A 1125 16.51 30.08 -23.39
N LEU A 1126 15.90 30.71 -24.40
CA LEU A 1126 16.34 31.98 -24.99
C LEU A 1126 16.52 33.07 -23.94
N CYS A 1127 15.48 33.30 -23.12
CA CYS A 1127 15.52 34.35 -22.10
C CYS A 1127 16.44 34.02 -20.91
N SER A 1128 16.75 32.73 -20.65
CA SER A 1128 17.86 32.38 -19.75
C SER A 1128 19.19 32.84 -20.35
N VAL A 1129 19.45 32.44 -21.60
CA VAL A 1129 20.71 32.67 -22.31
C VAL A 1129 21.03 34.16 -22.41
N THR A 1130 20.08 34.97 -22.88
CA THR A 1130 20.27 36.43 -23.00
C THR A 1130 20.54 37.08 -21.65
N ARG A 1131 19.91 36.61 -20.57
CA ARG A 1131 20.15 37.15 -19.21
C ARG A 1131 21.53 36.76 -18.67
N VAL A 1132 21.98 35.52 -18.92
CA VAL A 1132 23.33 35.06 -18.52
C VAL A 1132 24.40 35.86 -19.26
N VAL A 1133 24.32 35.94 -20.59
CA VAL A 1133 25.26 36.73 -21.42
C VAL A 1133 25.30 38.19 -20.95
N ARG A 1134 24.14 38.78 -20.63
CA ARG A 1134 24.10 40.14 -20.11
C ARG A 1134 24.77 40.29 -18.75
N LEU A 1135 24.59 39.33 -17.83
CA LEU A 1135 25.18 39.39 -16.49
C LEU A 1135 26.71 39.18 -16.50
N THR A 1136 27.25 38.44 -17.48
CA THR A 1136 28.70 38.29 -17.65
C THR A 1136 29.34 39.45 -18.42
N VAL A 1137 28.61 40.11 -19.33
CA VAL A 1137 29.14 41.22 -20.14
C VAL A 1137 28.94 42.61 -19.50
N ILE A 1138 27.81 42.87 -18.81
CA ILE A 1138 27.47 44.21 -18.31
C ILE A 1138 27.14 44.22 -16.81
N ARG A 1139 28.06 44.79 -16.01
CA ARG A 1139 27.79 45.19 -14.62
C ARG A 1139 28.46 46.51 -14.23
N GLY A 1140 27.93 47.61 -14.75
CA GLY A 1140 28.32 48.98 -14.38
C GLY A 1140 29.50 49.54 -15.19
N ALA A 1141 29.84 50.81 -14.94
CA ALA A 1141 30.72 51.63 -15.78
C ALA A 1141 32.23 51.32 -15.68
N ALA A 1142 32.61 50.07 -15.37
CA ALA A 1142 33.99 49.65 -15.15
C ALA A 1142 34.24 48.16 -15.49
N THR A 1143 33.59 47.64 -16.53
CA THR A 1143 33.79 46.26 -17.02
C THR A 1143 35.15 46.11 -17.73
N PRO A 1144 36.06 45.22 -17.27
CA PRO A 1144 37.30 44.92 -17.98
C PRO A 1144 37.06 44.34 -19.38
N ARG A 1145 37.73 44.90 -20.40
CA ARG A 1145 37.69 44.40 -21.79
C ARG A 1145 38.01 42.91 -21.92
N ALA A 1146 38.79 42.36 -20.99
CA ALA A 1146 39.13 40.94 -20.92
C ALA A 1146 37.91 40.00 -20.82
N HIS A 1147 36.80 40.43 -20.21
CA HIS A 1147 35.56 39.62 -20.15
C HIS A 1147 34.88 39.58 -21.53
N THR A 1148 34.77 40.73 -22.19
CA THR A 1148 34.15 40.86 -23.52
C THR A 1148 34.95 40.12 -24.60
N SER A 1149 36.29 40.17 -24.54
CA SER A 1149 37.15 39.42 -25.47
C SER A 1149 37.01 37.91 -25.35
N VAL A 1150 36.66 37.36 -24.17
CA VAL A 1150 36.38 35.92 -24.02
C VAL A 1150 35.12 35.51 -24.78
N LEU A 1151 34.08 36.34 -24.81
CA LEU A 1151 32.87 36.08 -25.61
C LEU A 1151 33.10 36.29 -27.11
N LEU A 1152 33.82 37.35 -27.49
CA LEU A 1152 34.11 37.69 -28.89
C LEU A 1152 35.16 36.79 -29.56
N SER A 1153 35.94 36.02 -28.81
CA SER A 1153 36.93 35.07 -29.33
C SER A 1153 36.42 33.62 -29.47
N ASP A 1154 35.15 33.37 -29.10
CA ASP A 1154 34.51 32.08 -29.33
C ASP A 1154 34.00 31.97 -30.81
N PRO A 1155 34.39 30.92 -31.57
CA PRO A 1155 34.02 30.80 -32.98
C PRO A 1155 32.53 30.49 -33.21
N CYS A 1156 31.73 30.26 -32.17
CA CYS A 1156 30.28 30.19 -32.28
C CYS A 1156 29.59 31.55 -32.01
N PHE A 1157 30.32 32.62 -31.65
CA PHE A 1157 29.69 33.92 -31.43
C PHE A 1157 29.15 34.52 -32.74
N GLN A 1158 27.85 34.80 -32.79
CA GLN A 1158 27.18 35.42 -33.94
C GLN A 1158 26.28 36.56 -33.46
N LEU A 1159 26.61 37.79 -33.87
CA LEU A 1159 25.86 38.99 -33.48
C LEU A 1159 24.40 38.94 -33.98
N HIS A 1160 24.22 38.42 -35.20
CA HIS A 1160 22.90 38.26 -35.85
C HIS A 1160 21.92 37.42 -35.00
N SER A 1161 22.39 36.38 -34.30
CA SER A 1161 21.57 35.55 -33.42
C SER A 1161 20.96 36.32 -32.25
N ILE A 1162 21.55 37.45 -31.83
CA ILE A 1162 21.01 38.35 -30.81
C ILE A 1162 20.03 39.36 -31.43
N GLN A 1163 20.30 39.82 -32.66
CA GLN A 1163 19.43 40.75 -33.40
C GLN A 1163 18.10 40.08 -33.82
N HIS A 1164 18.18 38.88 -34.37
CA HIS A 1164 17.03 38.02 -34.68
C HIS A 1164 16.20 37.72 -33.41
N LEU A 1165 16.83 37.69 -32.24
CA LEU A 1165 16.12 37.47 -30.97
C LEU A 1165 15.25 38.66 -30.56
N LEU A 1166 15.75 39.89 -30.74
CA LEU A 1166 14.97 41.11 -30.48
C LEU A 1166 13.81 41.23 -31.47
N GLY A 1167 14.08 40.93 -32.75
CA GLY A 1167 13.15 41.05 -33.87
C GLY A 1167 13.70 41.87 -35.04
N GLU A 1168 14.97 42.27 -35.01
CA GLU A 1168 15.64 42.99 -36.09
C GLU A 1168 15.92 42.05 -37.28
N THR A 1169 14.95 41.93 -38.19
CA THR A 1169 15.15 41.31 -39.51
C THR A 1169 15.25 42.40 -40.58
N GLU A 1170 16.23 42.30 -41.48
CA GLU A 1170 16.15 43.03 -42.74
C GLU A 1170 14.93 42.52 -43.54
N ALA A 1171 14.21 43.45 -44.19
CA ALA A 1171 12.87 43.21 -44.69
C ALA A 1171 12.83 42.18 -45.85
N SER A 1172 12.58 40.92 -45.51
CA SER A 1172 12.39 39.82 -46.46
C SER A 1172 10.91 39.48 -46.65
N THR A 1173 10.50 39.27 -47.90
CA THR A 1173 9.08 39.15 -48.28
C THR A 1173 8.61 37.70 -48.26
N ALA A 1174 7.95 37.28 -47.18
CA ALA A 1174 7.32 35.95 -47.04
C ALA A 1174 5.91 36.03 -46.41
N GLY A 1175 5.13 34.95 -46.59
CA GLY A 1175 3.67 34.92 -46.34
C GLY A 1175 3.23 35.08 -44.88
N ALA A 1176 2.06 35.72 -44.68
CA ALA A 1176 1.61 36.29 -43.41
C ALA A 1176 1.01 35.32 -42.35
N ASP A 1177 1.24 34.00 -42.46
CA ASP A 1177 0.63 32.99 -41.56
C ASP A 1177 1.57 32.44 -40.47
N HIS A 1178 2.87 32.76 -40.50
CA HIS A 1178 3.83 32.33 -39.46
C HIS A 1178 4.36 33.52 -38.65
N LYS A 1179 3.97 33.60 -37.37
CA LYS A 1179 4.59 34.50 -36.40
C LYS A 1179 5.82 33.83 -35.78
N HIS A 1180 7.01 34.27 -36.18
CA HIS A 1180 8.25 33.90 -35.50
C HIS A 1180 8.34 34.53 -34.09
N PHE A 1181 9.23 34.00 -33.26
CA PHE A 1181 9.54 34.56 -31.94
C PHE A 1181 10.44 35.80 -32.05
N SER A 1182 10.09 36.85 -31.32
CA SER A 1182 10.87 38.08 -31.16
C SER A 1182 10.54 38.71 -29.80
N LEU A 1183 11.53 39.22 -29.06
CA LEU A 1183 11.31 39.81 -27.72
C LEU A 1183 10.26 40.95 -27.76
N HIS A 1184 10.31 41.82 -28.77
CA HIS A 1184 9.37 42.93 -28.96
C HIS A 1184 7.89 42.50 -29.11
N ALA A 1185 7.60 41.23 -29.40
CA ALA A 1185 6.24 40.73 -29.59
C ALA A 1185 5.56 40.24 -28.30
N TYR A 1186 6.26 40.25 -27.16
CA TYR A 1186 5.82 39.60 -25.91
C TYR A 1186 5.90 40.53 -24.68
N THR A 1187 5.33 41.74 -24.83
CA THR A 1187 5.28 42.82 -23.84
C THR A 1187 4.67 42.45 -22.47
N ASP A 1188 3.86 41.39 -22.40
CA ASP A 1188 3.25 40.91 -21.14
C ASP A 1188 4.22 40.11 -20.24
N TYR A 1189 5.40 39.74 -20.77
CA TYR A 1189 6.33 38.78 -20.17
C TYR A 1189 7.69 39.40 -19.83
N ILE A 1190 8.17 40.29 -20.69
CA ILE A 1190 9.45 40.99 -20.60
C ILE A 1190 9.13 42.41 -20.15
N SER A 1191 9.80 42.90 -19.11
CA SER A 1191 9.65 44.31 -18.74
C SER A 1191 10.42 45.20 -19.74
N ALA A 1192 9.89 46.37 -20.07
CA ALA A 1192 10.58 47.34 -20.94
C ALA A 1192 11.99 47.71 -20.42
N GLU A 1193 12.21 47.63 -19.10
CA GLU A 1193 13.55 47.70 -18.52
C GLU A 1193 14.47 46.56 -18.97
N GLU A 1194 13.99 45.32 -19.01
CA GLU A 1194 14.80 44.16 -19.38
C GLU A 1194 15.10 44.13 -20.88
N GLU A 1195 14.15 44.57 -21.70
CA GLU A 1195 14.25 44.81 -23.15
C GLU A 1195 15.33 45.88 -23.45
N GLN A 1196 15.18 47.09 -22.92
CA GLN A 1196 16.15 48.19 -23.06
C GLN A 1196 17.57 47.80 -22.61
N LYS A 1197 17.67 46.96 -21.57
CA LYS A 1197 18.97 46.50 -21.05
C LYS A 1197 19.60 45.38 -21.91
N VAL A 1198 18.86 44.76 -22.83
CA VAL A 1198 19.40 43.87 -23.88
C VAL A 1198 19.83 44.68 -25.10
N GLU A 1199 19.08 45.72 -25.48
CA GLU A 1199 19.50 46.68 -26.52
C GLU A 1199 20.86 47.33 -26.17
N GLN A 1200 21.03 47.76 -24.92
CA GLN A 1200 22.30 48.27 -24.39
C GLN A 1200 23.45 47.24 -24.50
N MET A 1201 23.15 45.96 -24.35
CA MET A 1201 24.13 44.88 -24.50
C MET A 1201 24.50 44.65 -25.96
N LEU A 1202 23.53 44.65 -26.86
CA LEU A 1202 23.77 44.55 -28.30
C LEU A 1202 24.61 45.73 -28.80
N ALA A 1203 24.30 46.96 -28.39
CA ALA A 1203 25.06 48.15 -28.75
C ALA A 1203 26.54 48.05 -28.32
N PHE A 1204 26.80 47.69 -27.06
CA PHE A 1204 28.15 47.53 -26.53
C PHE A 1204 28.93 46.40 -27.22
N LEU A 1205 28.30 45.23 -27.42
CA LEU A 1205 28.92 44.12 -28.15
C LEU A 1205 29.20 44.47 -29.62
N THR A 1206 28.34 45.27 -30.26
CA THR A 1206 28.55 45.75 -31.63
C THR A 1206 29.74 46.70 -31.72
N GLU A 1207 29.98 47.54 -30.70
CA GLU A 1207 31.10 48.47 -30.67
C GLU A 1207 32.44 47.75 -30.40
N GLU A 1208 32.51 46.89 -29.38
CA GLU A 1208 33.74 46.12 -29.09
C GLU A 1208 34.01 45.05 -30.17
N SER A 1209 32.99 44.51 -30.84
CA SER A 1209 33.18 43.64 -32.03
C SER A 1209 33.81 44.38 -33.20
N LYS A 1210 33.39 45.62 -33.49
CA LYS A 1210 34.05 46.49 -34.50
C LYS A 1210 35.49 46.81 -34.14
N GLN A 1211 35.79 47.01 -32.85
CA GLN A 1211 37.17 47.21 -32.39
C GLN A 1211 38.02 45.93 -32.51
N ALA A 1212 37.47 44.75 -32.18
CA ALA A 1212 38.16 43.47 -32.32
C ALA A 1212 38.45 43.12 -33.80
N ALA A 1213 37.50 43.41 -34.70
CA ALA A 1213 37.65 43.21 -36.15
C ALA A 1213 38.70 44.13 -36.81
N ALA A 1214 39.18 45.17 -36.12
CA ALA A 1214 40.27 46.02 -36.58
C ALA A 1214 41.67 45.40 -36.34
N THR A 1215 41.75 44.25 -35.66
CA THR A 1215 43.01 43.53 -35.42
C THR A 1215 43.33 42.60 -36.59
N THR A 1216 44.56 42.63 -37.09
CA THR A 1216 44.98 41.91 -38.32
C THR A 1216 44.90 40.38 -38.20
N PRO A 1217 44.57 39.66 -39.30
CA PRO A 1217 44.54 38.19 -39.30
C PRO A 1217 45.94 37.59 -39.11
N THR A 1218 46.03 36.56 -38.29
CA THR A 1218 47.23 35.71 -38.15
C THR A 1218 47.38 34.76 -39.34
N SER A 1219 48.62 34.50 -39.76
CA SER A 1219 48.94 33.49 -40.80
C SER A 1219 48.44 32.11 -40.40
N GLU A 1220 48.01 31.30 -41.38
CA GLU A 1220 47.52 29.93 -41.14
C GLU A 1220 48.60 29.05 -40.47
N ASP A 1221 49.88 29.22 -40.82
CA ASP A 1221 51.02 28.50 -40.22
C ASP A 1221 51.23 28.79 -38.72
N ASP A 1222 50.74 29.93 -38.21
CA ASP A 1222 50.86 30.31 -36.80
C ASP A 1222 49.64 29.88 -35.97
N LEU A 1223 48.61 29.26 -36.57
CA LEU A 1223 47.39 28.81 -35.89
C LEU A 1223 47.59 27.49 -35.13
N CYS A 1224 46.84 27.34 -34.03
CA CYS A 1224 46.83 26.13 -33.22
C CYS A 1224 46.19 24.96 -33.98
N PRO A 1225 46.88 23.82 -34.17
CA PRO A 1225 46.38 22.65 -34.93
C PRO A 1225 45.26 21.85 -34.23
N ILE A 1226 44.63 22.42 -33.20
CA ILE A 1226 43.51 21.82 -32.45
C ILE A 1226 42.23 22.63 -32.67
N CYS A 1227 42.30 23.97 -32.63
CA CYS A 1227 41.13 24.84 -32.81
C CYS A 1227 41.15 25.65 -34.12
N TYR A 1228 42.28 25.73 -34.82
CA TYR A 1228 42.47 26.49 -36.07
C TYR A 1228 42.03 27.98 -35.99
N ALA A 1229 41.95 28.55 -34.78
CA ALA A 1229 41.34 29.86 -34.53
C ALA A 1229 42.15 30.77 -33.58
N HIS A 1230 43.10 30.23 -32.84
CA HIS A 1230 43.99 30.98 -31.95
C HIS A 1230 45.45 30.65 -32.32
N SER A 1231 46.36 31.61 -32.20
CA SER A 1231 47.78 31.36 -32.48
C SER A 1231 48.41 30.36 -31.51
N ILE A 1232 49.44 29.65 -31.95
CA ILE A 1232 50.26 28.79 -31.09
C ILE A 1232 50.92 29.65 -30.01
N SER A 1233 50.74 29.25 -28.74
CA SER A 1233 51.19 30.04 -27.59
C SER A 1233 51.65 29.20 -26.39
N ALA A 1234 51.65 27.87 -26.49
CA ALA A 1234 52.03 26.95 -25.41
C ALA A 1234 52.76 25.71 -25.95
N ILE A 1235 53.76 25.24 -25.20
CA ILE A 1235 54.53 24.01 -25.42
C ILE A 1235 54.30 23.02 -24.28
N PHE A 1236 54.14 21.74 -24.61
CA PHE A 1236 53.93 20.65 -23.65
C PHE A 1236 55.28 20.07 -23.21
N LYS A 1237 55.53 19.88 -21.91
CA LYS A 1237 56.69 19.10 -21.43
C LYS A 1237 56.28 17.69 -21.01
N PRO A 1238 57.11 16.66 -21.26
CA PRO A 1238 58.41 16.72 -21.94
C PRO A 1238 58.33 16.71 -23.49
N CYS A 1239 57.18 16.37 -24.07
CA CYS A 1239 57.07 15.98 -25.48
C CYS A 1239 57.18 17.10 -26.53
N SER A 1240 57.38 18.36 -26.13
CA SER A 1240 57.61 19.55 -26.95
C SER A 1240 56.54 19.89 -28.01
N HIS A 1241 55.37 19.25 -27.96
CA HIS A 1241 54.25 19.55 -28.86
C HIS A 1241 53.65 20.93 -28.56
N LYS A 1242 53.03 21.53 -29.58
CA LYS A 1242 52.59 22.94 -29.62
C LYS A 1242 51.08 23.06 -29.73
N SER A 1243 50.48 24.02 -29.02
CA SER A 1243 49.08 24.46 -29.23
C SER A 1243 48.86 25.88 -28.69
N CYS A 1244 47.62 26.39 -28.67
CA CYS A 1244 47.27 27.61 -27.94
C CYS A 1244 46.96 27.31 -26.45
N LYS A 1245 47.21 28.29 -25.58
CA LYS A 1245 47.00 28.17 -24.12
C LYS A 1245 45.55 27.81 -23.75
N ALA A 1246 44.57 28.24 -24.55
CA ALA A 1246 43.17 27.88 -24.36
C ALA A 1246 42.88 26.37 -24.55
N CYS A 1247 43.40 25.74 -25.62
CA CYS A 1247 43.17 24.32 -25.89
C CYS A 1247 43.82 23.43 -24.82
N ILE A 1248 45.07 23.72 -24.44
CA ILE A 1248 45.77 22.90 -23.45
C ILE A 1248 45.14 23.02 -22.05
N ASN A 1249 44.74 24.23 -21.62
CA ASN A 1249 44.07 24.42 -20.33
C ASN A 1249 42.72 23.67 -20.29
N GLN A 1250 41.95 23.72 -21.38
CA GLN A 1250 40.68 23.00 -21.50
C GLN A 1250 40.85 21.47 -21.43
N HIS A 1251 41.95 20.94 -21.96
CA HIS A 1251 42.23 19.50 -21.95
C HIS A 1251 42.79 19.02 -20.62
N LEU A 1252 43.70 19.79 -19.99
CA LEU A 1252 44.31 19.45 -18.70
C LEU A 1252 43.32 19.35 -17.53
N MET A 1253 42.10 19.90 -17.66
CA MET A 1253 40.99 19.63 -16.72
C MET A 1253 40.49 18.18 -16.78
N ASN A 1254 40.50 17.56 -17.97
CA ASN A 1254 39.85 16.28 -18.23
C ASN A 1254 40.85 15.13 -18.42
N ASN A 1255 42.06 15.40 -18.91
CA ASN A 1255 43.08 14.39 -19.18
C ASN A 1255 44.49 15.02 -19.12
N LYS A 1256 45.46 14.31 -18.53
CA LYS A 1256 46.85 14.79 -18.35
C LYS A 1256 47.81 14.39 -19.47
N ASP A 1257 47.37 13.65 -20.48
CA ASP A 1257 48.22 13.14 -21.57
C ASP A 1257 48.20 14.04 -22.80
N CYS A 1258 49.34 14.15 -23.50
CA CYS A 1258 49.47 14.91 -24.74
C CYS A 1258 48.44 14.48 -25.80
N PHE A 1259 47.74 15.46 -26.41
CA PHE A 1259 46.81 15.24 -27.53
C PHE A 1259 47.41 14.34 -28.64
N PHE A 1260 48.64 14.66 -29.06
CA PHE A 1260 49.28 14.12 -30.25
C PHE A 1260 50.02 12.81 -30.02
N CYS A 1261 50.73 12.67 -28.88
CA CYS A 1261 51.61 11.53 -28.62
C CYS A 1261 51.30 10.77 -27.32
N LYS A 1262 50.21 11.12 -26.60
CA LYS A 1262 49.72 10.47 -25.37
C LYS A 1262 50.73 10.37 -24.21
N ALA A 1263 51.88 11.04 -24.28
CA ALA A 1263 52.80 11.16 -23.17
C ALA A 1263 52.24 12.12 -22.10
N THR A 1264 52.25 11.71 -20.84
CA THR A 1264 51.74 12.50 -19.71
C THR A 1264 52.50 13.84 -19.59
N ILE A 1265 51.73 14.92 -19.51
CA ILE A 1265 52.22 16.30 -19.47
C ILE A 1265 52.71 16.62 -18.06
N THR A 1266 54.01 16.88 -17.92
CA THR A 1266 54.64 17.26 -16.65
C THR A 1266 54.72 18.77 -16.44
N GLY A 1267 54.47 19.56 -17.47
CA GLY A 1267 54.45 21.02 -17.40
C GLY A 1267 54.04 21.68 -18.72
N VAL A 1268 53.76 22.97 -18.65
CA VAL A 1268 53.35 23.82 -19.78
C VAL A 1268 54.22 25.07 -19.77
N GLU A 1269 54.80 25.41 -20.91
CA GLU A 1269 55.59 26.64 -21.07
C GLU A 1269 55.00 27.54 -22.14
N ASP A 1270 55.00 28.85 -21.90
CA ASP A 1270 54.49 29.83 -22.86
C ASP A 1270 55.43 29.95 -24.07
N TYR A 1271 54.86 29.85 -25.27
CA TYR A 1271 55.61 29.94 -26.52
C TYR A 1271 55.53 31.34 -27.12
N SER A 1272 56.60 32.12 -26.94
CA SER A 1272 56.88 33.29 -27.78
C SER A 1272 57.68 32.87 -29.01
N LYS A 1273 57.18 33.21 -30.20
CA LYS A 1273 57.92 33.09 -31.46
C LYS A 1273 59.15 34.02 -31.39
N PRO A 1274 60.39 33.52 -31.52
CA PRO A 1274 61.57 34.38 -31.44
C PRO A 1274 61.57 35.37 -32.61
N ALA A 1275 61.73 36.66 -32.31
CA ALA A 1275 61.71 37.72 -33.31
C ALA A 1275 63.06 37.79 -34.04
N GLY A 1276 63.11 37.37 -35.31
CA GLY A 1276 64.29 37.58 -36.15
C GLY A 1276 64.44 36.68 -37.37
N SER A 1277 63.71 36.99 -38.45
CA SER A 1277 64.20 36.92 -39.84
C SER A 1277 63.21 37.64 -40.77
#